data_AF-A0A818STV2-F1
#
_entry.id   AF-A0A818STV2-F1
#
_cell.length_a   1.000
_cell.length_b   1.000
_cell.length_c   1.000
_cell.angle_alpha   90.00
_cell.angle_beta   90.00
_cell.angle_gamma   90.00
#
_symmetry.space_group_name_H-M   'P 1'
#
loop_
_entity.id
_entity.type
_entity.pdbx_description
1 polymer ?
#
loop_
_entity_poly.entity_id
_entity_poly.type
_entity_poly.pdbx_seq_one_letter_code
_entity_poly.pdbx_strand_id
1 'polypeptide(L)'
;MADSKYFSTQRKGEIYELKAELNSDKRERKKEALKKVIASMTVGKDVSQLFPDVINCMQIDNLELKKLVYLYLMNYAKTQPEMAILAVNTFAKDCNDPNPLIRALAVRTMGCIRVDKITEHLCEPLRKCLKDEDPYVRKTAAVCVAKLYDINQQLVFDQGFLDMLKDLLSDSNPMVVANAVAALSEIAEQSPQIKVFDLNGPTINKLLTALNECSEWGQVFILDAIANYIPRDDKDAQSICERITPRLAHANSAVVLSTVKVLMKFLELIDQHSEFVQNLYRKLAPPLVTLLSTEPEIQYVALRNINLIVQKRSDILKNEMKVFFVKYNDPIYVKLEKLDIMIRLTNATNIAQVLAELKEYATEVDVDFVRKSVRAIGRCAIKVEQAAERCVSTLIDLIQTKVNYVVQEAIVVIKDIFRKYPNKYESIIATLCENLDSLDEPEARASMIWIVGEYAERIDNADELLEGFLDGFKDENNQVQLQLLTGIVKLFLKKPTETQELVTRVLTLVTQETDNPDLRDRGYIYWRLLSTDPKAAKEVVLAEKPLISEETDLLEPSLLDELICHIGSLASVYHKPPNAFVEGRFIIKRNLPFRSGIHDEHEDNIGNITMQTHQQQQQQQQVVISNNVGSLIDDFDILVPMSNTTSTTIDPYESIQQRTPSTVPNLLDDELSSILGMDSNISSNQTSIINTNTSLPINRLTTSSGNELDDLFGDINLNTNTSGISFSNNNTFVLPKEVWLSAQKGKGLEILGTFARRNNQIVMEMDFTNKALQTMNDFALQLNHNSFGLTLSQPLQITSPLFPNQTISIQLILNTNGPIMKMDPLTNLQIAIKNNIDIFYFNCIVPIHIYFIHNGEMDKMIFVQTWQDIPEINEIKHHIQNINNLSIDDIQNKLRLNNIYTITRTNIEQKEMLYQTIKLTNGIYVLVELKITPGNRTIGLERKFSAGQGAIRCVRYNIDGNYCLTSGSDRTIKLWKPDSSLAIKTYTGHSQEVLDVHSSFDNSRLCSGGVDKRVLYIDVMSGKIMKKYQAHAGRVQAVRFNEEATIIFSASIDGTVKIWDIKSREYDPIQVLDDAKDSVTSISLGNYELLTTSLDQRVRLYDIRYGKLYEDYIGHNLTYINLSHDQQCYLVGTLSSQLMLFDKINGKLLQKFVDYTNNTYMIENALSNDDQFIYSGSENGRLICWNLLTAKQICSIEHESDSRKSVNTLTHHPKEDKLLTAQEGNIYLWIKQDNIEEKEEIKKNFIIEKQINVSKFVSGGFE
;
A
#
# COMPACT_ATOMS: atom_id res chain seq x y z
N MET A 1 9.45 -31.82 4.41
CA MET A 1 9.55 -30.89 3.25
C MET A 1 10.34 -31.59 2.14
N ALA A 2 9.67 -32.14 1.12
CA ALA A 2 10.34 -32.84 0.00
C ALA A 2 9.65 -32.65 -1.37
N ASP A 3 8.32 -32.43 -1.38
CA ASP A 3 7.50 -32.45 -2.61
C ASP A 3 7.43 -31.12 -3.39
N SER A 4 8.35 -30.17 -3.15
CA SER A 4 8.40 -28.88 -3.85
C SER A 4 8.74 -28.99 -5.36
N LYS A 5 8.98 -30.20 -5.88
CA LYS A 5 9.24 -30.47 -7.31
C LYS A 5 7.98 -30.68 -8.16
N TYR A 6 6.79 -30.85 -7.58
CA TYR A 6 5.55 -31.12 -8.35
C TYR A 6 4.98 -29.92 -9.14
N PHE A 7 5.45 -28.70 -8.89
CA PHE A 7 4.74 -27.47 -9.28
C PHE A 7 5.19 -26.82 -10.60
N SER A 8 6.14 -27.39 -11.35
CA SER A 8 6.89 -26.64 -12.39
C SER A 8 6.64 -27.01 -13.86
N THR A 9 5.92 -28.10 -14.18
CA THR A 9 5.84 -28.62 -15.55
C THR A 9 4.52 -28.29 -16.27
N GLN A 10 4.42 -27.10 -16.88
CA GLN A 10 3.33 -26.82 -17.84
C GLN A 10 3.60 -27.53 -19.17
N ARG A 11 2.80 -28.57 -19.50
CA ARG A 11 2.77 -29.21 -20.83
C ARG A 11 1.34 -29.28 -21.36
N LYS A 12 1.14 -28.93 -22.63
CA LYS A 12 -0.15 -29.15 -23.30
C LYS A 12 -0.42 -30.67 -23.36
N GLY A 13 -1.49 -31.12 -22.70
CA GLY A 13 -1.86 -32.54 -22.55
C GLY A 13 -2.13 -32.99 -21.11
N GLU A 14 -1.68 -32.22 -20.12
CA GLU A 14 -1.73 -32.57 -18.68
C GLU A 14 -3.11 -33.03 -18.17
N ILE A 15 -4.21 -32.37 -18.54
CA ILE A 15 -5.57 -32.76 -18.10
C ILE A 15 -5.97 -34.15 -18.63
N TYR A 16 -5.57 -34.49 -19.86
CA TYR A 16 -5.86 -35.81 -20.45
C TYR A 16 -5.02 -36.91 -19.78
N GLU A 17 -3.76 -36.62 -19.45
CA GLU A 17 -2.88 -37.50 -18.69
C GLU A 17 -3.45 -37.74 -17.27
N LEU A 18 -3.90 -36.69 -16.58
CA LEU A 18 -4.57 -36.79 -15.27
C LEU A 18 -5.87 -37.61 -15.35
N LYS A 19 -6.69 -37.43 -16.39
CA LYS A 19 -7.90 -38.24 -16.61
C LYS A 19 -7.56 -39.73 -16.80
N ALA A 20 -6.46 -40.04 -17.49
CA ALA A 20 -5.98 -41.41 -17.64
C ALA A 20 -5.40 -42.00 -16.34
N GLU A 21 -4.72 -41.20 -15.50
CA GLU A 21 -4.22 -41.65 -14.21
C GLU A 21 -5.33 -41.85 -13.17
N LEU A 22 -6.34 -40.96 -13.11
CA LEU A 22 -7.53 -41.09 -12.25
C LEU A 22 -8.38 -42.33 -12.58
N ASN A 23 -8.45 -42.71 -13.85
CA ASN A 23 -9.15 -43.91 -14.30
C ASN A 23 -8.28 -45.18 -14.26
N SER A 24 -7.02 -45.12 -13.82
CA SER A 24 -6.15 -46.29 -13.72
C SER A 24 -6.48 -47.14 -12.48
N ASP A 25 -6.57 -48.46 -12.62
CA ASP A 25 -6.89 -49.40 -11.51
C ASP A 25 -5.92 -49.35 -10.33
N LYS A 26 -4.71 -48.80 -10.55
CA LYS A 26 -3.66 -48.71 -9.53
C LYS A 26 -3.98 -47.57 -8.57
N ARG A 27 -4.42 -47.92 -7.35
CA ARG A 27 -4.72 -46.99 -6.23
C ARG A 27 -3.68 -45.87 -6.05
N GLU A 28 -2.38 -46.19 -6.12
CA GLU A 28 -1.31 -45.19 -5.96
C GLU A 28 -1.24 -44.19 -7.12
N ARG A 29 -1.62 -44.59 -8.35
CA ARG A 29 -1.75 -43.64 -9.47
C ARG A 29 -2.94 -42.71 -9.28
N LYS A 30 -4.08 -43.22 -8.81
CA LYS A 30 -5.23 -42.38 -8.44
C LYS A 30 -4.86 -41.37 -7.35
N LYS A 31 -4.05 -41.78 -6.36
CA LYS A 31 -3.52 -40.91 -5.30
C LYS A 31 -2.63 -39.79 -5.84
N GLU A 32 -1.62 -40.11 -6.63
CA GLU A 32 -0.74 -39.08 -7.21
C GLU A 32 -1.48 -38.19 -8.21
N ALA A 33 -2.41 -38.73 -9.01
CA ALA A 33 -3.27 -37.93 -9.87
C ALA A 33 -4.14 -36.95 -9.08
N LEU A 34 -4.79 -37.40 -8.01
CA LEU A 34 -5.63 -36.56 -7.15
C LEU A 34 -4.80 -35.47 -6.43
N LYS A 35 -3.57 -35.78 -6.01
CA LYS A 35 -2.60 -34.78 -5.53
C LYS A 35 -2.26 -33.75 -6.62
N LYS A 36 -1.96 -34.17 -7.86
CA LYS A 36 -1.69 -33.25 -8.99
C LYS A 36 -2.91 -32.39 -9.36
N VAL A 37 -4.12 -32.93 -9.26
CA VAL A 37 -5.38 -32.19 -9.45
C VAL A 37 -5.55 -31.12 -8.37
N ILE A 38 -5.30 -31.45 -7.10
CA ILE A 38 -5.39 -30.50 -5.99
C ILE A 38 -4.24 -29.48 -6.01
N ALA A 39 -3.03 -29.87 -6.43
CA ALA A 39 -1.94 -28.93 -6.71
C ALA A 39 -2.30 -27.97 -7.86
N SER A 40 -2.98 -28.46 -8.90
CA SER A 40 -3.48 -27.65 -10.01
C SER A 40 -4.57 -26.66 -9.56
N MET A 41 -5.50 -27.12 -8.72
CA MET A 41 -6.53 -26.30 -8.07
C MET A 41 -5.91 -25.20 -7.18
N THR A 42 -4.91 -25.53 -6.34
CA THR A 42 -4.18 -24.57 -5.51
C THR A 42 -3.36 -23.56 -6.34
N VAL A 43 -3.00 -23.91 -7.58
CA VAL A 43 -2.35 -23.01 -8.57
C VAL A 43 -3.38 -22.21 -9.38
N GLY A 44 -4.68 -22.42 -9.18
CA GLY A 44 -5.75 -21.70 -9.89
C GLY A 44 -6.01 -22.20 -11.32
N LYS A 45 -5.58 -23.42 -11.67
CA LYS A 45 -6.02 -24.06 -12.93
C LYS A 45 -7.44 -24.60 -12.75
N ASP A 46 -8.31 -24.35 -13.73
CA ASP A 46 -9.57 -25.09 -13.81
C ASP A 46 -9.32 -26.59 -14.05
N VAL A 47 -9.84 -27.42 -13.14
CA VAL A 47 -9.85 -28.88 -13.19
C VAL A 47 -11.27 -29.44 -13.04
N SER A 48 -12.30 -28.62 -13.29
CA SER A 48 -13.72 -29.01 -13.28
C SER A 48 -14.07 -30.11 -14.30
N GLN A 49 -13.31 -30.22 -15.41
CA GLN A 49 -13.47 -31.29 -16.41
C GLN A 49 -13.17 -32.70 -15.89
N LEU A 50 -12.56 -32.82 -14.70
CA LEU A 50 -12.23 -34.09 -14.03
C LEU A 50 -13.25 -34.46 -12.94
N PHE A 51 -14.31 -33.67 -12.73
CA PHE A 51 -15.29 -33.85 -11.65
C PHE A 51 -15.94 -35.25 -11.63
N PRO A 52 -16.33 -35.88 -12.76
CA PRO A 52 -16.85 -37.25 -12.77
C PRO A 52 -15.79 -38.29 -12.37
N ASP A 53 -14.55 -38.11 -12.84
CA ASP A 53 -13.43 -39.02 -12.58
C ASP A 53 -12.98 -38.95 -11.11
N VAL A 54 -13.09 -37.78 -10.49
CA VAL A 54 -12.81 -37.54 -9.07
C VAL A 54 -13.92 -38.11 -8.18
N ILE A 55 -15.21 -38.00 -8.55
CA ILE A 55 -16.31 -38.67 -7.83
C ILE A 55 -16.14 -40.20 -7.86
N ASN A 56 -15.68 -40.76 -8.97
CA ASN A 56 -15.37 -42.20 -9.05
C ASN A 56 -14.22 -42.64 -8.12
N CYS A 57 -13.41 -41.70 -7.60
CA CYS A 57 -12.40 -41.98 -6.57
C CYS A 57 -12.94 -41.89 -5.13
N MET A 58 -14.16 -41.37 -4.91
CA MET A 58 -14.79 -41.22 -3.60
C MET A 58 -15.13 -42.58 -2.94
N GLN A 59 -15.42 -43.60 -3.76
CA GLN A 59 -15.78 -44.96 -3.33
C GLN A 59 -14.57 -45.81 -2.89
N ILE A 60 -13.42 -45.20 -2.58
CA ILE A 60 -12.21 -45.90 -2.15
C ILE A 60 -12.00 -45.70 -0.65
N ASP A 61 -11.86 -46.81 0.09
CA ASP A 61 -11.78 -46.87 1.56
C ASP A 61 -10.42 -46.39 2.12
N ASN A 62 -9.96 -45.21 1.70
CA ASN A 62 -8.76 -44.56 2.21
C ASN A 62 -9.08 -43.13 2.64
N LEU A 63 -8.92 -42.84 3.93
CA LEU A 63 -9.17 -41.52 4.54
C LEU A 63 -8.39 -40.38 3.87
N GLU A 64 -7.16 -40.63 3.41
CA GLU A 64 -6.35 -39.62 2.69
C GLU A 64 -7.00 -39.26 1.34
N LEU A 65 -7.39 -40.28 0.56
CA LEU A 65 -8.09 -40.06 -0.72
C LEU A 65 -9.46 -39.39 -0.49
N LYS A 66 -10.23 -39.87 0.48
CA LYS A 66 -11.56 -39.31 0.79
C LYS A 66 -11.46 -37.84 1.21
N LYS A 67 -10.50 -37.46 2.07
CA LYS A 67 -10.21 -36.06 2.43
C LYS A 67 -9.80 -35.20 1.24
N LEU A 68 -8.99 -35.73 0.32
CA LEU A 68 -8.59 -35.03 -0.91
C LEU A 68 -9.78 -34.85 -1.87
N VAL A 69 -10.60 -35.87 -2.10
CA VAL A 69 -11.84 -35.77 -2.90
C VAL A 69 -12.81 -34.77 -2.29
N TYR A 70 -12.99 -34.77 -0.97
CA TYR A 70 -13.87 -33.83 -0.28
C TYR A 70 -13.38 -32.38 -0.42
N LEU A 71 -12.08 -32.12 -0.33
CA LEU A 71 -11.50 -30.80 -0.56
C LEU A 71 -11.75 -30.29 -1.98
N TYR A 72 -11.65 -31.17 -2.98
CA TYR A 72 -12.02 -30.84 -4.37
C TYR A 72 -13.52 -30.55 -4.50
N LEU A 73 -14.39 -31.36 -3.87
CA LEU A 73 -15.84 -31.17 -3.91
C LEU A 73 -16.29 -29.87 -3.23
N MET A 74 -15.74 -29.49 -2.08
CA MET A 74 -16.11 -28.23 -1.39
C MET A 74 -15.86 -27.00 -2.26
N ASN A 75 -14.82 -27.02 -3.10
CA ASN A 75 -14.51 -25.92 -4.02
C ASN A 75 -15.38 -25.98 -5.28
N TYR A 76 -15.43 -27.12 -5.99
CA TYR A 76 -16.08 -27.21 -7.30
C TYR A 76 -17.61 -27.44 -7.26
N ALA A 77 -18.19 -27.91 -6.14
CA ALA A 77 -19.64 -28.15 -6.08
C ALA A 77 -20.48 -26.87 -6.25
N LYS A 78 -19.95 -25.69 -5.89
CA LYS A 78 -20.57 -24.40 -6.21
C LYS A 78 -20.69 -24.15 -7.72
N THR A 79 -19.68 -24.57 -8.49
CA THR A 79 -19.60 -24.36 -9.95
C THR A 79 -20.33 -25.44 -10.77
N GLN A 80 -20.55 -26.64 -10.20
CA GLN A 80 -21.25 -27.76 -10.85
C GLN A 80 -22.26 -28.42 -9.91
N PRO A 81 -23.34 -27.71 -9.52
CA PRO A 81 -24.29 -28.19 -8.51
C PRO A 81 -25.05 -29.46 -8.95
N GLU A 82 -25.36 -29.62 -10.25
CA GLU A 82 -26.04 -30.82 -10.77
C GLU A 82 -25.20 -32.09 -10.60
N MET A 83 -23.89 -32.00 -10.88
CA MET A 83 -22.97 -33.13 -10.77
C MET A 83 -22.68 -33.48 -9.30
N ALA A 84 -22.74 -32.51 -8.39
CA ALA A 84 -22.56 -32.74 -6.95
C ALA A 84 -23.65 -33.67 -6.35
N ILE A 85 -24.84 -33.75 -6.95
CA ILE A 85 -25.92 -34.66 -6.55
C ILE A 85 -25.44 -36.13 -6.57
N LEU A 86 -24.55 -36.50 -7.50
CA LEU A 86 -24.00 -37.86 -7.61
C LEU A 86 -23.20 -38.28 -6.36
N ALA A 87 -22.62 -37.33 -5.61
CA ALA A 87 -21.86 -37.60 -4.39
C ALA A 87 -22.75 -37.83 -3.15
N VAL A 88 -24.01 -37.38 -3.16
CA VAL A 88 -24.91 -37.44 -1.98
C VAL A 88 -25.12 -38.88 -1.49
N ASN A 89 -25.32 -39.82 -2.41
CA ASN A 89 -25.47 -41.24 -2.09
C ASN A 89 -24.22 -41.89 -1.47
N THR A 90 -23.06 -41.24 -1.58
CA THR A 90 -21.81 -41.66 -0.95
C THR A 90 -21.63 -40.94 0.38
N PHE A 91 -21.87 -39.64 0.47
CA PHE A 91 -21.89 -38.90 1.75
C PHE A 91 -22.87 -39.52 2.75
N ALA A 92 -24.07 -39.91 2.33
CA ALA A 92 -25.05 -40.56 3.20
C ALA A 92 -24.59 -41.94 3.74
N LYS A 93 -23.68 -42.63 3.03
CA LYS A 93 -23.02 -43.85 3.54
C LYS A 93 -21.89 -43.48 4.50
N ASP A 94 -21.08 -42.49 4.15
CA ASP A 94 -19.94 -42.02 4.94
C ASP A 94 -20.37 -41.41 6.29
N CYS A 95 -21.55 -40.80 6.37
CA CYS A 95 -22.18 -40.39 7.65
C CYS A 95 -22.61 -41.57 8.54
N ASN A 96 -22.61 -42.81 8.03
CA ASN A 96 -22.88 -44.04 8.79
C ASN A 96 -21.64 -44.96 8.86
N ASP A 97 -20.45 -44.46 8.49
CA ASP A 97 -19.18 -45.20 8.58
C ASP A 97 -18.81 -45.48 10.06
N PRO A 98 -18.26 -46.66 10.40
CA PRO A 98 -17.84 -46.96 11.78
C PRO A 98 -16.78 -45.97 12.33
N ASN A 99 -15.98 -45.34 11.48
CA ASN A 99 -14.96 -44.37 11.87
C ASN A 99 -15.57 -42.96 12.12
N PRO A 100 -15.53 -42.43 13.36
CA PRO A 100 -16.09 -41.11 13.68
C PRO A 100 -15.40 -39.97 12.89
N LEU A 101 -14.13 -40.13 12.51
CA LEU A 101 -13.43 -39.15 11.67
C LEU A 101 -14.01 -39.08 10.25
N ILE A 102 -14.55 -40.18 9.72
CA ILE A 102 -15.22 -40.18 8.41
C ILE A 102 -16.62 -39.59 8.55
N ARG A 103 -17.39 -39.95 9.60
CA ARG A 103 -18.72 -39.37 9.86
C ARG A 103 -18.65 -37.84 10.02
N ALA A 104 -17.78 -37.36 10.90
CA ALA A 104 -17.60 -35.92 11.14
C ALA A 104 -17.12 -35.19 9.88
N LEU A 105 -16.16 -35.75 9.13
CA LEU A 105 -15.67 -35.16 7.88
C LEU A 105 -16.78 -35.08 6.81
N ALA A 106 -17.65 -36.09 6.73
CA ALA A 106 -18.81 -36.09 5.82
C ALA A 106 -19.83 -35.01 6.21
N VAL A 107 -20.26 -34.95 7.47
CA VAL A 107 -21.18 -33.91 7.97
C VAL A 107 -20.62 -32.51 7.75
N ARG A 108 -19.32 -32.30 8.03
CA ARG A 108 -18.66 -31.01 7.83
C ARG A 108 -18.65 -30.60 6.36
N THR A 109 -18.23 -31.49 5.46
CA THR A 109 -18.18 -31.22 4.02
C THR A 109 -19.57 -31.04 3.41
N MET A 110 -20.60 -31.76 3.86
CA MET A 110 -21.97 -31.52 3.39
C MET A 110 -22.46 -30.13 3.80
N GLY A 111 -22.21 -29.67 5.03
CA GLY A 111 -22.57 -28.32 5.48
C GLY A 111 -21.90 -27.20 4.68
N CYS A 112 -20.64 -27.41 4.23
CA CYS A 112 -19.92 -26.46 3.38
C CYS A 112 -20.52 -26.28 1.97
N ILE A 113 -21.31 -27.26 1.48
CA ILE A 113 -21.78 -27.27 0.08
C ILE A 113 -23.09 -26.51 -0.05
N ARG A 114 -23.01 -25.36 -0.73
CA ARG A 114 -24.06 -24.35 -0.83
C ARG A 114 -25.12 -24.70 -1.90
N VAL A 115 -25.79 -25.85 -1.78
CA VAL A 115 -26.71 -26.42 -2.78
C VAL A 115 -27.93 -27.10 -2.14
N ASP A 116 -29.12 -26.50 -2.30
CA ASP A 116 -30.39 -26.87 -1.65
C ASP A 116 -30.69 -28.38 -1.59
N LYS A 117 -30.57 -29.07 -2.73
CA LYS A 117 -30.83 -30.53 -2.84
C LYS A 117 -29.92 -31.39 -1.96
N ILE A 118 -28.76 -30.89 -1.55
CA ILE A 118 -27.83 -31.58 -0.66
C ILE A 118 -28.21 -31.34 0.81
N THR A 119 -28.86 -30.23 1.12
CA THR A 119 -29.20 -29.81 2.49
C THR A 119 -30.46 -30.54 2.98
N GLU A 120 -31.45 -30.76 2.11
CA GLU A 120 -32.55 -31.70 2.35
C GLU A 120 -32.04 -33.09 2.75
N HIS A 121 -31.06 -33.61 1.99
CA HIS A 121 -30.46 -34.92 2.24
C HIS A 121 -29.47 -34.97 3.42
N LEU A 122 -29.01 -33.81 3.93
CA LEU A 122 -28.18 -33.69 5.13
C LEU A 122 -28.99 -33.80 6.43
N CYS A 123 -30.29 -33.49 6.42
CA CYS A 123 -31.11 -33.35 7.63
C CYS A 123 -31.11 -34.60 8.53
N GLU A 124 -31.40 -35.78 7.96
CA GLU A 124 -31.49 -37.02 8.71
C GLU A 124 -30.11 -37.57 9.17
N PRO A 125 -29.03 -37.49 8.36
CA PRO A 125 -27.66 -37.67 8.85
C PRO A 125 -27.29 -36.72 9.99
N LEU A 126 -27.58 -35.42 9.88
CA LEU A 126 -27.24 -34.42 10.90
C LEU A 126 -27.96 -34.71 12.23
N ARG A 127 -29.24 -35.07 12.19
CA ARG A 127 -30.02 -35.48 13.37
C ARG A 127 -29.42 -36.68 14.11
N LYS A 128 -28.79 -37.62 13.38
CA LYS A 128 -28.05 -38.75 13.97
C LYS A 128 -26.72 -38.29 14.57
N CYS A 129 -25.95 -37.46 13.85
CA CYS A 129 -24.65 -36.98 14.31
C CYS A 129 -24.71 -36.02 15.52
N LEU A 130 -25.83 -35.30 15.71
CA LEU A 130 -26.10 -34.57 16.96
C LEU A 130 -26.32 -35.49 18.18
N LYS A 131 -26.58 -36.78 17.96
CA LYS A 131 -26.80 -37.82 18.99
C LYS A 131 -25.78 -38.97 18.90
N ASP A 132 -24.65 -38.73 18.24
CA ASP A 132 -23.56 -39.69 18.12
C ASP A 132 -22.88 -39.92 19.48
N GLU A 133 -22.38 -41.13 19.72
CA GLU A 133 -21.61 -41.42 20.93
C GLU A 133 -20.32 -40.59 20.99
N ASP A 134 -19.70 -40.30 19.85
CA ASP A 134 -18.41 -39.63 19.75
C ASP A 134 -18.50 -38.08 19.87
N PRO A 135 -17.77 -37.44 20.80
CA PRO A 135 -17.78 -35.99 20.98
C PRO A 135 -17.21 -35.18 19.80
N TYR A 136 -16.32 -35.76 18.98
CA TYR A 136 -15.80 -35.10 17.77
C TYR A 136 -16.89 -35.02 16.70
N VAL A 137 -17.71 -36.05 16.54
CA VAL A 137 -18.90 -36.00 15.67
C VAL A 137 -19.92 -34.98 16.20
N ARG A 138 -20.26 -35.02 17.50
CA ARG A 138 -21.23 -34.08 18.11
C ARG A 138 -20.81 -32.61 17.98
N LYS A 139 -19.56 -32.24 18.27
CA LYS A 139 -19.11 -30.85 18.12
C LYS A 139 -19.13 -30.39 16.65
N THR A 140 -18.78 -31.27 15.71
CA THR A 140 -18.85 -30.96 14.27
C THR A 140 -20.30 -30.82 13.80
N ALA A 141 -21.22 -31.62 14.32
CA ALA A 141 -22.66 -31.49 14.06
C ALA A 141 -23.23 -30.17 14.64
N ALA A 142 -22.80 -29.74 15.83
CA ALA A 142 -23.22 -28.47 16.42
C ALA A 142 -22.86 -27.26 15.53
N VAL A 143 -21.61 -27.18 15.04
CA VAL A 143 -21.22 -26.13 14.08
C VAL A 143 -21.96 -26.32 12.74
N CYS A 144 -22.29 -27.54 12.34
CA CYS A 144 -23.07 -27.80 11.12
C CYS A 144 -24.53 -27.29 11.20
N VAL A 145 -25.11 -27.18 12.40
CA VAL A 145 -26.42 -26.52 12.57
C VAL A 145 -26.33 -25.01 12.33
N ALA A 146 -25.25 -24.34 12.74
CA ALA A 146 -25.05 -22.91 12.44
C ALA A 146 -24.90 -22.66 10.93
N LYS A 147 -24.14 -23.52 10.24
CA LYS A 147 -24.04 -23.49 8.77
C LYS A 147 -25.43 -23.63 8.14
N LEU A 148 -26.15 -24.70 8.48
CA LEU A 148 -27.50 -24.99 7.97
C LEU A 148 -28.51 -23.86 8.25
N TYR A 149 -28.26 -23.00 9.23
CA TYR A 149 -29.05 -21.81 9.50
C TYR A 149 -28.81 -20.69 8.48
N ASP A 150 -27.55 -20.43 8.13
CA ASP A 150 -27.15 -19.48 7.08
C ASP A 150 -27.50 -20.01 5.67
N ILE A 151 -27.59 -21.34 5.50
CA ILE A 151 -28.31 -22.01 4.39
C ILE A 151 -29.78 -21.59 4.37
N ASN A 152 -30.57 -22.15 5.29
CA ASN A 152 -32.02 -22.06 5.26
C ASN A 152 -32.55 -22.07 6.69
N GLN A 153 -32.67 -20.87 7.23
CA GLN A 153 -33.25 -20.58 8.53
C GLN A 153 -34.57 -21.33 8.79
N GLN A 154 -35.49 -21.38 7.83
CA GLN A 154 -36.81 -22.03 7.99
C GLN A 154 -36.67 -23.54 8.22
N LEU A 155 -35.82 -24.20 7.42
CA LEU A 155 -35.57 -25.64 7.55
C LEU A 155 -35.03 -26.01 8.95
N VAL A 156 -34.19 -25.15 9.55
CA VAL A 156 -33.64 -25.37 10.90
C VAL A 156 -34.70 -25.27 12.00
N PHE A 157 -35.71 -24.41 11.82
CA PHE A 157 -36.90 -24.38 12.69
C PHE A 157 -37.78 -25.61 12.47
N ASP A 158 -38.14 -25.93 11.23
CA ASP A 158 -39.06 -27.03 10.89
C ASP A 158 -38.54 -28.42 11.35
N GLN A 159 -37.22 -28.61 11.35
CA GLN A 159 -36.59 -29.85 11.83
C GLN A 159 -36.26 -29.87 13.34
N GLY A 160 -36.54 -28.78 14.07
CA GLY A 160 -36.32 -28.68 15.51
C GLY A 160 -34.85 -28.75 15.95
N PHE A 161 -33.91 -28.39 15.07
CA PHE A 161 -32.46 -28.51 15.37
C PHE A 161 -32.00 -27.55 16.47
N LEU A 162 -32.65 -26.39 16.62
CA LEU A 162 -32.31 -25.40 17.65
C LEU A 162 -32.47 -25.97 19.07
N ASP A 163 -33.49 -26.79 19.32
CA ASP A 163 -33.70 -27.37 20.64
C ASP A 163 -32.71 -28.50 20.93
N MET A 164 -32.35 -29.29 19.92
CA MET A 164 -31.24 -30.26 20.04
C MET A 164 -29.90 -29.55 20.30
N LEU A 165 -29.69 -28.36 19.73
CA LEU A 165 -28.50 -27.55 19.98
C LEU A 165 -28.49 -26.93 21.40
N LYS A 166 -29.65 -26.61 21.98
CA LYS A 166 -29.80 -26.23 23.40
C LYS A 166 -29.52 -27.40 24.34
N ASP A 167 -29.96 -28.62 23.99
CA ASP A 167 -29.66 -29.83 24.78
C ASP A 167 -28.14 -30.05 24.89
N LEU A 168 -27.37 -29.77 23.83
CA LEU A 168 -25.90 -29.83 23.82
C LEU A 168 -25.21 -28.79 24.75
N LEU A 169 -25.93 -27.80 25.30
CA LEU A 169 -25.41 -26.97 26.40
C LEU A 169 -25.33 -27.71 27.74
N SER A 170 -25.94 -28.90 27.82
CA SER A 170 -25.89 -29.80 28.98
C SER A 170 -25.06 -31.06 28.71
N ASP A 171 -24.25 -31.06 27.65
CA ASP A 171 -23.33 -32.15 27.31
C ASP A 171 -22.25 -32.33 28.40
N SER A 172 -21.74 -33.56 28.53
CA SER A 172 -20.63 -33.88 29.43
C SER A 172 -19.26 -33.45 28.91
N ASN A 173 -19.15 -33.12 27.61
CA ASN A 173 -17.89 -32.72 26.99
C ASN A 173 -17.78 -31.18 26.78
N PRO A 174 -16.84 -30.48 27.43
CA PRO A 174 -16.67 -29.03 27.30
C PRO A 174 -16.46 -28.53 25.86
N MET A 175 -15.87 -29.34 24.96
CA MET A 175 -15.71 -28.96 23.56
C MET A 175 -17.03 -28.98 22.79
N VAL A 176 -17.96 -29.86 23.13
CA VAL A 176 -19.30 -29.87 22.51
C VAL A 176 -20.10 -28.67 23.00
N VAL A 177 -20.10 -28.43 24.31
CA VAL A 177 -20.74 -27.25 24.93
C VAL A 177 -20.23 -25.95 24.30
N ALA A 178 -18.92 -25.75 24.18
CA ALA A 178 -18.36 -24.52 23.64
C ALA A 178 -18.69 -24.28 22.15
N ASN A 179 -18.73 -25.34 21.33
CA ASN A 179 -19.14 -25.21 19.93
C ASN A 179 -20.66 -25.00 19.79
N ALA A 180 -21.48 -25.57 20.69
CA ALA A 180 -22.91 -25.27 20.77
C ALA A 180 -23.18 -23.82 21.22
N VAL A 181 -22.39 -23.28 22.16
CA VAL A 181 -22.43 -21.86 22.55
C VAL A 181 -22.07 -20.94 21.39
N ALA A 182 -21.01 -21.25 20.63
CA ALA A 182 -20.62 -20.48 19.46
C ALA A 182 -21.74 -20.45 18.41
N ALA A 183 -22.26 -21.63 18.03
CA ALA A 183 -23.35 -21.79 17.08
C ALA A 183 -24.62 -21.04 17.52
N LEU A 184 -25.02 -21.14 18.79
CA LEU A 184 -26.20 -20.42 19.31
C LEU A 184 -25.98 -18.90 19.41
N SER A 185 -24.75 -18.44 19.63
CA SER A 185 -24.43 -17.01 19.66
C SER A 185 -24.50 -16.41 18.25
N GLU A 186 -23.95 -17.10 17.24
CA GLU A 186 -24.04 -16.70 15.83
C GLU A 186 -25.49 -16.64 15.36
N ILE A 187 -26.28 -17.69 15.62
CA ILE A 187 -27.72 -17.74 15.32
C ILE A 187 -28.49 -16.59 16.02
N ALA A 188 -28.13 -16.24 17.25
CA ALA A 188 -28.76 -15.14 17.99
C ALA A 188 -28.41 -13.76 17.42
N GLU A 189 -27.21 -13.55 16.86
CA GLU A 189 -26.87 -12.30 16.18
C GLU A 189 -27.56 -12.17 14.80
N GLN A 190 -27.85 -13.29 14.13
CA GLN A 190 -28.62 -13.28 12.88
C GLN A 190 -30.14 -13.05 13.07
N SER A 191 -30.71 -13.38 14.23
CA SER A 191 -32.17 -13.30 14.46
C SER A 191 -32.57 -12.54 15.73
N PRO A 192 -32.42 -11.19 15.74
CA PRO A 192 -32.73 -10.35 16.90
C PRO A 192 -34.21 -10.38 17.35
N GLN A 193 -35.14 -10.85 16.52
CA GLN A 193 -36.56 -10.98 16.88
C GLN A 193 -36.89 -12.25 17.67
N ILE A 194 -36.05 -13.29 17.62
CA ILE A 194 -36.30 -14.58 18.29
C ILE A 194 -35.25 -14.74 19.38
N LYS A 195 -35.69 -14.75 20.65
CA LYS A 195 -34.84 -15.06 21.80
C LYS A 195 -34.52 -16.56 21.84
N VAL A 196 -33.65 -17.01 20.93
CA VAL A 196 -33.20 -18.41 20.86
C VAL A 196 -32.34 -18.78 22.09
N PHE A 197 -31.64 -17.81 22.68
CA PHE A 197 -30.57 -18.01 23.66
C PHE A 197 -30.79 -17.25 24.98
N ASP A 198 -31.89 -17.55 25.68
CA ASP A 198 -32.12 -17.04 27.04
C ASP A 198 -31.19 -17.73 28.05
N LEU A 199 -30.07 -17.08 28.37
CA LEU A 199 -29.09 -17.54 29.37
C LEU A 199 -29.65 -17.47 30.80
N ASN A 200 -30.09 -18.63 31.29
CA ASN A 200 -30.50 -18.81 32.68
C ASN A 200 -29.29 -19.06 33.61
N GLY A 201 -29.37 -18.59 34.86
CA GLY A 201 -28.31 -18.74 35.87
C GLY A 201 -27.76 -20.19 36.05
N PRO A 202 -28.58 -21.26 36.02
CA PRO A 202 -28.07 -22.63 36.02
C PRO A 202 -27.22 -22.98 34.79
N THR A 203 -27.58 -22.46 33.61
CA THR A 203 -26.79 -22.60 32.39
C THR A 203 -25.46 -21.88 32.53
N ILE A 204 -25.45 -20.66 33.06
CA ILE A 204 -24.22 -19.88 33.29
C ILE A 204 -23.29 -20.58 34.28
N ASN A 205 -23.81 -21.21 35.33
CA ASN A 205 -22.99 -22.02 36.24
C ASN A 205 -22.36 -23.22 35.52
N LYS A 206 -23.09 -23.92 34.63
CA LYS A 206 -22.51 -24.98 33.77
C LYS A 206 -21.41 -24.43 32.85
N LEU A 207 -21.65 -23.29 32.20
CA LEU A 207 -20.68 -22.65 31.32
C LEU A 207 -19.41 -22.22 32.07
N LEU A 208 -19.54 -21.68 33.30
CA LEU A 208 -18.41 -21.34 34.17
C LEU A 208 -17.66 -22.57 34.70
N THR A 209 -18.32 -23.73 34.85
CA THR A 209 -17.61 -25.01 35.08
C THR A 209 -16.82 -25.42 33.84
N ALA A 210 -17.47 -25.45 32.67
CA ALA A 210 -16.83 -25.80 31.39
C ALA A 210 -15.65 -24.88 31.03
N LEU A 211 -15.70 -23.59 31.39
CA LEU A 211 -14.64 -22.60 31.20
C LEU A 211 -13.28 -23.03 31.78
N ASN A 212 -13.26 -23.86 32.82
CA ASN A 212 -12.01 -24.35 33.44
C ASN A 212 -11.32 -25.46 32.63
N GLU A 213 -12.10 -26.25 31.90
CA GLU A 213 -11.64 -27.47 31.19
C GLU A 213 -11.64 -27.31 29.66
N CYS A 214 -12.16 -26.20 29.14
CA CYS A 214 -12.28 -25.94 27.72
C CYS A 214 -10.98 -25.38 27.09
N SER A 215 -10.80 -25.61 25.79
CA SER A 215 -9.76 -24.98 24.98
C SER A 215 -9.91 -23.45 24.92
N GLU A 216 -8.81 -22.74 24.63
CA GLU A 216 -8.73 -21.27 24.60
C GLU A 216 -9.85 -20.62 23.78
N TRP A 217 -10.09 -21.11 22.55
CA TRP A 217 -11.16 -20.63 21.67
C TRP A 217 -12.55 -20.82 22.28
N GLY A 218 -12.81 -21.96 22.92
CA GLY A 218 -14.07 -22.19 23.61
C GLY A 218 -14.22 -21.36 24.89
N GLN A 219 -13.12 -20.99 25.55
CA GLN A 219 -13.15 -20.02 26.63
C GLN A 219 -13.54 -18.62 26.12
N VAL A 220 -13.04 -18.19 24.95
CA VAL A 220 -13.50 -16.96 24.28
C VAL A 220 -15.00 -17.02 23.99
N PHE A 221 -15.49 -18.05 23.31
CA PHE A 221 -16.92 -18.20 22.98
C PHE A 221 -17.83 -18.19 24.22
N ILE A 222 -17.40 -18.83 25.32
CA ILE A 222 -18.13 -18.82 26.60
C ILE A 222 -18.10 -17.42 27.25
N LEU A 223 -16.96 -16.73 27.24
CA LEU A 223 -16.83 -15.37 27.80
C LEU A 223 -17.68 -14.36 27.00
N ASP A 224 -17.71 -14.44 25.68
CA ASP A 224 -18.53 -13.58 24.84
C ASP A 224 -20.03 -13.86 24.98
N ALA A 225 -20.44 -15.12 25.17
CA ALA A 225 -21.80 -15.46 25.57
C ALA A 225 -22.16 -14.90 26.96
N ILE A 226 -21.25 -14.96 27.94
CA ILE A 226 -21.44 -14.36 29.27
C ILE A 226 -21.48 -12.81 29.17
N ALA A 227 -20.76 -12.19 28.24
CA ALA A 227 -20.83 -10.75 28.00
C ALA A 227 -22.21 -10.30 27.49
N ASN A 228 -23.00 -11.20 26.89
CA ASN A 228 -24.39 -10.93 26.51
C ASN A 228 -25.39 -11.09 27.66
N TYR A 229 -25.05 -11.83 28.73
CA TYR A 229 -25.88 -11.88 29.95
C TYR A 229 -25.94 -10.52 30.66
N ILE A 230 -27.01 -10.33 31.44
CA ILE A 230 -27.20 -9.21 32.36
C ILE A 230 -27.50 -9.83 33.73
N PRO A 231 -26.56 -9.76 34.69
CA PRO A 231 -26.77 -10.22 36.07
C PRO A 231 -27.99 -9.59 36.70
N ARG A 232 -28.71 -10.37 37.51
CA ARG A 232 -29.92 -9.91 38.22
C ARG A 232 -29.59 -9.12 39.49
N ASP A 233 -28.52 -9.54 40.17
CA ASP A 233 -28.07 -9.00 41.45
C ASP A 233 -26.57 -8.68 41.41
N ASP A 234 -26.14 -7.67 42.16
CA ASP A 234 -24.73 -7.35 42.43
C ASP A 234 -23.92 -8.58 42.89
N LYS A 235 -24.52 -9.44 43.73
CA LYS A 235 -23.90 -10.68 44.21
C LYS A 235 -23.70 -11.75 43.13
N ASP A 236 -24.59 -11.81 42.13
CA ASP A 236 -24.44 -12.69 40.97
C ASP A 236 -23.27 -12.19 40.10
N ALA A 237 -23.24 -10.88 39.82
CA ALA A 237 -22.13 -10.22 39.11
C ALA A 237 -20.78 -10.45 39.79
N GLN A 238 -20.68 -10.23 41.10
CA GLN A 238 -19.46 -10.49 41.89
C GLN A 238 -19.02 -11.96 41.79
N SER A 239 -19.93 -12.93 41.98
CA SER A 239 -19.60 -14.36 41.91
C SER A 239 -19.14 -14.83 40.52
N ILE A 240 -19.62 -14.18 39.46
CA ILE A 240 -19.15 -14.42 38.08
C ILE A 240 -17.77 -13.78 37.88
N CYS A 241 -17.58 -12.53 38.29
CA CYS A 241 -16.30 -11.82 38.23
C CYS A 241 -15.16 -12.55 38.98
N GLU A 242 -15.42 -13.11 40.16
CA GLU A 242 -14.43 -13.91 40.91
C GLU A 242 -13.99 -15.16 40.15
N ARG A 243 -14.94 -15.89 39.55
CA ARG A 243 -14.65 -17.12 38.78
C ARG A 243 -13.95 -16.84 37.45
N ILE A 244 -14.20 -15.68 36.85
CA ILE A 244 -13.58 -15.24 35.60
C ILE A 244 -12.18 -14.63 35.84
N THR A 245 -11.94 -13.98 37.00
CA THR A 245 -10.66 -13.31 37.33
C THR A 245 -9.38 -14.12 37.01
N PRO A 246 -9.28 -15.45 37.27
CA PRO A 246 -8.09 -16.24 36.92
C PRO A 246 -7.76 -16.30 35.42
N ARG A 247 -8.70 -15.99 34.52
CA ARG A 247 -8.46 -15.92 33.07
C ARG A 247 -7.64 -14.70 32.64
N LEU A 248 -7.50 -13.68 33.49
CA LEU A 248 -6.64 -12.52 33.24
C LEU A 248 -5.15 -12.87 33.13
N ALA A 249 -4.71 -14.00 33.69
CA ALA A 249 -3.33 -14.48 33.62
C ALA A 249 -3.07 -15.48 32.47
N HIS A 250 -4.00 -15.57 31.51
CA HIS A 250 -3.90 -16.51 30.40
C HIS A 250 -2.97 -16.01 29.29
N ALA A 251 -2.21 -16.91 28.65
CA ALA A 251 -1.22 -16.53 27.63
C ALA A 251 -1.86 -15.98 26.34
N ASN A 252 -3.00 -16.54 25.92
CA ASN A 252 -3.74 -16.06 24.74
C ASN A 252 -4.48 -14.75 25.04
N SER A 253 -4.10 -13.69 24.32
CA SER A 253 -4.62 -12.33 24.45
C SER A 253 -6.11 -12.18 24.18
N ALA A 254 -6.71 -13.04 23.34
CA ALA A 254 -8.16 -13.02 23.10
C ALA A 254 -8.94 -13.42 24.36
N VAL A 255 -8.47 -14.43 25.10
CA VAL A 255 -9.06 -14.83 26.40
C VAL A 255 -8.96 -13.67 27.40
N VAL A 256 -7.84 -12.94 27.42
CA VAL A 256 -7.66 -11.77 28.30
C VAL A 256 -8.60 -10.63 27.90
N LEU A 257 -8.75 -10.31 26.61
CA LEU A 257 -9.63 -9.22 26.15
C LEU A 257 -11.13 -9.55 26.34
N SER A 258 -11.59 -10.77 26.03
CA SER A 258 -12.97 -11.18 26.32
C SER A 258 -13.23 -11.26 27.84
N THR A 259 -12.20 -11.57 28.65
CA THR A 259 -12.27 -11.44 30.12
C THR A 259 -12.45 -9.98 30.54
N VAL A 260 -11.62 -9.05 30.04
CA VAL A 260 -11.70 -7.62 30.32
C VAL A 260 -13.07 -7.05 29.91
N LYS A 261 -13.61 -7.45 28.76
CA LYS A 261 -14.96 -7.09 28.28
C LYS A 261 -16.06 -7.43 29.31
N VAL A 262 -16.10 -8.67 29.79
CA VAL A 262 -17.08 -9.12 30.80
C VAL A 262 -16.91 -8.33 32.11
N LEU A 263 -15.67 -8.18 32.58
CA LEU A 263 -15.39 -7.45 33.82
C LEU A 263 -15.77 -5.96 33.72
N MET A 264 -15.45 -5.29 32.62
CA MET A 264 -15.82 -3.89 32.38
C MET A 264 -17.33 -3.69 32.32
N LYS A 265 -18.09 -4.60 31.70
CA LYS A 265 -19.56 -4.56 31.69
C LYS A 265 -20.17 -4.73 33.08
N PHE A 266 -19.65 -5.67 33.88
CA PHE A 266 -20.21 -5.95 35.21
C PHE A 266 -19.74 -4.95 36.28
N LEU A 267 -18.62 -4.25 36.07
CA LEU A 267 -18.14 -3.14 36.90
C LEU A 267 -19.08 -1.93 36.99
N GLU A 268 -20.15 -1.87 36.18
CA GLU A 268 -21.16 -0.80 36.23
C GLU A 268 -22.38 -1.17 37.08
N LEU A 269 -22.61 -2.47 37.28
CA LEU A 269 -23.68 -3.01 38.13
C LEU A 269 -23.27 -3.12 39.61
N ILE A 270 -21.96 -3.13 39.87
CA ILE A 270 -21.36 -3.22 41.20
C ILE A 270 -21.12 -1.82 41.76
N ASP A 271 -21.35 -1.60 43.06
CA ASP A 271 -21.08 -0.30 43.69
C ASP A 271 -19.58 0.08 43.64
N GLN A 272 -19.30 1.28 43.14
CA GLN A 272 -17.96 1.80 42.89
C GLN A 272 -17.15 2.02 44.18
N HIS A 273 -17.80 2.08 45.34
CA HIS A 273 -17.15 2.18 46.65
C HIS A 273 -16.79 0.83 47.28
N SER A 274 -17.18 -0.30 46.68
CA SER A 274 -16.84 -1.63 47.17
C SER A 274 -15.33 -1.91 47.10
N GLU A 275 -14.76 -2.48 48.17
CA GLU A 275 -13.36 -2.96 48.18
C GLU A 275 -13.09 -3.96 47.06
N PHE A 276 -14.12 -4.68 46.60
CA PHE A 276 -14.05 -5.59 45.46
C PHE A 276 -13.56 -4.89 44.19
N VAL A 277 -14.09 -3.70 43.89
CA VAL A 277 -13.75 -2.91 42.69
C VAL A 277 -12.28 -2.45 42.76
N GLN A 278 -11.83 -1.98 43.92
CA GLN A 278 -10.43 -1.58 44.15
C GLN A 278 -9.46 -2.77 44.14
N ASN A 279 -9.91 -3.96 44.52
CA ASN A 279 -9.16 -5.20 44.33
C ASN A 279 -9.12 -5.65 42.87
N LEU A 280 -10.18 -5.39 42.09
CA LEU A 280 -10.25 -5.76 40.69
C LEU A 280 -9.41 -4.82 39.80
N TYR A 281 -9.44 -3.51 40.02
CA TYR A 281 -8.55 -2.55 39.34
C TYR A 281 -7.06 -2.93 39.49
N ARG A 282 -6.63 -3.27 40.71
CA ARG A 282 -5.26 -3.74 41.00
C ARG A 282 -4.90 -5.06 40.33
N LYS A 283 -5.88 -5.91 40.00
CA LYS A 283 -5.69 -7.15 39.23
C LYS A 283 -5.78 -6.95 37.71
N LEU A 284 -6.41 -5.87 37.24
CA LEU A 284 -6.69 -5.61 35.83
C LEU A 284 -5.54 -4.88 35.12
N ALA A 285 -4.77 -4.05 35.84
CA ALA A 285 -3.64 -3.32 35.28
C ALA A 285 -2.47 -4.22 34.78
N PRO A 286 -1.97 -5.22 35.55
CA PRO A 286 -0.86 -6.05 35.08
C PRO A 286 -1.15 -6.85 33.79
N PRO A 287 -2.33 -7.48 33.61
CA PRO A 287 -2.72 -8.07 32.33
C PRO A 287 -2.62 -7.10 31.15
N LEU A 288 -3.20 -5.90 31.28
CA LEU A 288 -3.15 -4.87 30.23
C LEU A 288 -1.70 -4.46 29.91
N VAL A 289 -0.82 -4.37 30.92
CA VAL A 289 0.62 -4.16 30.73
C VAL A 289 1.31 -5.33 30.01
N THR A 290 0.96 -6.59 30.31
CA THR A 290 1.54 -7.74 29.60
C THR A 290 1.15 -7.81 28.13
N LEU A 291 -0.06 -7.37 27.76
CA LEU A 291 -0.47 -7.28 26.35
C LEU A 291 0.41 -6.32 25.54
N LEU A 292 1.01 -5.30 26.18
CA LEU A 292 1.95 -4.35 25.56
C LEU A 292 3.38 -4.91 25.38
N SER A 293 3.59 -6.19 25.70
CA SER A 293 4.87 -6.91 25.51
C SER A 293 4.78 -8.04 24.47
N THR A 294 3.63 -8.18 23.78
CA THR A 294 3.37 -9.22 22.77
C THR A 294 3.77 -8.78 21.35
N GLU A 295 3.37 -9.51 20.31
CA GLU A 295 3.56 -9.14 18.90
C GLU A 295 2.88 -7.79 18.58
N PRO A 296 3.43 -6.93 17.70
CA PRO A 296 3.00 -5.53 17.56
C PRO A 296 1.55 -5.37 17.07
N GLU A 297 1.02 -6.34 16.32
CA GLU A 297 -0.37 -6.41 15.89
C GLU A 297 -1.30 -6.57 17.11
N ILE A 298 -0.91 -7.42 18.06
CA ILE A 298 -1.61 -7.64 19.32
C ILE A 298 -1.45 -6.42 20.23
N GLN A 299 -0.27 -5.80 20.29
CA GLN A 299 -0.06 -4.54 21.01
C GLN A 299 -0.99 -3.45 20.50
N TYR A 300 -1.17 -3.30 19.17
CA TYR A 300 -2.09 -2.31 18.61
C TYR A 300 -3.54 -2.58 19.00
N VAL A 301 -4.02 -3.81 18.87
CA VAL A 301 -5.38 -4.18 19.33
C VAL A 301 -5.54 -3.91 20.83
N ALA A 302 -4.53 -4.24 21.64
CA ALA A 302 -4.52 -3.95 23.07
C ALA A 302 -4.57 -2.43 23.36
N LEU A 303 -3.75 -1.62 22.68
CA LEU A 303 -3.73 -0.17 22.82
C LEU A 303 -5.08 0.46 22.44
N ARG A 304 -5.70 0.07 21.32
CA ARG A 304 -7.02 0.58 20.90
C ARG A 304 -8.11 0.26 21.93
N ASN A 305 -8.07 -0.90 22.57
CA ASN A 305 -8.98 -1.26 23.66
C ASN A 305 -8.63 -0.54 24.98
N ILE A 306 -7.34 -0.36 25.31
CA ILE A 306 -6.86 0.41 26.47
C ILE A 306 -7.28 1.88 26.36
N ASN A 307 -7.26 2.47 25.15
CA ASN A 307 -7.69 3.84 24.89
C ASN A 307 -9.16 4.06 25.34
N LEU A 308 -10.06 3.11 25.03
CA LEU A 308 -11.46 3.12 25.53
C LEU A 308 -11.55 2.91 27.05
N ILE A 309 -10.78 1.96 27.60
CA ILE A 309 -10.78 1.66 29.04
C ILE A 309 -10.28 2.88 29.84
N VAL A 310 -9.26 3.59 29.37
CA VAL A 310 -8.72 4.81 30.00
C VAL A 310 -9.71 5.97 29.89
N GLN A 311 -10.47 6.09 28.80
CA GLN A 311 -11.55 7.07 28.68
C GLN A 311 -12.69 6.79 29.67
N LYS A 312 -13.10 5.52 29.85
CA LYS A 312 -14.20 5.15 30.77
C LYS A 312 -13.78 5.11 32.25
N ARG A 313 -12.57 4.62 32.56
CA ARG A 313 -12.03 4.37 33.91
C ARG A 313 -10.51 4.63 33.98
N SER A 314 -10.12 5.90 33.93
CA SER A 314 -8.71 6.34 33.95
C SER A 314 -7.90 5.88 35.18
N ASP A 315 -8.55 5.58 36.31
CA ASP A 315 -7.89 5.12 37.54
C ASP A 315 -7.15 3.79 37.40
N ILE A 316 -7.53 2.91 36.45
CA ILE A 316 -6.94 1.56 36.31
C ILE A 316 -5.44 1.63 35.96
N LEU A 317 -5.03 2.57 35.11
CA LEU A 317 -3.67 2.64 34.55
C LEU A 317 -2.88 3.90 34.96
N LYS A 318 -3.42 4.69 35.89
CA LYS A 318 -2.87 5.99 36.35
C LYS A 318 -1.40 5.95 36.80
N ASN A 319 -0.93 4.80 37.29
CA ASN A 319 0.43 4.60 37.76
C ASN A 319 1.39 4.02 36.69
N GLU A 320 0.88 3.34 35.66
CA GLU A 320 1.66 2.53 34.71
C GLU A 320 2.13 3.31 33.46
N MET A 321 2.26 4.62 33.59
CA MET A 321 2.58 5.56 32.50
C MET A 321 3.82 5.15 31.67
N LYS A 322 4.85 4.61 32.32
CA LYS A 322 6.13 4.25 31.67
C LYS A 322 6.01 3.13 30.64
N VAL A 323 4.95 2.32 30.70
CA VAL A 323 4.72 1.23 29.74
C VAL A 323 4.33 1.77 28.36
N PHE A 324 3.73 2.97 28.34
CA PHE A 324 3.31 3.65 27.12
C PHE A 324 4.41 4.47 26.45
N PHE A 325 5.61 4.58 27.03
CA PHE A 325 6.72 5.24 26.36
C PHE A 325 7.08 4.52 25.05
N VAL A 326 7.39 5.31 24.02
CA VAL A 326 7.63 4.83 22.66
C VAL A 326 9.06 4.34 22.54
N LYS A 327 9.25 3.16 21.93
CA LYS A 327 10.58 2.64 21.58
C LYS A 327 10.85 2.96 20.11
N TYR A 328 12.11 3.23 19.79
CA TYR A 328 12.56 3.45 18.41
C TYR A 328 12.11 2.33 17.44
N ASN A 329 12.04 1.08 17.91
CA ASN A 329 11.66 -0.09 17.14
C ASN A 329 10.14 -0.44 17.17
N ASP A 330 9.30 0.39 17.79
CA ASP A 330 7.84 0.21 17.75
C ASP A 330 7.29 0.69 16.38
N PRO A 331 6.38 -0.04 15.70
CA PRO A 331 5.75 0.42 14.46
C PRO A 331 4.96 1.73 14.64
N ILE A 332 4.86 2.55 13.59
CA ILE A 332 4.20 3.87 13.63
C ILE A 332 2.79 3.85 14.25
N TYR A 333 1.97 2.85 13.93
CA TYR A 333 0.62 2.70 14.51
C TYR A 333 0.63 2.37 16.02
N VAL A 334 1.69 1.73 16.54
CA VAL A 334 1.93 1.54 17.98
C VAL A 334 2.41 2.86 18.60
N LYS A 335 3.32 3.59 17.93
CA LYS A 335 3.84 4.89 18.40
C LYS A 335 2.70 5.90 18.61
N LEU A 336 1.78 6.00 17.66
CA LEU A 336 0.67 6.96 17.67
C LEU A 336 -0.35 6.68 18.80
N GLU A 337 -0.79 5.43 18.98
CA GLU A 337 -1.73 5.10 20.07
C GLU A 337 -1.09 5.22 21.45
N LYS A 338 0.20 4.88 21.58
CA LYS A 338 0.98 5.13 22.80
C LYS A 338 0.97 6.61 23.16
N LEU A 339 1.26 7.48 22.19
CA LEU A 339 1.27 8.94 22.35
C LEU A 339 -0.11 9.48 22.78
N ASP A 340 -1.21 9.03 22.18
CA ASP A 340 -2.56 9.46 22.59
C ASP A 340 -2.92 8.97 24.01
N ILE A 341 -2.56 7.74 24.37
CA ILE A 341 -2.78 7.22 25.74
C ILE A 341 -1.90 7.95 26.76
N MET A 342 -0.65 8.30 26.39
CA MET A 342 0.23 9.13 27.22
C MET A 342 -0.45 10.46 27.58
N ILE A 343 -0.97 11.20 26.58
CA ILE A 343 -1.69 12.48 26.83
C ILE A 343 -2.87 12.26 27.80
N ARG A 344 -3.64 11.18 27.63
CA ARG A 344 -4.78 10.86 28.51
C ARG A 344 -4.34 10.53 29.94
N LEU A 345 -3.20 9.89 30.14
CA LEU A 345 -2.61 9.57 31.46
C LEU A 345 -1.71 10.68 32.06
N THR A 346 -1.43 11.77 31.33
CA THR A 346 -0.69 12.93 31.86
C THR A 346 -1.41 13.57 33.06
N ASN A 347 -0.66 13.83 34.12
CA ASN A 347 -1.05 14.45 35.39
C ASN A 347 0.05 15.46 35.80
N ALA A 348 -0.27 16.39 36.71
CA ALA A 348 0.69 17.41 37.20
C ALA A 348 1.98 16.83 37.83
N THR A 349 1.98 15.56 38.26
CA THR A 349 3.15 14.88 38.83
C THR A 349 4.06 14.22 37.79
N ASN A 350 3.53 13.72 36.66
CA ASN A 350 4.30 12.96 35.67
C ASN A 350 4.75 13.79 34.47
N ILE A 351 4.11 14.94 34.22
CA ILE A 351 4.32 15.82 33.06
C ILE A 351 5.79 16.15 32.77
N ALA A 352 6.65 16.30 33.78
CA ALA A 352 8.07 16.59 33.57
C ALA A 352 8.84 15.46 32.87
N GLN A 353 8.40 14.21 33.02
CA GLN A 353 8.93 13.07 32.26
C GLN A 353 8.30 13.02 30.86
N VAL A 354 6.99 13.28 30.76
CA VAL A 354 6.26 13.28 29.47
C VAL A 354 6.83 14.34 28.50
N LEU A 355 7.15 15.54 28.98
CA LEU A 355 7.75 16.58 28.13
C LEU A 355 9.19 16.30 27.72
N ALA A 356 9.95 15.52 28.49
CA ALA A 356 11.28 15.08 28.10
C ALA A 356 11.19 14.06 26.94
N GLU A 357 10.34 13.04 27.11
CA GLU A 357 10.04 12.03 26.08
C GLU A 357 9.48 12.69 24.80
N LEU A 358 8.46 13.55 24.90
CA LEU A 358 7.89 14.24 23.73
C LEU A 358 8.88 15.17 23.02
N LYS A 359 9.85 15.75 23.74
CA LYS A 359 10.93 16.54 23.11
C LYS A 359 11.92 15.66 22.36
N GLU A 360 12.20 14.45 22.83
CA GLU A 360 13.00 13.46 22.09
C GLU A 360 12.22 12.95 20.85
N TYR A 361 10.93 12.65 21.00
CA TYR A 361 10.08 12.20 19.89
C TYR A 361 9.93 13.27 18.79
N ALA A 362 9.91 14.55 19.17
CA ALA A 362 9.94 15.68 18.23
C ALA A 362 11.30 15.88 17.50
N THR A 363 12.30 15.02 17.77
CA THR A 363 13.58 14.96 17.05
C THR A 363 13.79 13.64 16.28
N GLU A 364 12.76 12.77 16.19
CA GLU A 364 12.78 11.63 15.26
C GLU A 364 12.73 12.09 13.78
N VAL A 365 12.94 11.13 12.86
CA VAL A 365 12.95 11.36 11.40
C VAL A 365 11.55 11.26 10.77
N ASP A 366 10.58 10.68 11.49
CA ASP A 366 9.21 10.46 11.00
C ASP A 366 8.37 11.74 11.20
N VAL A 367 8.04 12.41 10.08
CA VAL A 367 7.37 13.72 10.07
C VAL A 367 5.99 13.68 10.73
N ASP A 368 5.21 12.61 10.52
CA ASP A 368 3.88 12.48 11.09
C ASP A 368 3.94 12.23 12.61
N PHE A 369 4.86 11.38 13.06
CA PHE A 369 5.09 11.15 14.48
C PHE A 369 5.63 12.39 15.20
N VAL A 370 6.55 13.15 14.57
CA VAL A 370 7.04 14.43 15.09
C VAL A 370 5.90 15.45 15.19
N ARG A 371 5.11 15.64 14.13
CA ARG A 371 3.94 16.56 14.14
C ARG A 371 2.96 16.20 15.26
N LYS A 372 2.63 14.91 15.40
CA LYS A 372 1.76 14.41 16.48
C LYS A 372 2.38 14.63 17.87
N SER A 373 3.70 14.53 18.01
CA SER A 373 4.41 14.81 19.26
C SER A 373 4.40 16.30 19.63
N VAL A 374 4.50 17.20 18.65
CA VAL A 374 4.33 18.65 18.87
C VAL A 374 2.88 18.97 19.26
N ARG A 375 1.88 18.39 18.57
CA ARG A 375 0.45 18.47 18.99
C ARG A 375 0.23 17.91 20.40
N ALA A 376 0.96 16.86 20.81
CA ALA A 376 0.89 16.30 22.16
C ALA A 376 1.42 17.26 23.24
N ILE A 377 2.50 17.99 22.98
CA ILE A 377 3.02 19.06 23.88
C ILE A 377 1.94 20.14 24.06
N GLY A 378 1.28 20.54 22.97
CA GLY A 378 0.14 21.46 23.00
C GLY A 378 -1.03 20.99 23.86
N ARG A 379 -1.48 19.74 23.65
CA ARG A 379 -2.54 19.11 24.46
C ARG A 379 -2.17 19.03 25.94
N CYS A 380 -0.90 18.76 26.26
CA CYS A 380 -0.41 18.76 27.63
C CYS A 380 -0.43 20.17 28.28
N ALA A 381 -0.14 21.22 27.52
CA ALA A 381 -0.25 22.61 27.99
C ALA A 381 -1.69 22.99 28.31
N ILE A 382 -2.65 22.58 27.47
CA ILE A 382 -4.08 22.88 27.64
C ILE A 382 -4.70 22.14 28.84
N LYS A 383 -4.29 20.87 29.05
CA LYS A 383 -4.79 19.98 30.10
C LYS A 383 -4.21 20.25 31.50
N VAL A 384 -3.01 20.86 31.58
CA VAL A 384 -2.32 21.11 32.86
C VAL A 384 -1.73 22.52 32.85
N GLU A 385 -2.43 23.49 33.46
CA GLU A 385 -1.99 24.90 33.46
C GLU A 385 -0.56 25.09 34.02
N GLN A 386 -0.20 24.36 35.07
CA GLN A 386 1.16 24.37 35.65
C GLN A 386 2.25 23.86 34.69
N ALA A 387 1.87 23.21 33.59
CA ALA A 387 2.77 22.74 32.56
C ALA A 387 2.93 23.74 31.41
N ALA A 388 1.96 24.64 31.19
CA ALA A 388 1.88 25.45 29.98
C ALA A 388 3.17 26.25 29.71
N GLU A 389 3.74 26.90 30.73
CA GLU A 389 5.01 27.63 30.64
C GLU A 389 6.19 26.72 30.19
N ARG A 390 6.24 25.48 30.68
CA ARG A 390 7.28 24.51 30.30
C ARG A 390 7.07 23.97 28.89
N CYS A 391 5.83 23.68 28.52
CA CYS A 391 5.46 23.26 27.17
C CYS A 391 5.83 24.34 26.15
N VAL A 392 5.50 25.59 26.47
CA VAL A 392 5.85 26.77 25.68
C VAL A 392 7.37 26.95 25.55
N SER A 393 8.13 26.79 26.64
CA SER A 393 9.59 26.79 26.58
C SER A 393 10.15 25.69 25.67
N THR A 394 9.63 24.45 25.76
CA THR A 394 10.03 23.36 24.86
C THR A 394 9.63 23.59 23.39
N LEU A 395 8.55 24.33 23.12
CA LEU A 395 8.16 24.71 21.76
C LEU A 395 9.09 25.79 21.19
N ILE A 396 9.56 26.74 22.00
CA ILE A 396 10.61 27.69 21.60
C ILE A 396 11.91 26.96 21.27
N ASP A 397 12.36 26.03 22.13
CA ASP A 397 13.54 25.20 21.85
C ASP A 397 13.43 24.46 20.50
N LEU A 398 12.24 23.93 20.20
CA LEU A 398 11.95 23.22 18.95
C LEU A 398 11.91 24.17 17.74
N ILE A 399 11.33 25.36 17.87
CA ILE A 399 11.36 26.39 16.81
C ILE A 399 12.80 26.82 16.50
N GLN A 400 13.66 26.95 17.52
CA GLN A 400 15.08 27.29 17.36
C GLN A 400 15.90 26.23 16.59
N THR A 401 15.38 25.01 16.40
CA THR A 401 16.03 24.01 15.51
C THR A 401 15.95 24.37 14.02
N LYS A 402 15.05 25.29 13.65
CA LYS A 402 14.76 25.71 12.27
C LYS A 402 14.36 24.57 11.31
N VAL A 403 13.71 23.53 11.82
CA VAL A 403 13.09 22.47 11.00
C VAL A 403 11.66 22.90 10.63
N ASN A 404 11.44 23.27 9.36
CA ASN A 404 10.20 23.92 8.90
C ASN A 404 8.91 23.25 9.41
N TYR A 405 8.74 21.94 9.21
CA TYR A 405 7.52 21.22 9.62
C TYR A 405 7.32 21.13 11.14
N VAL A 406 8.37 21.35 11.94
CA VAL A 406 8.29 21.47 13.41
C VAL A 406 7.88 22.89 13.79
N VAL A 407 8.44 23.91 13.13
CA VAL A 407 8.12 25.33 13.35
C VAL A 407 6.64 25.60 13.03
N GLN A 408 6.16 25.11 11.89
CA GLN A 408 4.79 25.25 11.41
C GLN A 408 3.78 24.65 12.40
N GLU A 409 3.99 23.40 12.80
CA GLU A 409 3.16 22.70 13.78
C GLU A 409 3.21 23.37 15.16
N ALA A 410 4.38 23.85 15.59
CA ALA A 410 4.52 24.59 16.83
C ALA A 410 3.72 25.91 16.82
N ILE A 411 3.62 26.60 15.69
CA ILE A 411 2.78 27.81 15.52
C ILE A 411 1.29 27.46 15.62
N VAL A 412 0.85 26.37 14.98
CA VAL A 412 -0.54 25.86 15.10
C VAL A 412 -0.87 25.59 16.57
N VAL A 413 0.03 24.93 17.29
CA VAL A 413 -0.11 24.64 18.73
C VAL A 413 -0.10 25.90 19.59
N ILE A 414 0.83 26.85 19.37
CA ILE A 414 0.95 28.07 20.17
C ILE A 414 -0.31 28.95 20.02
N LYS A 415 -0.92 29.00 18.83
CA LYS A 415 -2.23 29.64 18.62
C LYS A 415 -3.30 29.08 19.58
N ASP A 416 -3.39 27.77 19.76
CA ASP A 416 -4.39 27.17 20.66
C ASP A 416 -4.02 27.31 22.15
N ILE A 417 -2.74 27.35 22.49
CA ILE A 417 -2.28 27.76 23.83
C ILE A 417 -2.67 29.21 24.12
N PHE A 418 -2.52 30.14 23.17
CA PHE A 418 -2.94 31.54 23.32
C PHE A 418 -4.47 31.68 23.44
N ARG A 419 -5.26 30.82 22.78
CA ARG A 419 -6.73 30.76 22.92
C ARG A 419 -7.19 30.19 24.27
N LYS A 420 -6.35 29.39 24.95
CA LYS A 420 -6.60 28.88 26.32
C LYS A 420 -6.08 29.83 27.40
N TYR A 421 -4.96 30.51 27.13
CA TYR A 421 -4.29 31.44 28.06
C TYR A 421 -3.94 32.78 27.39
N PRO A 422 -4.94 33.65 27.14
CA PRO A 422 -4.69 34.99 26.59
C PRO A 422 -3.74 35.81 27.46
N ASN A 423 -2.94 36.68 26.84
CA ASN A 423 -2.09 37.67 27.51
C ASN A 423 -1.05 37.13 28.54
N LYS A 424 -0.66 35.86 28.47
CA LYS A 424 0.41 35.29 29.33
C LYS A 424 1.78 35.18 28.66
N TYR A 425 1.83 35.00 27.34
CA TYR A 425 3.02 34.49 26.63
C TYR A 425 3.45 35.38 25.45
N GLU A 426 3.33 36.69 25.63
CA GLU A 426 3.38 37.71 24.57
C GLU A 426 4.78 37.92 23.96
N SER A 427 5.85 37.75 24.75
CA SER A 427 7.24 37.95 24.32
C SER A 427 7.70 37.02 23.18
N ILE A 428 6.95 35.94 22.95
CA ILE A 428 7.25 34.90 21.94
C ILE A 428 6.85 35.37 20.55
N ILE A 429 5.87 36.29 20.44
CA ILE A 429 5.30 36.72 19.17
C ILE A 429 6.38 37.27 18.22
N ALA A 430 7.37 38.01 18.74
CA ALA A 430 8.51 38.48 17.97
C ALA A 430 9.30 37.32 17.34
N THR A 431 9.62 36.28 18.11
CA THR A 431 10.33 35.07 17.63
C THR A 431 9.48 34.24 16.65
N LEU A 432 8.15 34.34 16.68
CA LEU A 432 7.30 33.75 15.64
C LEU A 432 7.37 34.57 14.34
N CYS A 433 7.32 35.90 14.42
CA CYS A 433 7.45 36.79 13.27
C CYS A 433 8.82 36.63 12.56
N GLU A 434 9.91 36.41 13.31
CA GLU A 434 11.25 36.11 12.78
C GLU A 434 11.34 34.86 11.88
N ASN A 435 10.31 34.00 11.86
CA ASN A 435 10.29 32.76 11.07
C ASN A 435 9.14 32.71 10.04
N LEU A 436 8.49 33.83 9.74
CA LEU A 436 7.34 33.91 8.82
C LEU A 436 7.65 33.35 7.42
N ASP A 437 8.85 33.64 6.90
CA ASP A 437 9.33 33.23 5.58
C ASP A 437 9.41 31.71 5.38
N SER A 438 9.31 30.93 6.47
CA SER A 438 9.41 29.46 6.46
C SER A 438 8.06 28.72 6.43
N LEU A 439 6.94 29.44 6.32
CA LEU A 439 5.59 28.88 6.39
C LEU A 439 5.02 28.60 4.99
N ASP A 440 4.85 27.33 4.64
CA ASP A 440 4.12 26.86 3.46
C ASP A 440 2.75 26.28 3.81
N GLU A 441 2.62 25.56 4.93
CA GLU A 441 1.37 24.90 5.33
C GLU A 441 0.23 25.88 5.71
N PRO A 442 -0.97 25.74 5.13
CA PRO A 442 -2.08 26.69 5.34
C PRO A 442 -2.63 26.68 6.77
N GLU A 443 -2.54 25.57 7.54
CA GLU A 443 -2.88 25.59 8.96
C GLU A 443 -1.95 26.55 9.74
N ALA A 444 -0.66 26.57 9.41
CA ALA A 444 0.33 27.43 10.05
C ALA A 444 0.19 28.89 9.61
N ARG A 445 0.00 29.17 8.30
CA ARG A 445 -0.28 30.53 7.79
C ARG A 445 -1.54 31.12 8.44
N ALA A 446 -2.65 30.39 8.41
CA ALA A 446 -3.90 30.81 9.05
C ALA A 446 -3.76 31.01 10.57
N SER A 447 -2.96 30.18 11.23
CA SER A 447 -2.67 30.32 12.67
C SER A 447 -1.84 31.57 12.96
N MET A 448 -0.84 31.89 12.14
CA MET A 448 0.01 33.07 12.31
C MET A 448 -0.75 34.37 12.01
N ILE A 449 -1.54 34.41 10.94
CA ILE A 449 -2.45 35.52 10.62
C ILE A 449 -3.45 35.76 11.76
N TRP A 450 -3.96 34.69 12.39
CA TRP A 450 -4.81 34.82 13.58
C TRP A 450 -4.06 35.47 14.75
N ILE A 451 -2.80 35.07 15.03
CA ILE A 451 -1.97 35.67 16.08
C ILE A 451 -1.74 37.16 15.79
N VAL A 452 -1.36 37.52 14.56
CA VAL A 452 -1.14 38.92 14.17
C VAL A 452 -2.41 39.75 14.34
N GLY A 453 -3.57 39.28 13.86
CA GLY A 453 -4.83 40.01 14.01
C GLY A 453 -5.35 40.12 15.45
N GLU A 454 -5.16 39.09 16.28
CA GLU A 454 -5.56 39.13 17.71
C GLU A 454 -4.63 40.05 18.52
N TYR A 455 -3.34 40.13 18.20
CA TYR A 455 -2.33 40.92 18.92
C TYR A 455 -1.83 42.20 18.20
N ALA A 456 -2.50 42.63 17.14
CA ALA A 456 -2.20 43.83 16.32
C ALA A 456 -2.04 45.18 17.07
N GLU A 457 -2.39 45.24 18.36
CA GLU A 457 -2.16 46.43 19.21
C GLU A 457 -0.73 46.51 19.75
N ARG A 458 0.02 45.40 19.69
CA ARG A 458 1.39 45.23 20.23
C ARG A 458 2.44 44.91 19.17
N ILE A 459 1.99 44.54 17.97
CA ILE A 459 2.84 44.31 16.80
C ILE A 459 2.78 45.60 15.99
N ASP A 460 3.90 46.31 15.90
CA ASP A 460 3.93 47.62 15.23
C ASP A 460 3.75 47.45 13.72
N ASN A 461 4.54 46.57 13.09
CA ASN A 461 4.48 46.20 11.67
C ASN A 461 3.38 45.18 11.31
N ALA A 462 2.25 45.18 12.03
CA ALA A 462 1.14 44.25 11.80
C ALA A 462 0.41 44.48 10.45
N ASP A 463 0.56 45.67 9.88
CA ASP A 463 0.09 46.07 8.57
C ASP A 463 0.95 45.48 7.45
N GLU A 464 2.26 45.74 7.46
CA GLU A 464 3.24 45.20 6.50
C GLU A 464 3.18 43.67 6.42
N LEU A 465 3.12 42.99 7.58
CA LEU A 465 3.04 41.54 7.66
C LEU A 465 1.72 40.96 7.12
N LEU A 466 0.61 41.71 7.15
CA LEU A 466 -0.68 41.26 6.59
C LEU A 466 -0.84 41.67 5.12
N GLU A 467 -0.18 42.74 4.64
CA GLU A 467 -0.14 43.09 3.22
C GLU A 467 0.65 42.05 2.40
N GLY A 468 1.76 41.51 2.93
CA GLY A 468 2.50 40.43 2.29
C GLY A 468 1.66 39.16 2.02
N PHE A 469 0.65 38.87 2.85
CA PHE A 469 -0.32 37.78 2.60
C PHE A 469 -1.47 38.20 1.67
N LEU A 470 -1.68 39.49 1.43
CA LEU A 470 -2.74 40.01 0.57
C LEU A 470 -2.34 39.98 -0.91
N ASP A 471 -1.07 40.16 -1.23
CA ASP A 471 -0.58 40.13 -2.63
C ASP A 471 -0.77 38.74 -3.28
N GLY A 472 -0.74 37.65 -2.50
CA GLY A 472 -1.03 36.29 -2.94
C GLY A 472 -2.47 35.81 -2.72
N PHE A 473 -3.42 36.69 -2.40
CA PHE A 473 -4.73 36.32 -1.83
C PHE A 473 -5.53 35.25 -2.59
N LYS A 474 -5.44 35.20 -3.92
CA LYS A 474 -6.21 34.24 -4.74
C LYS A 474 -5.64 32.83 -4.75
N ASP A 475 -4.33 32.70 -4.60
CA ASP A 475 -3.61 31.42 -4.64
C ASP A 475 -3.58 30.77 -3.23
N GLU A 476 -3.97 31.53 -2.21
CA GLU A 476 -4.12 31.06 -0.82
C GLU A 476 -5.37 30.21 -0.59
N ASN A 477 -5.28 29.29 0.37
CA ASN A 477 -6.39 28.42 0.75
C ASN A 477 -7.55 29.23 1.37
N ASN A 478 -8.80 28.84 1.09
CA ASN A 478 -10.03 29.39 1.71
C ASN A 478 -9.92 29.64 3.23
N GLN A 479 -9.28 28.74 3.98
CA GLN A 479 -9.07 28.92 5.43
C GLN A 479 -8.14 30.10 5.74
N VAL A 480 -7.09 30.29 4.95
CA VAL A 480 -6.15 31.41 5.07
C VAL A 480 -6.85 32.71 4.67
N GLN A 481 -7.58 32.73 3.55
CA GLN A 481 -8.38 33.87 3.09
C GLN A 481 -9.39 34.34 4.16
N LEU A 482 -10.13 33.40 4.78
CA LEU A 482 -11.08 33.68 5.86
C LEU A 482 -10.40 34.25 7.12
N GLN A 483 -9.21 33.75 7.50
CA GLN A 483 -8.46 34.33 8.62
C GLN A 483 -7.84 35.68 8.24
N LEU A 484 -7.41 35.91 7.00
CA LEU A 484 -6.82 37.19 6.56
C LEU A 484 -7.86 38.31 6.55
N LEU A 485 -9.04 38.06 5.97
CA LEU A 485 -10.20 38.96 6.06
C LEU A 485 -10.52 39.29 7.53
N THR A 486 -10.59 38.27 8.38
CA THR A 486 -10.87 38.43 9.81
C THR A 486 -9.74 39.19 10.54
N GLY A 487 -8.48 38.98 10.18
CA GLY A 487 -7.30 39.62 10.75
C GLY A 487 -7.19 41.09 10.39
N ILE A 488 -7.37 41.43 9.11
CA ILE A 488 -7.38 42.81 8.61
C ILE A 488 -8.54 43.60 9.20
N VAL A 489 -9.74 43.00 9.35
CA VAL A 489 -10.87 43.68 10.02
C VAL A 489 -10.58 43.93 11.51
N LYS A 490 -9.95 43.00 12.24
CA LYS A 490 -9.48 43.28 13.63
C LYS A 490 -8.45 44.40 13.65
N LEU A 491 -7.46 44.37 12.76
CA LEU A 491 -6.42 45.41 12.63
C LEU A 491 -7.06 46.78 12.38
N PHE A 492 -8.03 46.88 11.47
CA PHE A 492 -8.76 48.13 11.20
C PHE A 492 -9.55 48.64 12.42
N LEU A 493 -10.21 47.75 13.16
CA LEU A 493 -10.92 48.12 14.41
C LEU A 493 -9.98 48.53 15.56
N LYS A 494 -8.66 48.40 15.38
CA LYS A 494 -7.61 48.72 16.36
C LYS A 494 -6.76 49.93 15.97
N LYS A 495 -6.29 49.97 14.72
CA LYS A 495 -5.48 51.04 14.10
C LYS A 495 -6.21 51.62 12.86
N PRO A 496 -7.32 52.37 13.01
CA PRO A 496 -8.18 52.73 11.86
C PRO A 496 -7.54 53.70 10.85
N THR A 497 -6.52 54.45 11.28
CA THR A 497 -5.90 55.55 10.51
C THR A 497 -4.92 55.09 9.43
N GLU A 498 -4.22 53.99 9.66
CA GLU A 498 -3.15 53.49 8.78
C GLU A 498 -3.66 52.39 7.82
N THR A 499 -4.79 51.76 8.17
CA THR A 499 -5.19 50.46 7.61
C THR A 499 -6.47 50.52 6.76
N GLN A 500 -6.99 51.73 6.53
CA GLN A 500 -8.22 51.95 5.75
C GLN A 500 -8.07 51.52 4.28
N GLU A 501 -6.88 51.67 3.70
CA GLU A 501 -6.59 51.20 2.34
C GLU A 501 -6.57 49.66 2.28
N LEU A 502 -5.84 49.02 3.20
CA LEU A 502 -5.73 47.56 3.33
C LEU A 502 -7.10 46.87 3.50
N VAL A 503 -7.98 47.40 4.38
CA VAL A 503 -9.34 46.84 4.56
C VAL A 503 -10.24 47.06 3.35
N THR A 504 -10.06 48.16 2.61
CA THR A 504 -10.79 48.41 1.36
C THR A 504 -10.33 47.46 0.25
N ARG A 505 -9.02 47.19 0.18
CA ARG A 505 -8.40 46.25 -0.76
C ARG A 505 -8.91 44.83 -0.52
N VAL A 506 -8.85 44.30 0.72
CA VAL A 506 -9.35 42.94 1.02
C VAL A 506 -10.86 42.80 0.82
N LEU A 507 -11.68 43.78 1.22
CA LEU A 507 -13.13 43.71 1.03
C LEU A 507 -13.52 43.75 -0.46
N THR A 508 -12.75 44.45 -1.30
CA THR A 508 -12.98 44.47 -2.75
C THR A 508 -12.65 43.11 -3.37
N LEU A 509 -11.47 42.55 -3.07
CA LEU A 509 -11.07 41.20 -3.51
C LEU A 509 -12.10 40.13 -3.11
N VAL A 510 -12.53 40.15 -1.85
CA VAL A 510 -13.51 39.20 -1.28
C VAL A 510 -14.92 39.32 -1.89
N THR A 511 -15.37 40.53 -2.25
CA THR A 511 -16.77 40.73 -2.70
C THR A 511 -16.95 40.72 -4.22
N GLN A 512 -15.87 40.97 -4.98
CA GLN A 512 -15.89 41.08 -6.45
C GLN A 512 -15.06 40.02 -7.17
N GLU A 513 -13.99 39.49 -6.56
CA GLU A 513 -12.99 38.67 -7.25
C GLU A 513 -12.84 37.23 -6.71
N THR A 514 -13.71 36.80 -5.78
CA THR A 514 -13.71 35.44 -5.24
C THR A 514 -15.07 34.76 -5.38
N ASP A 515 -15.07 33.51 -5.84
CA ASP A 515 -16.27 32.73 -6.15
C ASP A 515 -16.89 32.01 -4.95
N ASN A 516 -16.15 31.86 -3.84
CA ASN A 516 -16.61 31.14 -2.64
C ASN A 516 -17.74 31.91 -1.93
N PRO A 517 -18.96 31.34 -1.81
CA PRO A 517 -20.09 32.02 -1.19
C PRO A 517 -19.91 32.38 0.29
N ASP A 518 -19.30 31.52 1.12
CA ASP A 518 -19.12 31.81 2.56
C ASP A 518 -18.15 32.98 2.78
N LEU A 519 -17.01 32.97 2.07
CA LEU A 519 -16.04 34.06 2.11
C LEU A 519 -16.68 35.38 1.64
N ARG A 520 -17.45 35.33 0.55
CA ARG A 520 -18.12 36.49 -0.04
C ARG A 520 -19.21 37.07 0.85
N ASP A 521 -20.08 36.23 1.42
CA ASP A 521 -21.11 36.65 2.37
C ASP A 521 -20.50 37.20 3.66
N ARG A 522 -19.43 36.56 4.17
CA ARG A 522 -18.68 37.07 5.33
C ARG A 522 -18.04 38.43 5.03
N GLY A 523 -17.55 38.65 3.81
CA GLY A 523 -17.11 39.95 3.32
C GLY A 523 -18.23 40.99 3.29
N TYR A 524 -19.41 40.66 2.77
CA TYR A 524 -20.57 41.56 2.81
C TYR A 524 -21.06 41.84 4.23
N ILE A 525 -20.97 40.89 5.15
CA ILE A 525 -21.28 41.08 6.58
C ILE A 525 -20.29 42.10 7.18
N TYR A 526 -18.99 41.91 7.00
CA TYR A 526 -17.99 42.88 7.49
C TYR A 526 -18.13 44.25 6.84
N TRP A 527 -18.37 44.34 5.52
CA TRP A 527 -18.62 45.60 4.83
C TRP A 527 -19.82 46.33 5.42
N ARG A 528 -20.97 45.65 5.55
CA ARG A 528 -22.20 46.22 6.13
C ARG A 528 -22.00 46.63 7.59
N LEU A 529 -21.28 45.84 8.38
CA LEU A 529 -21.03 46.15 9.79
C LEU A 529 -20.15 47.41 9.94
N LEU A 530 -19.03 47.47 9.22
CA LEU A 530 -18.09 48.60 9.24
C LEU A 530 -18.67 49.90 8.64
N SER A 531 -19.53 49.81 7.61
CA SER A 531 -20.17 50.97 6.99
C SER A 531 -21.42 51.46 7.75
N THR A 532 -22.02 50.63 8.62
CA THR A 532 -23.20 51.03 9.41
C THR A 532 -22.81 51.66 10.74
N ASP A 533 -21.97 51.00 11.55
CA ASP A 533 -21.42 51.57 12.78
C ASP A 533 -20.09 50.88 13.18
N PRO A 534 -18.94 51.57 13.04
CA PRO A 534 -17.65 51.10 13.53
C PRO A 534 -17.59 50.80 15.04
N LYS A 535 -18.49 51.35 15.87
CA LYS A 535 -18.51 51.07 17.32
C LYS A 535 -19.15 49.72 17.62
N ALA A 536 -20.36 49.47 17.12
CA ALA A 536 -20.98 48.15 17.16
C ALA A 536 -20.09 47.09 16.49
N ALA A 537 -19.39 47.43 15.39
CA ALA A 537 -18.40 46.56 14.77
C ALA A 537 -17.28 46.16 15.76
N LYS A 538 -16.76 47.11 16.55
CA LYS A 538 -15.72 46.86 17.54
C LYS A 538 -16.24 45.97 18.68
N GLU A 539 -17.44 46.22 19.19
CA GLU A 539 -18.06 45.41 20.24
C GLU A 539 -18.35 43.97 19.78
N VAL A 540 -18.81 43.76 18.55
CA VAL A 540 -19.12 42.43 18.00
C VAL A 540 -17.86 41.63 17.65
N VAL A 541 -16.86 42.24 17.02
CA VAL A 541 -15.68 41.51 16.49
C VAL A 541 -14.59 41.30 17.54
N LEU A 542 -14.44 42.24 18.49
CA LEU A 542 -13.47 42.16 19.59
C LEU A 542 -14.08 41.68 20.91
N ALA A 543 -15.30 41.12 20.90
CA ALA A 543 -15.88 40.45 22.05
C ALA A 543 -14.96 39.36 22.62
N GLU A 544 -14.92 39.23 23.94
CA GLU A 544 -14.22 38.13 24.61
C GLU A 544 -14.87 36.79 24.25
N LYS A 545 -14.07 35.87 23.73
CA LYS A 545 -14.51 34.55 23.26
C LYS A 545 -14.38 33.54 24.41
N PRO A 546 -15.30 32.56 24.53
CA PRO A 546 -15.17 31.51 25.54
C PRO A 546 -13.87 30.72 25.34
N LEU A 547 -13.21 30.37 26.46
CA LEU A 547 -11.99 29.57 26.46
C LEU A 547 -12.26 28.14 25.97
N ILE A 548 -11.27 27.53 25.30
CA ILE A 548 -11.37 26.17 24.77
C ILE A 548 -11.50 25.14 25.91
N SER A 549 -12.54 24.30 25.85
CA SER A 549 -12.69 23.12 26.72
C SER A 549 -11.82 21.95 26.24
N GLU A 550 -11.50 21.01 27.13
CA GLU A 550 -10.58 19.88 26.87
C GLU A 550 -11.21 18.72 26.07
N GLU A 551 -12.37 18.97 25.45
CA GLU A 551 -13.30 17.94 25.00
C GLU A 551 -13.03 17.41 23.57
N THR A 552 -12.04 17.96 22.87
CA THR A 552 -11.76 17.70 21.44
C THR A 552 -11.48 16.24 21.07
N ASP A 553 -11.11 15.42 22.05
CA ASP A 553 -10.68 14.03 21.86
C ASP A 553 -11.42 13.05 22.78
N LEU A 554 -12.53 13.47 23.40
CA LEU A 554 -13.41 12.58 24.17
C LEU A 554 -14.51 12.01 23.28
N LEU A 555 -14.69 10.68 23.32
CA LEU A 555 -15.86 10.05 22.70
C LEU A 555 -17.13 10.44 23.47
N GLU A 556 -18.25 10.56 22.75
CA GLU A 556 -19.55 10.76 23.39
C GLU A 556 -19.82 9.63 24.39
N PRO A 557 -20.23 9.90 25.65
CA PRO A 557 -20.42 8.85 26.66
C PRO A 557 -21.36 7.72 26.23
N SER A 558 -22.41 8.01 25.45
CA SER A 558 -23.32 6.96 24.95
C SER A 558 -22.63 5.99 23.97
N LEU A 559 -21.79 6.51 23.08
CA LEU A 559 -21.01 5.75 22.12
C LEU A 559 -19.85 5.01 22.80
N LEU A 560 -19.19 5.62 23.79
CA LEU A 560 -18.18 4.95 24.61
C LEU A 560 -18.78 3.71 25.27
N ASP A 561 -20.00 3.80 25.80
CA ASP A 561 -20.67 2.71 26.49
C ASP A 561 -21.10 1.58 25.54
N GLU A 562 -21.55 1.92 24.32
CA GLU A 562 -21.75 0.93 23.24
C GLU A 562 -20.40 0.26 22.86
N LEU A 563 -19.31 1.01 22.77
CA LEU A 563 -17.98 0.48 22.43
C LEU A 563 -17.37 -0.39 23.55
N ILE A 564 -17.66 -0.14 24.82
CA ILE A 564 -17.25 -1.02 25.94
C ILE A 564 -17.92 -2.41 25.80
N CYS A 565 -19.19 -2.48 25.39
CA CYS A 565 -19.85 -3.76 25.05
C CYS A 565 -19.20 -4.50 23.87
N HIS A 566 -18.35 -3.81 23.09
CA HIS A 566 -17.66 -4.32 21.91
C HIS A 566 -16.14 -4.48 22.07
N ILE A 567 -15.59 -4.40 23.30
CA ILE A 567 -14.18 -4.74 23.60
C ILE A 567 -13.82 -6.11 23.00
N GLY A 568 -12.60 -6.20 22.46
CA GLY A 568 -12.09 -7.41 21.77
C GLY A 568 -12.63 -7.63 20.35
N SER A 569 -13.42 -6.71 19.78
CA SER A 569 -13.97 -6.82 18.42
C SER A 569 -13.49 -5.70 17.49
N LEU A 570 -13.77 -5.82 16.18
CA LEU A 570 -13.39 -4.81 15.18
C LEU A 570 -13.92 -3.40 15.51
N ALA A 571 -15.11 -3.29 16.12
CA ALA A 571 -15.68 -2.00 16.53
C ALA A 571 -14.82 -1.28 17.58
N SER A 572 -14.24 -1.99 18.55
CA SER A 572 -13.35 -1.40 19.56
C SER A 572 -11.93 -1.13 19.04
N VAL A 573 -11.56 -1.70 17.89
CA VAL A 573 -10.34 -1.28 17.14
C VAL A 573 -10.63 -0.01 16.35
N TYR A 574 -11.76 0.09 15.66
CA TYR A 574 -12.10 1.27 14.85
C TYR A 574 -12.63 2.48 15.66
N HIS A 575 -13.02 2.29 16.93
CA HIS A 575 -13.77 3.28 17.74
C HIS A 575 -15.05 3.77 17.02
N LYS A 576 -15.70 2.86 16.29
CA LYS A 576 -16.93 3.11 15.53
C LYS A 576 -17.93 1.99 15.83
N PRO A 577 -19.24 2.28 15.93
CA PRO A 577 -20.25 1.25 16.16
C PRO A 577 -20.29 0.29 14.96
N PRO A 578 -20.71 -0.99 15.13
CA PRO A 578 -20.78 -1.97 14.04
C PRO A 578 -21.54 -1.48 12.80
N ASN A 579 -22.60 -0.69 13.02
CA ASN A 579 -23.45 -0.10 11.99
C ASN A 579 -22.71 0.86 11.03
N ALA A 580 -21.52 1.34 11.40
CA ALA A 580 -20.72 2.25 10.57
C ALA A 580 -19.82 1.53 9.54
N PHE A 581 -19.78 0.19 9.55
CA PHE A 581 -19.00 -0.61 8.59
C PHE A 581 -19.68 -1.93 8.18
N VAL A 582 -20.92 -2.18 8.61
CA VAL A 582 -21.74 -3.32 8.19
C VAL A 582 -23.11 -2.82 7.73
N GLU A 583 -23.27 -2.59 6.43
CA GLU A 583 -24.56 -2.24 5.85
C GLU A 583 -25.52 -3.45 5.83
N GLY A 584 -26.83 -3.18 5.89
CA GLY A 584 -27.87 -4.19 5.67
C GLY A 584 -28.23 -5.13 6.84
N ARG A 585 -27.59 -5.02 8.02
CA ARG A 585 -27.96 -5.81 9.22
C ARG A 585 -28.56 -4.93 10.32
N PHE A 586 -29.74 -5.29 10.81
CA PHE A 586 -30.36 -4.67 12.00
C PHE A 586 -29.68 -5.14 13.29
N ILE A 587 -28.49 -4.62 13.57
CA ILE A 587 -27.76 -4.90 14.81
C ILE A 587 -28.43 -4.13 15.97
N ILE A 588 -28.75 -4.85 17.05
CA ILE A 588 -29.33 -4.27 18.27
C ILE A 588 -28.31 -3.28 18.88
N LYS A 589 -28.73 -2.05 19.18
CA LYS A 589 -27.92 -1.11 20.00
C LYS A 589 -27.68 -1.72 21.39
N ARG A 590 -26.41 -2.08 21.68
CA ARG A 590 -26.01 -2.73 22.94
C ARG A 590 -25.68 -1.71 24.02
N ASN A 591 -26.70 -1.04 24.53
CA ASN A 591 -26.56 -0.11 25.66
C ASN A 591 -26.17 -0.86 26.94
N LEU A 592 -25.35 -0.22 27.79
CA LEU A 592 -25.11 -0.69 29.16
C LEU A 592 -26.36 -0.50 30.04
N PRO A 593 -26.56 -1.32 31.10
CA PRO A 593 -27.78 -1.26 31.92
C PRO A 593 -27.88 0.08 32.67
N PHE A 594 -28.97 0.81 32.45
CA PHE A 594 -29.14 2.13 33.05
C PHE A 594 -29.32 2.05 34.57
N ARG A 595 -28.65 2.95 35.31
CA ARG A 595 -28.61 2.94 36.78
C ARG A 595 -29.96 3.39 37.37
N SER A 596 -30.86 2.44 37.62
CA SER A 596 -32.11 2.66 38.36
C SER A 596 -31.81 3.12 39.79
N GLY A 597 -31.95 4.42 40.09
CA GLY A 597 -31.40 4.97 41.32
C GLY A 597 -31.78 6.41 41.70
N ILE A 598 -32.88 6.96 41.17
CA ILE A 598 -33.59 8.09 41.79
C ILE A 598 -35.08 7.73 41.82
N HIS A 599 -35.68 7.72 43.01
CA HIS A 599 -37.12 7.57 43.21
C HIS A 599 -37.80 8.93 43.12
N ASP A 600 -38.96 8.96 42.46
CA ASP A 600 -40.17 9.60 42.98
C ASP A 600 -41.39 8.80 42.47
N GLU A 601 -42.55 8.97 43.10
CA GLU A 601 -43.57 7.91 43.21
C GLU A 601 -44.67 7.97 42.13
N HIS A 602 -45.19 6.81 41.68
CA HIS A 602 -46.58 6.36 41.89
C HIS A 602 -46.99 5.11 41.06
N GLU A 603 -47.29 4.03 41.78
CA GLU A 603 -48.40 3.06 41.59
C GLU A 603 -48.89 2.59 40.18
N ASP A 604 -48.54 1.32 39.91
CA ASP A 604 -49.48 0.19 39.69
C ASP A 604 -50.11 -0.23 38.34
N ASN A 605 -50.20 -1.57 38.23
CA ASN A 605 -51.15 -2.41 37.46
C ASN A 605 -51.18 -2.34 35.93
N ILE A 606 -50.40 -3.22 35.29
CA ILE A 606 -50.87 -3.98 34.10
C ILE A 606 -50.69 -5.47 34.37
N GLY A 607 -51.80 -6.22 34.30
CA GLY A 607 -51.79 -7.68 34.29
C GLY A 607 -52.51 -8.23 33.05
N ASN A 608 -51.95 -9.32 32.50
CA ASN A 608 -52.60 -10.32 31.64
C ASN A 608 -52.96 -10.01 30.17
N ILE A 609 -52.98 -11.13 29.41
CA ILE A 609 -53.76 -11.43 28.18
C ILE A 609 -53.21 -10.91 26.83
N THR A 610 -52.28 -11.72 26.31
CA THR A 610 -52.25 -12.35 24.97
C THR A 610 -52.81 -11.64 23.72
N MET A 611 -51.96 -11.66 22.67
CA MET A 611 -52.26 -11.91 21.25
C MET A 611 -53.70 -11.66 20.71
N GLN A 612 -53.77 -10.85 19.64
CA GLN A 612 -54.53 -11.26 18.47
C GLN A 612 -53.93 -10.70 17.16
N THR A 613 -54.28 -11.32 16.05
CA THR A 613 -53.64 -11.14 14.74
C THR A 613 -54.47 -10.31 13.76
N HIS A 614 -53.75 -9.74 12.78
CA HIS A 614 -54.18 -9.57 11.38
C HIS A 614 -55.12 -8.41 10.96
N GLN A 615 -54.58 -7.67 9.96
CA GLN A 615 -55.20 -7.30 8.67
C GLN A 615 -56.04 -6.03 8.50
N GLN A 616 -55.87 -5.46 7.28
CA GLN A 616 -56.81 -4.63 6.49
C GLN A 616 -57.23 -3.28 7.13
N GLN A 617 -56.85 -2.12 6.58
CA GLN A 617 -57.31 -1.65 5.25
C GLN A 617 -56.45 -0.48 4.69
N GLN A 618 -56.68 -0.14 3.42
CA GLN A 618 -56.14 1.08 2.78
C GLN A 618 -57.03 2.29 3.10
N GLN A 619 -56.43 3.46 3.36
CA GLN A 619 -56.84 4.71 2.72
C GLN A 619 -55.77 5.80 2.86
N GLN A 620 -55.67 6.64 1.82
CA GLN A 620 -54.93 7.90 1.88
C GLN A 620 -55.78 8.94 2.63
N GLN A 621 -55.16 9.89 3.34
CA GLN A 621 -55.21 11.31 2.95
C GLN A 621 -54.45 12.22 3.92
N GLN A 622 -53.74 13.18 3.33
CA GLN A 622 -53.07 14.29 3.98
C GLN A 622 -53.95 15.53 3.79
N VAL A 623 -54.56 16.05 4.86
CA VAL A 623 -55.24 17.36 4.83
C VAL A 623 -54.90 18.14 6.11
N VAL A 624 -54.65 19.43 5.94
CA VAL A 624 -54.16 20.38 6.97
C VAL A 624 -55.33 21.23 7.50
N ILE A 625 -55.24 21.68 8.75
CA ILE A 625 -55.64 23.01 9.30
C ILE A 625 -55.45 22.93 10.84
N SER A 626 -54.57 23.67 11.52
CA SER A 626 -54.20 25.11 11.51
C SER A 626 -55.10 25.99 12.38
N ASN A 627 -54.45 26.88 13.16
CA ASN A 627 -54.90 28.17 13.73
C ASN A 627 -53.97 28.52 14.91
N ASN A 628 -53.48 29.73 15.19
CA ASN A 628 -53.33 31.03 14.49
C ASN A 628 -52.21 31.81 15.24
N VAL A 629 -51.55 32.88 14.79
CA VAL A 629 -51.71 33.89 13.71
C VAL A 629 -50.28 34.33 13.28
N GLY A 630 -49.95 34.87 12.10
CA GLY A 630 -50.72 35.19 10.88
C GLY A 630 -50.54 36.65 10.41
N SER A 631 -50.51 36.89 9.08
CA SER A 631 -50.32 38.19 8.34
C SER A 631 -48.85 38.57 8.05
N LEU A 632 -48.41 39.10 6.90
CA LEU A 632 -49.02 39.48 5.59
C LEU A 632 -48.14 38.90 4.43
N ILE A 633 -48.62 38.45 3.24
CA ILE A 633 -49.46 39.06 2.16
C ILE A 633 -48.65 40.05 1.26
N ASP A 634 -48.59 40.00 -0.09
CA ASP A 634 -49.02 39.01 -1.13
C ASP A 634 -48.52 39.37 -2.57
N ASP A 635 -48.72 38.46 -3.55
CA ASP A 635 -49.05 38.63 -5.01
C ASP A 635 -48.04 39.22 -6.06
N PHE A 636 -48.10 38.99 -7.40
CA PHE A 636 -48.94 38.20 -8.37
C PHE A 636 -48.06 37.89 -9.64
N ASP A 637 -48.38 37.22 -10.78
CA ASP A 637 -49.51 36.54 -11.50
C ASP A 637 -48.95 35.20 -12.09
N ILE A 638 -49.61 34.14 -12.61
CA ILE A 638 -50.96 33.79 -13.15
C ILE A 638 -51.13 33.81 -14.71
N LEU A 639 -51.37 32.61 -15.30
CA LEU A 639 -52.22 32.21 -16.48
C LEU A 639 -51.71 30.83 -17.03
N VAL A 640 -52.39 29.65 -17.09
CA VAL A 640 -53.78 29.17 -17.45
C VAL A 640 -53.92 28.82 -18.97
N PRO A 641 -54.57 27.70 -19.46
CA PRO A 641 -55.19 26.48 -18.86
C PRO A 641 -55.04 25.09 -19.59
N MET A 642 -55.55 23.98 -18.97
CA MET A 642 -56.32 22.78 -19.50
C MET A 642 -55.97 22.05 -20.83
N SER A 643 -56.03 20.70 -20.96
CA SER A 643 -57.27 19.84 -20.96
C SER A 643 -56.99 18.31 -21.17
N ASN A 644 -58.04 17.45 -21.13
CA ASN A 644 -58.00 15.96 -20.98
C ASN A 644 -58.43 15.11 -22.22
N THR A 645 -58.07 13.80 -22.25
CA THR A 645 -58.90 12.59 -22.63
C THR A 645 -58.07 11.29 -22.40
N THR A 646 -58.43 10.24 -21.63
CA THR A 646 -59.42 9.11 -21.84
C THR A 646 -59.14 8.24 -23.08
N SER A 647 -59.30 6.89 -23.19
CA SER A 647 -59.84 5.75 -22.37
C SER A 647 -59.71 4.43 -23.21
N THR A 648 -59.86 3.14 -22.83
CA THR A 648 -60.16 2.33 -21.60
C THR A 648 -60.00 0.80 -21.89
N THR A 649 -59.77 -0.04 -20.85
CA THR A 649 -60.19 -1.49 -20.66
C THR A 649 -59.89 -2.61 -21.69
N ILE A 650 -59.46 -3.80 -21.22
CA ILE A 650 -60.26 -5.07 -21.14
C ILE A 650 -59.42 -6.22 -20.54
N ASP A 651 -60.01 -6.95 -19.57
CA ASP A 651 -59.74 -8.36 -19.19
C ASP A 651 -61.07 -9.12 -19.39
N PRO A 652 -61.11 -10.40 -19.83
CA PRO A 652 -61.20 -11.51 -18.84
C PRO A 652 -60.79 -12.95 -19.28
N TYR A 653 -60.32 -13.77 -18.32
CA TYR A 653 -60.59 -15.24 -18.15
C TYR A 653 -60.07 -16.24 -19.25
N GLU A 654 -59.77 -17.53 -19.02
CA GLU A 654 -59.80 -18.40 -17.82
C GLU A 654 -58.85 -19.64 -17.92
N SER A 655 -58.47 -20.19 -16.74
CA SER A 655 -58.31 -21.63 -16.44
C SER A 655 -57.04 -22.47 -16.82
N ILE A 656 -56.56 -23.24 -15.82
CA ILE A 656 -56.06 -24.66 -15.90
C ILE A 656 -54.69 -24.91 -16.61
N GLN A 657 -53.67 -25.58 -16.05
CA GLN A 657 -53.52 -26.33 -14.77
C GLN A 657 -52.02 -26.60 -14.39
N GLN A 658 -51.72 -26.69 -13.08
CA GLN A 658 -50.58 -27.41 -12.43
C GLN A 658 -49.12 -26.95 -12.75
N ARG A 659 -48.12 -27.01 -11.83
CA ARG A 659 -48.09 -27.26 -10.37
C ARG A 659 -46.85 -26.61 -9.72
N THR A 660 -46.94 -26.37 -8.42
CA THR A 660 -45.97 -25.85 -7.42
C THR A 660 -44.78 -26.78 -7.10
N PRO A 661 -43.73 -26.35 -6.35
CA PRO A 661 -43.08 -25.01 -6.23
C PRO A 661 -41.51 -25.05 -6.07
N SER A 662 -40.86 -23.86 -5.91
CA SER A 662 -39.75 -23.44 -4.96
C SER A 662 -38.53 -24.37 -4.63
N THR A 663 -37.36 -24.00 -4.05
CA THR A 663 -36.61 -22.76 -3.62
C THR A 663 -35.16 -23.24 -3.27
N VAL A 664 -34.03 -22.67 -3.75
CA VAL A 664 -33.12 -21.67 -3.09
C VAL A 664 -32.99 -21.69 -1.54
N PRO A 665 -31.83 -21.33 -0.91
CA PRO A 665 -30.44 -21.12 -1.40
C PRO A 665 -29.29 -21.61 -0.41
N ASN A 666 -28.08 -21.02 -0.55
CA ASN A 666 -27.07 -20.73 0.52
C ASN A 666 -26.28 -21.94 1.15
N LEU A 667 -25.39 -21.89 2.18
CA LEU A 667 -24.18 -21.15 2.70
C LEU A 667 -23.65 -21.90 3.98
N LEU A 668 -22.46 -22.54 4.10
CA LEU A 668 -21.24 -22.06 4.84
C LEU A 668 -20.23 -23.20 5.22
N ASP A 669 -18.94 -23.02 4.93
CA ASP A 669 -17.70 -22.99 5.77
C ASP A 669 -17.33 -24.08 6.84
N ASP A 670 -16.06 -24.11 7.33
CA ASP A 670 -15.39 -25.27 8.02
C ASP A 670 -15.62 -25.37 9.56
N GLU A 671 -14.82 -25.86 10.53
CA GLU A 671 -13.39 -26.15 10.78
C GLU A 671 -13.25 -27.49 11.60
N LEU A 672 -12.04 -27.97 11.92
CA LEU A 672 -11.56 -28.46 13.26
C LEU A 672 -10.32 -29.39 13.20
N SER A 673 -9.50 -29.34 14.24
CA SER A 673 -8.09 -29.78 14.23
C SER A 673 -7.65 -30.79 15.33
N SER A 674 -6.46 -31.38 15.10
CA SER A 674 -5.47 -32.00 16.03
C SER A 674 -5.84 -33.09 17.07
N ILE A 675 -5.11 -34.22 17.06
CA ILE A 675 -4.63 -34.95 18.27
C ILE A 675 -3.55 -36.04 17.93
N LEU A 676 -2.76 -36.45 18.94
CA LEU A 676 -1.69 -37.50 19.00
C LEU A 676 -0.21 -37.14 18.70
N GLY A 677 0.69 -37.85 19.40
CA GLY A 677 2.16 -37.81 19.32
C GLY A 677 2.81 -38.92 20.18
N MET A 678 4.06 -38.71 20.64
CA MET A 678 4.81 -39.47 21.67
C MET A 678 5.83 -40.58 21.22
N ASP A 679 7.11 -40.24 21.38
CA ASP A 679 8.31 -40.96 21.87
C ASP A 679 8.66 -42.44 21.54
N SER A 680 9.96 -42.68 21.19
CA SER A 680 10.94 -43.37 22.08
C SER A 680 12.36 -43.51 21.45
N ASN A 681 13.36 -43.93 22.25
CA ASN A 681 14.81 -43.79 22.00
C ASN A 681 15.58 -45.10 21.72
N ILE A 682 16.81 -44.98 21.16
CA ILE A 682 18.08 -45.75 21.40
C ILE A 682 19.02 -45.51 20.18
N SER A 683 20.26 -45.01 20.17
CA SER A 683 21.38 -44.72 21.10
C SER A 683 22.59 -45.67 21.02
N SER A 684 23.79 -45.18 20.62
CA SER A 684 25.10 -45.57 21.20
C SER A 684 26.32 -44.81 20.63
N ASN A 685 27.20 -44.34 21.54
CA ASN A 685 28.65 -44.08 21.43
C ASN A 685 29.13 -42.89 20.53
N GLN A 686 29.86 -41.86 21.03
CA GLN A 686 31.16 -41.79 21.73
C GLN A 686 32.38 -41.97 20.76
N THR A 687 33.48 -41.21 20.76
CA THR A 687 34.08 -40.14 21.64
C THR A 687 35.24 -39.43 20.86
N SER A 688 36.00 -38.38 21.25
CA SER A 688 36.11 -37.47 22.43
C SER A 688 37.17 -36.34 22.22
N ILE A 689 36.98 -35.15 22.85
CA ILE A 689 37.98 -34.33 23.61
C ILE A 689 39.24 -33.71 22.89
N ILE A 690 39.77 -32.49 23.16
CA ILE A 690 39.30 -31.16 23.69
C ILE A 690 40.49 -30.13 23.68
N ASN A 691 40.26 -28.81 23.91
CA ASN A 691 41.24 -27.72 24.24
C ASN A 691 42.23 -27.19 23.14
N THR A 692 42.80 -25.95 23.14
CA THR A 692 42.62 -24.69 23.93
C THR A 692 43.27 -23.42 23.27
N ASN A 693 42.68 -22.24 23.56
CA ASN A 693 43.29 -20.91 23.89
C ASN A 693 44.13 -20.00 22.91
N THR A 694 43.54 -18.82 22.62
CA THR A 694 44.04 -17.41 22.77
C THR A 694 45.23 -16.76 21.97
N SER A 695 44.96 -15.50 21.54
CA SER A 695 45.82 -14.28 21.50
C SER A 695 46.99 -14.06 20.50
N LEU A 696 46.89 -13.01 19.66
CA LEU A 696 47.62 -11.68 19.68
C LEU A 696 49.14 -11.61 20.02
N PRO A 697 49.91 -10.49 19.77
CA PRO A 697 49.82 -9.34 18.82
C PRO A 697 51.21 -8.88 18.19
N ILE A 698 51.27 -7.69 17.51
CA ILE A 698 52.38 -6.68 17.37
C ILE A 698 52.51 -5.97 15.97
N ASN A 699 52.65 -4.62 15.98
CA ASN A 699 52.87 -3.69 14.82
C ASN A 699 54.36 -3.38 14.56
N ARG A 700 54.84 -2.80 13.43
CA ARG A 700 54.58 -1.51 12.72
C ARG A 700 55.22 -1.55 11.29
N LEU A 701 56.04 -0.72 10.60
CA LEU A 701 56.25 0.74 10.31
C LEU A 701 56.21 0.90 8.75
N THR A 702 56.88 1.66 7.86
CA THR A 702 58.17 2.40 7.69
C THR A 702 57.95 3.62 6.75
N THR A 703 58.71 4.71 6.85
CA THR A 703 58.71 5.89 5.93
C THR A 703 59.40 5.62 4.57
N SER A 704 59.47 6.49 3.54
CA SER A 704 59.36 7.97 3.44
C SER A 704 58.88 8.46 2.05
N SER A 705 58.86 9.79 1.85
CA SER A 705 58.28 10.53 0.72
C SER A 705 59.29 11.15 -0.27
N GLY A 706 58.88 11.32 -1.53
CA GLY A 706 59.28 12.46 -2.38
C GLY A 706 60.27 12.17 -3.53
N ASN A 707 59.80 12.32 -4.78
CA ASN A 707 60.27 13.31 -5.77
C ASN A 707 59.71 13.01 -7.18
N GLU A 708 59.77 14.01 -8.06
CA GLU A 708 59.33 13.96 -9.46
C GLU A 708 60.52 13.77 -10.42
N LEU A 709 60.24 13.27 -11.63
CA LEU A 709 61.04 13.43 -12.88
C LEU A 709 62.54 13.00 -12.88
N ASP A 710 62.77 11.77 -13.34
CA ASP A 710 63.87 11.39 -14.28
C ASP A 710 63.33 10.19 -15.10
N ASP A 711 63.14 10.30 -16.42
CA ASP A 711 64.11 10.06 -17.52
C ASP A 711 64.35 8.54 -17.76
N LEU A 712 63.79 7.91 -18.81
CA LEU A 712 64.08 7.97 -20.25
C LEU A 712 65.28 7.10 -20.66
N PHE A 713 65.12 6.31 -21.72
CA PHE A 713 66.01 5.24 -22.21
C PHE A 713 66.16 4.01 -21.26
N GLY A 714 66.30 2.78 -21.76
CA GLY A 714 66.26 2.33 -23.16
C GLY A 714 66.17 0.80 -23.31
N ASP A 715 65.88 0.35 -24.53
CA ASP A 715 65.75 -1.06 -24.93
C ASP A 715 67.10 -1.82 -25.02
N ILE A 716 66.99 -3.10 -25.41
CA ILE A 716 68.02 -3.98 -26.00
C ILE A 716 68.93 -4.72 -25.01
N ASN A 717 68.65 -6.02 -24.81
CA ASN A 717 69.53 -7.06 -25.37
C ASN A 717 68.84 -8.43 -25.51
N LEU A 718 69.10 -9.10 -26.64
CA LEU A 718 68.72 -10.47 -26.94
C LEU A 718 69.99 -11.27 -27.24
N ASN A 719 70.15 -12.47 -26.67
CA ASN A 719 70.96 -13.51 -27.32
C ASN A 719 70.70 -14.93 -26.76
N THR A 720 70.46 -15.87 -27.69
CA THR A 720 71.00 -17.24 -27.80
C THR A 720 71.39 -18.03 -26.53
N ASN A 721 71.10 -19.33 -26.37
CA ASN A 721 70.53 -20.30 -27.33
C ASN A 721 70.05 -21.61 -26.66
N THR A 722 69.47 -22.51 -27.47
CA THR A 722 69.32 -23.97 -27.23
C THR A 722 68.46 -24.48 -26.06
N SER A 723 67.20 -24.81 -26.39
CA SER A 723 66.47 -26.03 -25.99
C SER A 723 66.37 -26.43 -24.51
N GLY A 724 65.20 -26.19 -23.89
CA GLY A 724 64.84 -26.90 -22.65
C GLY A 724 63.84 -26.23 -21.69
N ILE A 725 62.92 -25.36 -22.14
CA ILE A 725 62.01 -24.62 -21.23
C ILE A 725 60.55 -24.83 -21.61
N SER A 726 59.70 -25.07 -20.60
CA SER A 726 58.24 -25.16 -20.74
C SER A 726 57.61 -23.79 -20.96
N PHE A 727 56.74 -23.67 -21.97
CA PHE A 727 55.92 -22.48 -22.20
C PHE A 727 54.84 -22.33 -21.12
N SER A 728 55.18 -21.65 -20.03
CA SER A 728 54.22 -21.18 -19.02
C SER A 728 53.46 -19.95 -19.55
N ASN A 729 52.38 -20.21 -20.29
CA ASN A 729 51.43 -19.19 -20.74
C ASN A 729 50.71 -18.51 -19.56
N ASN A 730 50.00 -17.41 -19.88
CA ASN A 730 49.08 -16.63 -19.03
C ASN A 730 49.71 -15.55 -18.14
N ASN A 731 50.07 -14.41 -18.76
CA ASN A 731 50.03 -13.11 -18.08
C ASN A 731 48.89 -12.27 -18.66
N THR A 732 47.80 -12.13 -17.90
CA THR A 732 46.76 -11.11 -18.11
C THR A 732 47.34 -9.73 -17.78
N PHE A 733 46.81 -8.65 -18.35
CA PHE A 733 47.24 -7.30 -17.95
C PHE A 733 46.84 -7.03 -16.49
N VAL A 734 47.75 -6.39 -15.73
CA VAL A 734 47.55 -6.00 -14.32
C VAL A 734 48.14 -4.61 -14.14
N LEU A 735 47.42 -3.72 -13.46
CA LEU A 735 47.87 -2.36 -13.16
C LEU A 735 48.83 -2.33 -11.96
N PRO A 736 49.74 -1.33 -11.89
CA PRO A 736 50.58 -1.12 -10.71
C PRO A 736 49.72 -0.86 -9.46
N LYS A 737 50.30 -1.08 -8.27
CA LYS A 737 49.58 -0.88 -7.00
C LYS A 737 49.45 0.62 -6.68
N GLU A 738 48.24 1.04 -6.37
CA GLU A 738 47.89 2.41 -5.97
C GLU A 738 47.74 2.52 -4.44
N VAL A 739 47.90 3.72 -3.88
CA VAL A 739 47.67 3.98 -2.44
C VAL A 739 46.17 4.11 -2.18
N TRP A 740 45.53 3.05 -1.68
CA TRP A 740 44.11 3.06 -1.33
C TRP A 740 43.84 3.67 0.06
N LEU A 741 44.78 3.51 1.00
CA LEU A 741 44.76 4.18 2.30
C LEU A 741 46.14 4.75 2.62
N SER A 742 46.24 6.05 2.90
CA SER A 742 47.51 6.68 3.29
C SER A 742 47.72 6.61 4.81
N ALA A 743 48.97 6.51 5.24
CA ALA A 743 49.36 6.41 6.65
C ALA A 743 48.76 7.52 7.55
N GLN A 744 48.53 8.71 7.01
CA GLN A 744 47.88 9.82 7.72
C GLN A 744 46.43 9.52 8.07
N LYS A 745 45.65 8.97 7.11
CA LYS A 745 44.24 8.61 7.33
C LYS A 745 44.10 7.31 8.13
N GLY A 746 44.98 6.34 7.93
CA GLY A 746 44.97 5.05 8.62
C GLY A 746 45.55 5.02 10.04
N LYS A 747 45.76 6.18 10.70
CA LYS A 747 46.43 6.30 12.03
C LYS A 747 47.75 5.51 12.08
N GLY A 748 48.53 5.61 11.00
CA GLY A 748 49.73 4.84 10.70
C GLY A 748 49.53 3.81 9.59
N LEU A 749 48.40 3.10 9.52
CA LEU A 749 48.17 2.08 8.51
C LEU A 749 48.14 2.68 7.10
N GLU A 750 48.91 2.09 6.19
CA GLU A 750 49.00 2.40 4.78
C GLU A 750 48.72 1.13 3.98
N ILE A 751 47.92 1.25 2.93
CA ILE A 751 47.50 0.12 2.11
C ILE A 751 47.73 0.49 0.65
N LEU A 752 48.66 -0.22 0.03
CA LEU A 752 48.83 -0.26 -1.42
C LEU A 752 47.96 -1.40 -1.97
N GLY A 753 47.31 -1.22 -3.11
CA GLY A 753 46.46 -2.26 -3.69
C GLY A 753 46.35 -2.22 -5.20
N THR A 754 46.09 -3.38 -5.81
CA THR A 754 45.70 -3.53 -7.21
C THR A 754 44.68 -4.66 -7.35
N PHE A 755 44.00 -4.70 -8.49
CA PHE A 755 43.10 -5.78 -8.87
C PHE A 755 43.68 -6.52 -10.09
N ALA A 756 43.70 -7.84 -10.02
CA ALA A 756 44.19 -8.73 -11.07
C ALA A 756 43.16 -9.83 -11.37
N ARG A 757 43.10 -10.31 -12.62
CA ARG A 757 42.31 -11.50 -12.97
C ARG A 757 43.24 -12.68 -13.18
N ARG A 758 43.35 -13.57 -12.18
CA ARG A 758 44.20 -14.79 -12.23
C ARG A 758 43.32 -16.02 -12.35
N ASN A 759 43.63 -16.95 -13.27
CA ASN A 759 42.88 -18.20 -13.48
C ASN A 759 41.34 -18.03 -13.54
N ASN A 760 40.88 -17.02 -14.29
CA ASN A 760 39.47 -16.63 -14.45
C ASN A 760 38.75 -16.15 -13.17
N GLN A 761 39.45 -16.02 -12.03
CA GLN A 761 38.94 -15.43 -10.79
C GLN A 761 39.44 -13.98 -10.64
N ILE A 762 38.65 -13.16 -9.95
CA ILE A 762 39.05 -11.79 -9.60
C ILE A 762 39.85 -11.87 -8.29
N VAL A 763 41.03 -11.25 -8.27
CA VAL A 763 41.93 -11.21 -7.13
C VAL A 763 42.21 -9.76 -6.75
N MET A 764 42.03 -9.44 -5.47
CA MET A 764 42.47 -8.20 -4.84
C MET A 764 43.84 -8.45 -4.21
N GLU A 765 44.87 -7.76 -4.68
CA GLU A 765 46.23 -7.85 -4.15
C GLU A 765 46.54 -6.60 -3.34
N MET A 766 46.92 -6.74 -2.07
CA MET A 766 47.17 -5.62 -1.16
C MET A 766 48.48 -5.79 -0.39
N ASP A 767 49.22 -4.69 -0.21
CA ASP A 767 50.36 -4.63 0.70
C ASP A 767 50.02 -3.73 1.89
N PHE A 768 50.02 -4.31 3.09
CA PHE A 768 49.78 -3.59 4.34
C PHE A 768 51.12 -3.13 4.90
N THR A 769 51.34 -1.81 4.92
CA THR A 769 52.49 -1.13 5.53
C THR A 769 51.96 -0.21 6.63
N ASN A 770 52.70 0.06 7.70
CA ASN A 770 52.07 0.21 9.00
C ASN A 770 52.74 1.27 9.89
N LYS A 771 52.73 2.56 9.53
CA LYS A 771 53.68 3.63 9.91
C LYS A 771 53.40 4.45 11.20
N ALA A 772 53.42 3.85 12.39
CA ALA A 772 53.44 4.57 13.70
C ALA A 772 54.24 3.81 14.81
N LEU A 773 53.88 3.83 16.11
CA LEU A 773 54.69 3.16 17.19
C LEU A 773 54.13 1.89 17.93
N GLN A 774 52.82 1.75 18.24
CA GLN A 774 52.26 0.70 19.18
C GLN A 774 51.95 -0.76 18.63
N THR A 775 50.71 -1.22 18.32
CA THR A 775 50.35 -2.65 18.03
C THR A 775 49.15 -2.83 17.05
N MET A 776 49.22 -3.74 16.04
CA MET A 776 48.07 -4.13 15.16
C MET A 776 48.11 -5.58 14.68
N ASN A 777 46.88 -6.09 14.65
CA ASN A 777 46.38 -7.45 14.56
C ASN A 777 44.84 -7.31 14.54
N ASP A 778 44.11 -8.42 14.57
CA ASP A 778 42.64 -8.45 14.43
C ASP A 778 42.15 -7.79 13.14
N PHE A 779 42.97 -7.93 12.08
CA PHE A 779 42.69 -7.43 10.75
C PHE A 779 41.50 -8.17 10.13
N ALA A 780 40.37 -7.48 10.02
CA ALA A 780 39.17 -7.97 9.36
C ALA A 780 38.78 -6.99 8.24
N LEU A 781 38.42 -7.52 7.08
CA LEU A 781 38.04 -6.74 5.89
C LEU A 781 36.61 -7.07 5.51
N GLN A 782 35.81 -6.04 5.24
CA GLN A 782 34.46 -6.14 4.73
C GLN A 782 34.32 -5.26 3.48
N LEU A 783 33.63 -5.78 2.46
CA LEU A 783 33.25 -5.02 1.28
C LEU A 783 31.81 -4.53 1.47
N ASN A 784 31.55 -3.26 1.15
CA ASN A 784 30.19 -2.76 1.06
C ASN A 784 29.51 -3.27 -0.22
N HIS A 785 28.18 -3.17 -0.24
CA HIS A 785 27.39 -3.38 -1.45
C HIS A 785 27.90 -2.48 -2.59
N ASN A 786 27.96 -3.03 -3.80
CA ASN A 786 28.61 -2.39 -4.95
C ASN A 786 27.97 -2.85 -6.26
N SER A 787 28.21 -2.11 -7.35
CA SER A 787 27.47 -2.22 -8.62
C SER A 787 27.60 -3.58 -9.33
N PHE A 788 28.59 -4.39 -8.95
CA PHE A 788 28.91 -5.67 -9.58
C PHE A 788 28.86 -6.87 -8.61
N GLY A 789 28.30 -6.69 -7.41
CA GLY A 789 28.11 -7.77 -6.43
C GLY A 789 29.40 -8.37 -5.89
N LEU A 790 30.51 -7.62 -5.89
CA LEU A 790 31.80 -8.10 -5.38
C LEU A 790 31.73 -8.43 -3.89
N THR A 791 32.14 -9.64 -3.54
CA THR A 791 32.17 -10.22 -2.19
C THR A 791 33.43 -11.03 -2.00
N LEU A 792 33.93 -11.11 -0.76
CA LEU A 792 35.07 -11.96 -0.41
C LEU A 792 34.66 -13.44 -0.48
N SER A 793 35.46 -14.28 -1.13
CA SER A 793 35.27 -15.74 -1.07
C SER A 793 35.89 -16.37 0.19
N GLN A 794 36.80 -15.66 0.86
CA GLN A 794 37.51 -16.06 2.07
C GLN A 794 37.76 -14.83 2.97
N PRO A 795 37.69 -14.95 4.30
CA PRO A 795 38.03 -13.86 5.21
C PRO A 795 39.52 -13.52 5.14
N LEU A 796 39.86 -12.26 5.42
CA LEU A 796 41.26 -11.83 5.57
C LEU A 796 41.92 -12.59 6.75
N GLN A 797 43.01 -13.30 6.48
CA GLN A 797 43.79 -14.03 7.50
C GLN A 797 45.22 -13.50 7.55
N ILE A 798 45.52 -12.68 8.56
CA ILE A 798 46.87 -12.21 8.87
C ILE A 798 47.40 -13.03 10.06
N THR A 799 48.10 -14.12 9.77
CA THR A 799 48.56 -15.11 10.76
C THR A 799 49.77 -14.66 11.57
N SER A 800 50.69 -13.91 10.96
CA SER A 800 51.74 -13.19 11.68
C SER A 800 51.31 -11.74 11.90
N PRO A 801 51.33 -11.21 13.13
CA PRO A 801 51.18 -9.78 13.34
C PRO A 801 52.39 -9.03 12.73
N LEU A 802 52.19 -7.76 12.40
CA LEU A 802 52.97 -7.00 11.40
C LEU A 802 54.00 -6.05 12.06
N PHE A 803 55.18 -6.55 12.47
CA PHE A 803 56.23 -5.97 13.37
C PHE A 803 56.95 -4.67 12.93
N PRO A 804 57.67 -3.91 13.80
CA PRO A 804 58.11 -2.55 13.48
C PRO A 804 59.04 -2.49 12.27
N ASN A 805 58.70 -1.60 11.34
CA ASN A 805 59.23 -1.46 9.97
C ASN A 805 58.87 -2.59 8.97
N GLN A 806 57.82 -3.38 9.20
CA GLN A 806 57.38 -4.46 8.31
C GLN A 806 56.23 -4.07 7.35
N THR A 807 56.23 -4.71 6.17
CA THR A 807 55.14 -4.76 5.20
C THR A 807 54.72 -6.22 4.98
N ILE A 808 53.44 -6.49 4.74
CA ILE A 808 52.94 -7.83 4.34
C ILE A 808 52.06 -7.76 3.08
N SER A 809 52.37 -8.59 2.09
CA SER A 809 51.60 -8.75 0.85
C SER A 809 50.57 -9.87 0.98
N ILE A 810 49.34 -9.60 0.55
CA ILE A 810 48.18 -10.50 0.69
C ILE A 810 47.39 -10.51 -0.61
N GLN A 811 46.83 -11.67 -0.97
CA GLN A 811 45.94 -11.84 -2.11
C GLN A 811 44.60 -12.42 -1.64
N LEU A 812 43.49 -11.74 -1.95
CA LEU A 812 42.13 -12.19 -1.62
C LEU A 812 41.35 -12.46 -2.90
N ILE A 813 40.61 -13.57 -2.94
CA ILE A 813 39.77 -13.95 -4.08
C ILE A 813 38.37 -13.33 -3.90
N LEU A 814 37.83 -12.77 -4.98
CA LEU A 814 36.51 -12.12 -5.03
C LEU A 814 35.52 -12.88 -5.91
N ASN A 815 34.28 -12.98 -5.43
CA ASN A 815 33.12 -13.50 -6.15
C ASN A 815 32.15 -12.35 -6.51
N THR A 816 31.41 -12.47 -7.61
CA THR A 816 30.40 -11.47 -8.06
C THR A 816 28.96 -11.86 -7.75
N ASN A 817 28.74 -12.76 -6.79
CA ASN A 817 27.42 -13.28 -6.44
C ASN A 817 26.76 -12.54 -5.26
N GLY A 818 27.31 -11.39 -4.88
CA GLY A 818 26.89 -10.63 -3.70
C GLY A 818 25.73 -9.66 -3.94
N PRO A 819 25.09 -9.18 -2.86
CA PRO A 819 24.06 -8.15 -2.91
C PRO A 819 24.59 -6.83 -3.50
N ILE A 820 23.89 -6.34 -4.54
CA ILE A 820 24.27 -5.22 -5.40
C ILE A 820 23.71 -3.89 -4.87
N MET A 821 24.52 -2.83 -4.91
CA MET A 821 24.08 -1.44 -4.70
C MET A 821 24.81 -0.54 -5.70
N LYS A 822 24.11 0.35 -6.39
CA LYS A 822 24.72 1.23 -7.39
C LYS A 822 25.64 2.23 -6.71
N MET A 823 26.91 2.22 -7.12
CA MET A 823 27.87 3.27 -6.81
C MET A 823 28.06 4.17 -8.03
N ASP A 824 28.41 5.44 -7.81
CA ASP A 824 28.88 6.34 -8.85
C ASP A 824 30.33 6.80 -8.52
N PRO A 825 31.30 6.63 -9.44
CA PRO A 825 31.21 5.86 -10.68
C PRO A 825 30.94 4.36 -10.44
N LEU A 826 30.38 3.66 -11.43
CA LEU A 826 29.94 2.25 -11.30
C LEU A 826 31.03 1.29 -10.81
N THR A 827 32.29 1.58 -11.14
CA THR A 827 33.49 0.82 -10.78
C THR A 827 34.00 1.06 -9.35
N ASN A 828 33.43 2.02 -8.61
CA ASN A 828 33.82 2.36 -7.24
C ASN A 828 33.43 1.24 -6.25
N LEU A 829 34.40 0.78 -5.46
CA LEU A 829 34.25 -0.22 -4.41
C LEU A 829 34.62 0.41 -3.05
N GLN A 830 33.67 0.39 -2.12
CA GLN A 830 33.90 0.78 -0.73
C GLN A 830 34.39 -0.42 0.10
N ILE A 831 35.47 -0.20 0.83
CA ILE A 831 36.12 -1.21 1.69
C ILE A 831 36.21 -0.67 3.11
N ALA A 832 35.82 -1.51 4.07
CA ALA A 832 36.03 -1.30 5.50
C ALA A 832 37.11 -2.28 6.02
N ILE A 833 38.16 -1.77 6.65
CA ILE A 833 39.19 -2.58 7.30
C ILE A 833 39.27 -2.22 8.77
N LYS A 834 38.90 -3.19 9.62
CA LYS A 834 39.09 -3.13 11.06
C LYS A 834 40.47 -3.66 11.43
N ASN A 835 41.07 -3.04 12.44
CA ASN A 835 42.12 -3.64 13.25
C ASN A 835 41.81 -3.37 14.74
N ASN A 836 42.75 -3.69 15.63
CA ASN A 836 42.68 -3.41 17.07
C ASN A 836 42.83 -1.92 17.47
N ILE A 837 43.00 -0.98 16.51
CA ILE A 837 43.07 0.47 16.77
C ILE A 837 41.77 1.15 16.33
N ASP A 838 41.26 0.85 15.14
CA ASP A 838 40.05 1.49 14.59
C ASP A 838 39.44 0.69 13.42
N ILE A 839 38.35 1.20 12.86
CA ILE A 839 37.78 0.77 11.56
C ILE A 839 38.01 1.88 10.52
N PHE A 840 38.77 1.56 9.49
CA PHE A 840 39.12 2.48 8.40
C PHE A 840 38.26 2.19 7.17
N TYR A 841 37.59 3.21 6.66
CA TYR A 841 36.79 3.15 5.44
C TYR A 841 37.54 3.88 4.31
N PHE A 842 37.61 3.26 3.14
CA PHE A 842 38.18 3.87 1.93
C PHE A 842 37.49 3.38 0.66
N ASN A 843 37.71 4.12 -0.42
CA ASN A 843 37.15 3.85 -1.74
C ASN A 843 38.30 3.48 -2.69
N CYS A 844 38.12 2.48 -3.53
CA CYS A 844 39.03 2.17 -4.64
C CYS A 844 38.24 1.90 -5.93
N ILE A 845 38.83 2.23 -7.08
CA ILE A 845 38.20 2.04 -8.38
C ILE A 845 38.64 0.68 -8.93
N VAL A 846 37.68 -0.18 -9.30
CA VAL A 846 37.94 -1.49 -9.90
C VAL A 846 37.97 -1.36 -11.43
N PRO A 847 39.11 -1.60 -12.10
CA PRO A 847 39.22 -1.48 -13.56
C PRO A 847 38.20 -2.32 -14.33
N ILE A 848 37.53 -1.72 -15.32
CA ILE A 848 36.37 -2.35 -15.99
C ILE A 848 36.70 -3.68 -16.69
N HIS A 849 37.94 -3.84 -17.19
CA HIS A 849 38.42 -5.06 -17.87
C HIS A 849 38.39 -6.30 -16.98
N ILE A 850 38.38 -6.13 -15.66
CA ILE A 850 38.37 -7.21 -14.68
C ILE A 850 37.01 -7.92 -14.64
N TYR A 851 35.93 -7.26 -15.09
CA TYR A 851 34.58 -7.82 -15.17
C TYR A 851 34.28 -8.57 -16.48
N PHE A 852 35.25 -8.70 -17.40
CA PHE A 852 35.04 -9.42 -18.67
C PHE A 852 35.12 -10.94 -18.44
N ILE A 853 34.14 -11.71 -18.93
CA ILE A 853 34.05 -13.17 -18.69
C ILE A 853 34.38 -14.00 -19.94
N HIS A 854 34.94 -15.20 -19.74
CA HIS A 854 35.41 -16.07 -20.83
C HIS A 854 34.31 -16.56 -21.80
N ASN A 855 33.03 -16.57 -21.39
CA ASN A 855 31.93 -17.07 -22.23
C ASN A 855 31.34 -15.93 -23.10
N GLY A 856 32.22 -15.17 -23.77
CA GLY A 856 31.90 -13.95 -24.52
C GLY A 856 31.79 -14.11 -26.05
N GLU A 857 32.07 -15.31 -26.58
CA GLU A 857 31.90 -15.62 -28.00
C GLU A 857 30.40 -15.60 -28.40
N MET A 858 30.12 -15.23 -29.66
CA MET A 858 28.78 -15.10 -30.24
C MET A 858 28.82 -15.52 -31.71
N ASP A 859 27.80 -16.24 -32.18
CA ASP A 859 27.71 -16.65 -33.59
C ASP A 859 27.61 -15.46 -34.54
N LYS A 860 28.29 -15.53 -35.68
CA LYS A 860 28.33 -14.46 -36.69
C LYS A 860 26.94 -14.00 -37.16
N MET A 861 25.98 -14.92 -37.29
CA MET A 861 24.59 -14.57 -37.65
C MET A 861 23.91 -13.74 -36.55
N ILE A 862 24.07 -14.15 -35.29
CA ILE A 862 23.50 -13.46 -34.13
C ILE A 862 24.17 -12.09 -33.95
N PHE A 863 25.48 -11.99 -34.19
CA PHE A 863 26.22 -10.73 -34.17
C PHE A 863 25.69 -9.76 -35.23
N VAL A 864 25.56 -10.18 -36.50
CA VAL A 864 25.07 -9.30 -37.57
C VAL A 864 23.64 -8.84 -37.30
N GLN A 865 22.75 -9.74 -36.86
CA GLN A 865 21.39 -9.37 -36.47
C GLN A 865 21.40 -8.35 -35.32
N THR A 866 22.11 -8.65 -34.22
CA THR A 866 22.17 -7.76 -33.05
C THR A 866 22.84 -6.40 -33.38
N TRP A 867 23.75 -6.36 -34.35
CA TRP A 867 24.39 -5.13 -34.82
C TRP A 867 23.47 -4.27 -35.70
N GLN A 868 22.57 -4.91 -36.48
CA GLN A 868 21.54 -4.25 -37.28
C GLN A 868 20.35 -3.77 -36.42
N ASP A 869 20.00 -4.52 -35.37
CA ASP A 869 18.92 -4.18 -34.44
C ASP A 869 19.26 -2.98 -33.51
N ILE A 870 20.51 -2.48 -33.50
CA ILE A 870 20.95 -1.34 -32.68
C ILE A 870 20.99 -0.03 -33.49
N PRO A 871 20.18 1.00 -33.13
CA PRO A 871 20.16 2.30 -33.80
C PRO A 871 21.52 2.99 -33.86
N GLU A 872 21.75 3.75 -34.95
CA GLU A 872 22.99 4.50 -35.19
C GLU A 872 23.29 5.56 -34.12
N ILE A 873 22.24 6.07 -33.44
CA ILE A 873 22.34 7.02 -32.33
C ILE A 873 23.10 6.43 -31.12
N ASN A 874 23.24 5.09 -31.04
CA ASN A 874 23.94 4.38 -29.98
C ASN A 874 25.46 4.23 -30.26
N GLU A 875 25.97 4.75 -31.39
CA GLU A 875 27.36 4.59 -31.84
C GLU A 875 28.31 5.60 -31.19
N ILE A 876 29.21 5.13 -30.31
CA ILE A 876 30.29 5.94 -29.77
C ILE A 876 31.60 5.63 -30.51
N LYS A 877 32.25 6.66 -31.07
CA LYS A 877 33.42 6.58 -31.96
C LYS A 877 34.64 7.27 -31.33
N HIS A 878 35.58 6.50 -30.77
CA HIS A 878 36.85 7.00 -30.22
C HIS A 878 38.03 6.75 -31.18
N HIS A 879 39.06 7.57 -31.09
CA HIS A 879 40.28 7.45 -31.89
C HIS A 879 41.50 7.31 -30.98
N ILE A 880 42.07 6.11 -30.88
CA ILE A 880 43.23 5.82 -30.03
C ILE A 880 44.51 6.17 -30.80
N GLN A 881 45.36 7.01 -30.21
CA GLN A 881 46.64 7.43 -30.76
C GLN A 881 47.83 6.73 -30.06
N ASN A 882 49.02 6.79 -30.68
CA ASN A 882 50.29 6.28 -30.13
C ASN A 882 50.31 4.79 -29.73
N ILE A 883 50.12 3.90 -30.72
CA ILE A 883 50.38 2.47 -30.56
C ILE A 883 51.76 2.13 -31.12
N ASN A 884 52.64 1.59 -30.27
CA ASN A 884 53.95 1.10 -30.67
C ASN A 884 53.81 -0.18 -31.50
N ASN A 885 54.29 -0.15 -32.75
CA ASN A 885 54.38 -1.22 -33.76
C ASN A 885 54.02 -2.66 -33.30
N LEU A 886 52.73 -2.95 -33.15
CA LEU A 886 52.17 -4.27 -32.87
C LEU A 886 51.46 -4.78 -34.13
N SER A 887 51.62 -6.07 -34.46
CA SER A 887 50.88 -6.65 -35.58
C SER A 887 49.39 -6.83 -35.23
N ILE A 888 48.53 -6.98 -36.25
CA ILE A 888 47.11 -7.26 -36.04
C ILE A 888 46.93 -8.57 -35.24
N ASP A 889 47.80 -9.55 -35.45
CA ASP A 889 47.74 -10.83 -34.75
C ASP A 889 48.21 -10.70 -33.29
N ASP A 890 49.19 -9.84 -32.99
CA ASP A 890 49.55 -9.47 -31.61
C ASP A 890 48.41 -8.73 -30.88
N ILE A 891 47.71 -7.83 -31.59
CA ILE A 891 46.55 -7.11 -31.07
C ILE A 891 45.42 -8.09 -30.77
N GLN A 892 45.10 -9.00 -31.70
CA GLN A 892 44.09 -10.04 -31.48
C GLN A 892 44.47 -10.98 -30.32
N ASN A 893 45.75 -11.37 -30.19
CA ASN A 893 46.21 -12.19 -29.08
C ASN A 893 46.14 -11.45 -27.73
N LYS A 894 46.55 -10.18 -27.65
CA LYS A 894 46.43 -9.35 -26.43
C LYS A 894 44.98 -9.12 -26.01
N LEU A 895 44.09 -8.87 -26.96
CA LEU A 895 42.66 -8.70 -26.69
C LEU A 895 42.02 -10.02 -26.22
N ARG A 896 42.37 -11.15 -26.84
CA ARG A 896 41.93 -12.49 -26.42
C ARG A 896 42.41 -12.85 -25.00
N LEU A 897 43.64 -12.49 -24.63
CA LEU A 897 44.17 -12.68 -23.27
C LEU A 897 43.41 -11.86 -22.20
N ASN A 898 42.71 -10.80 -22.61
CA ASN A 898 41.86 -9.96 -21.77
C ASN A 898 40.35 -10.23 -21.99
N ASN A 899 39.97 -11.42 -22.49
CA ASN A 899 38.58 -11.86 -22.68
C ASN A 899 37.74 -11.06 -23.70
N ILE A 900 38.40 -10.48 -24.72
CA ILE A 900 37.76 -9.80 -25.85
C ILE A 900 37.88 -10.70 -27.08
N TYR A 901 36.74 -11.06 -27.68
CA TYR A 901 36.67 -12.13 -28.68
C TYR A 901 36.40 -11.56 -30.08
N THR A 902 37.37 -11.70 -31.01
CA THR A 902 37.18 -11.34 -32.42
C THR A 902 36.36 -12.41 -33.15
N ILE A 903 35.20 -12.03 -33.68
CA ILE A 903 34.31 -12.92 -34.46
C ILE A 903 34.74 -12.96 -35.93
N THR A 904 35.05 -11.80 -36.52
CA THR A 904 35.48 -11.71 -37.93
C THR A 904 36.46 -10.57 -38.17
N ARG A 905 37.46 -10.85 -39.01
CA ARG A 905 38.38 -9.88 -39.64
C ARG A 905 37.96 -9.70 -41.10
N THR A 906 37.81 -8.46 -41.55
CA THR A 906 37.52 -8.12 -42.95
C THR A 906 38.43 -6.97 -43.40
N ASN A 907 39.04 -7.10 -44.58
CA ASN A 907 39.86 -6.04 -45.18
C ASN A 907 39.02 -5.33 -46.26
N ILE A 908 38.85 -4.01 -46.13
CA ILE A 908 38.00 -3.18 -46.99
C ILE A 908 38.75 -1.87 -47.24
N GLU A 909 38.92 -1.47 -48.51
CA GLU A 909 39.56 -0.20 -48.91
C GLU A 909 40.93 0.06 -48.24
N GLN A 910 41.80 -0.96 -48.23
CA GLN A 910 43.11 -0.96 -47.58
C GLN A 910 43.09 -0.77 -46.04
N LYS A 911 41.91 -0.77 -45.40
CA LYS A 911 41.74 -0.75 -43.94
C LYS A 911 41.39 -2.14 -43.43
N GLU A 912 41.95 -2.52 -42.28
CA GLU A 912 41.57 -3.77 -41.62
C GLU A 912 40.53 -3.50 -40.53
N MET A 913 39.48 -4.30 -40.54
CA MET A 913 38.30 -4.15 -39.67
C MET A 913 38.16 -5.42 -38.82
N LEU A 914 38.13 -5.28 -37.50
CA LEU A 914 37.91 -6.37 -36.55
C LEU A 914 36.57 -6.17 -35.84
N TYR A 915 35.67 -7.14 -35.97
CA TYR A 915 34.42 -7.19 -35.21
C TYR A 915 34.61 -8.07 -33.98
N GLN A 916 34.30 -7.53 -32.81
CA GLN A 916 34.60 -8.14 -31.51
C GLN A 916 33.39 -8.12 -30.56
N THR A 917 33.34 -9.09 -29.66
CA THR A 917 32.38 -9.14 -28.55
C THR A 917 33.09 -9.20 -27.21
N ILE A 918 32.47 -8.52 -26.24
CA ILE A 918 32.83 -8.55 -24.82
C ILE A 918 31.57 -8.93 -24.05
N LYS A 919 31.69 -9.75 -23.02
CA LYS A 919 30.59 -10.07 -22.11
C LYS A 919 30.97 -9.75 -20.67
N LEU A 920 30.08 -9.05 -19.99
CA LEU A 920 30.26 -8.64 -18.60
C LEU A 920 29.72 -9.71 -17.63
N THR A 921 30.14 -9.65 -16.36
CA THR A 921 29.66 -10.53 -15.28
C THR A 921 28.14 -10.47 -15.06
N ASN A 922 27.50 -9.33 -15.37
CA ASN A 922 26.04 -9.17 -15.31
C ASN A 922 25.30 -9.73 -16.55
N GLY A 923 26.01 -10.37 -17.50
CA GLY A 923 25.44 -11.00 -18.68
C GLY A 923 25.25 -10.08 -19.89
N ILE A 924 25.47 -8.77 -19.76
CA ILE A 924 25.40 -7.81 -20.87
C ILE A 924 26.51 -8.09 -21.89
N TYR A 925 26.15 -8.06 -23.17
CA TYR A 925 27.07 -8.08 -24.30
C TYR A 925 27.37 -6.65 -24.77
N VAL A 926 28.65 -6.36 -25.03
CA VAL A 926 29.11 -5.13 -25.69
C VAL A 926 29.68 -5.53 -27.04
N LEU A 927 29.18 -4.89 -28.11
CA LEU A 927 29.66 -5.12 -29.47
C LEU A 927 30.65 -4.00 -29.83
N VAL A 928 31.80 -4.37 -30.40
CA VAL A 928 32.89 -3.45 -30.73
C VAL A 928 33.35 -3.69 -32.17
N GLU A 929 33.44 -2.63 -32.96
CA GLU A 929 34.12 -2.61 -34.25
C GLU A 929 35.42 -1.81 -34.12
N LEU A 930 36.53 -2.34 -34.63
CA LEU A 930 37.85 -1.77 -34.50
C LEU A 930 38.51 -1.66 -35.87
N LYS A 931 38.74 -0.42 -36.31
CA LYS A 931 39.19 -0.03 -37.66
C LYS A 931 40.66 0.39 -37.60
N ILE A 932 41.53 -0.36 -38.29
CA ILE A 932 42.98 -0.14 -38.37
C ILE A 932 43.33 0.38 -39.76
N THR A 933 43.90 1.59 -39.85
CA THR A 933 44.40 2.15 -41.11
C THR A 933 45.92 1.98 -41.19
N PRO A 934 46.45 1.11 -42.07
CA PRO A 934 47.90 0.92 -42.19
C PRO A 934 48.57 2.22 -42.66
N GLY A 935 49.58 2.66 -41.92
CA GLY A 935 50.34 3.89 -42.21
C GLY A 935 49.99 5.11 -41.36
N ASN A 936 48.91 5.10 -40.57
CA ASN A 936 48.57 6.19 -39.65
C ASN A 936 48.34 5.70 -38.21
N ARG A 937 48.84 6.46 -37.22
CA ARG A 937 48.83 6.09 -35.79
C ARG A 937 47.46 6.32 -35.11
N THR A 938 46.38 5.88 -35.75
CA THR A 938 45.00 6.04 -35.27
C THR A 938 44.22 4.75 -35.45
N ILE A 939 43.81 4.11 -34.36
CA ILE A 939 42.76 3.09 -34.38
C ILE A 939 41.43 3.78 -34.13
N GLY A 940 40.51 3.69 -35.09
CA GLY A 940 39.12 4.09 -34.90
C GLY A 940 38.37 2.94 -34.23
N LEU A 941 37.85 3.16 -33.04
CA LEU A 941 37.07 2.19 -32.28
C LEU A 941 35.63 2.68 -32.15
N GLU A 942 34.69 1.79 -32.44
CA GLU A 942 33.26 2.05 -32.55
C GLU A 942 32.49 1.02 -31.70
N ARG A 943 31.58 1.48 -30.84
CA ARG A 943 30.87 0.61 -29.87
C ARG A 943 29.35 0.77 -30.02
N LYS A 944 28.61 -0.35 -29.92
CA LYS A 944 27.13 -0.40 -29.96
C LYS A 944 26.54 -1.08 -28.72
N PHE A 945 25.41 -0.56 -28.23
CA PHE A 945 24.69 -1.04 -27.05
C PHE A 945 23.24 -1.42 -27.36
N SER A 946 22.79 -2.61 -26.93
CA SER A 946 21.40 -3.07 -27.06
C SER A 946 20.66 -2.95 -25.73
N ALA A 947 19.87 -1.87 -25.58
CA ALA A 947 19.07 -1.57 -24.38
C ALA A 947 17.71 -0.90 -24.68
N GLY A 948 17.35 -0.76 -25.96
CA GLY A 948 16.14 -0.07 -26.45
C GLY A 948 14.83 -0.61 -25.86
N GLN A 949 13.76 0.19 -25.94
CA GLN A 949 12.38 -0.32 -25.84
C GLN A 949 11.75 -0.27 -27.25
N GLY A 950 10.79 -1.16 -27.52
CA GLY A 950 9.96 -1.11 -28.73
C GLY A 950 9.08 0.15 -28.79
N ALA A 951 8.23 0.23 -29.81
CA ALA A 951 7.29 1.34 -29.95
C ALA A 951 6.37 1.42 -28.72
N ILE A 952 6.37 2.58 -28.07
CA ILE A 952 5.65 2.84 -26.83
C ILE A 952 4.15 2.95 -27.13
N ARG A 953 3.34 2.31 -26.29
CA ARG A 953 1.87 2.31 -26.39
C ARG A 953 1.22 3.27 -25.39
N CYS A 954 1.74 3.32 -24.16
CA CYS A 954 1.31 4.21 -23.10
C CYS A 954 2.52 4.71 -22.28
N VAL A 955 2.46 5.98 -21.87
CA VAL A 955 3.29 6.57 -20.81
C VAL A 955 2.38 7.05 -19.67
N ARG A 956 2.74 6.75 -18.41
CA ARG A 956 2.15 7.35 -17.21
C ARG A 956 3.22 7.86 -16.27
N TYR A 957 2.93 8.92 -15.53
CA TYR A 957 3.61 9.17 -14.27
C TYR A 957 3.14 8.20 -13.17
N ASN A 958 3.94 8.04 -12.12
CA ASN A 958 3.46 7.53 -10.83
C ASN A 958 2.73 8.66 -10.07
N ILE A 959 1.97 8.35 -9.01
CA ILE A 959 1.14 9.37 -8.34
C ILE A 959 1.97 10.52 -7.70
N ASP A 960 3.25 10.27 -7.37
CA ASP A 960 4.13 11.33 -6.84
C ASP A 960 4.80 12.18 -7.94
N GLY A 961 4.71 11.77 -9.21
CA GLY A 961 5.44 12.36 -10.34
C GLY A 961 6.94 12.01 -10.43
N ASN A 962 7.55 11.55 -9.34
CA ASN A 962 8.97 11.18 -9.23
C ASN A 962 9.47 10.11 -10.24
N TYR A 963 8.56 9.31 -10.80
CA TYR A 963 8.85 8.22 -11.72
C TYR A 963 7.82 8.15 -12.85
N CYS A 964 8.20 7.55 -13.98
CA CYS A 964 7.26 7.26 -15.07
C CYS A 964 7.41 5.83 -15.61
N LEU A 965 6.31 5.32 -16.17
CA LEU A 965 6.12 3.96 -16.65
C LEU A 965 5.84 3.96 -18.15
N THR A 966 6.48 3.06 -18.90
CA THR A 966 6.28 2.93 -20.35
C THR A 966 5.95 1.49 -20.77
N SER A 967 4.84 1.29 -21.47
CA SER A 967 4.46 0.01 -22.09
C SER A 967 4.96 -0.06 -23.53
N GLY A 968 5.55 -1.19 -23.94
CA GLY A 968 6.19 -1.35 -25.25
C GLY A 968 5.63 -2.48 -26.12
N SER A 969 5.72 -2.29 -27.45
CA SER A 969 5.44 -3.34 -28.44
C SER A 969 6.41 -4.54 -28.35
N ASP A 970 7.57 -4.37 -27.71
CA ASP A 970 8.54 -5.42 -27.40
C ASP A 970 8.08 -6.43 -26.33
N ARG A 971 6.90 -6.18 -25.71
CA ARG A 971 6.28 -6.93 -24.60
C ARG A 971 6.86 -6.59 -23.22
N THR A 972 7.62 -5.50 -23.12
CA THR A 972 8.22 -5.02 -21.86
C THR A 972 7.48 -3.82 -21.30
N ILE A 973 7.59 -3.66 -19.98
CA ILE A 973 7.24 -2.43 -19.27
C ILE A 973 8.53 -1.90 -18.64
N LYS A 974 8.82 -0.61 -18.76
CA LYS A 974 10.00 -0.01 -18.12
C LYS A 974 9.57 1.07 -17.12
N LEU A 975 10.26 1.09 -15.98
CA LEU A 975 10.17 2.12 -14.94
C LEU A 975 11.38 3.04 -15.08
N TRP A 976 11.14 4.34 -15.10
CA TRP A 976 12.11 5.40 -15.31
C TRP A 976 12.06 6.44 -14.20
N LYS A 977 13.17 7.12 -13.95
CA LYS A 977 13.15 8.47 -13.34
C LYS A 977 13.34 9.52 -14.44
N PRO A 978 12.37 10.42 -14.68
CA PRO A 978 12.42 11.35 -15.81
C PRO A 978 13.54 12.38 -15.68
N ASP A 979 13.71 13.03 -14.52
CA ASP A 979 14.68 14.14 -14.37
C ASP A 979 16.13 13.70 -14.58
N SER A 980 16.43 12.43 -14.29
CA SER A 980 17.74 11.81 -14.48
C SER A 980 17.81 10.89 -15.72
N SER A 981 16.75 10.80 -16.52
CA SER A 981 16.60 9.92 -17.70
C SER A 981 16.83 8.41 -17.47
N LEU A 982 16.90 7.96 -16.21
CA LEU A 982 17.41 6.64 -15.83
C LEU A 982 16.34 5.55 -15.95
N ALA A 983 16.62 4.50 -16.72
CA ALA A 983 15.88 3.24 -16.65
C ALA A 983 16.22 2.52 -15.34
N ILE A 984 15.26 2.43 -14.42
CA ILE A 984 15.42 1.78 -13.12
C ILE A 984 15.21 0.27 -13.27
N LYS A 985 14.17 -0.14 -14.00
CA LYS A 985 13.75 -1.54 -14.07
C LYS A 985 12.99 -1.86 -15.35
N THR A 986 13.17 -3.07 -15.86
CA THR A 986 12.37 -3.64 -16.95
C THR A 986 11.60 -4.85 -16.44
N TYR A 987 10.28 -4.83 -16.57
CA TYR A 987 9.39 -5.95 -16.26
C TYR A 987 9.04 -6.69 -17.55
N THR A 988 9.01 -8.02 -17.48
CA THR A 988 8.62 -8.90 -18.58
C THR A 988 7.58 -9.90 -18.08
N GLY A 989 6.59 -10.24 -18.90
CA GLY A 989 5.49 -11.08 -18.42
C GLY A 989 4.32 -11.30 -19.36
N HIS A 990 4.04 -10.33 -20.24
CA HIS A 990 3.11 -10.46 -21.35
C HIS A 990 3.74 -11.25 -22.49
N SER A 991 2.90 -11.91 -23.29
CA SER A 991 3.31 -12.69 -24.47
C SER A 991 3.14 -11.94 -25.79
N GLN A 992 2.40 -10.84 -25.79
CA GLN A 992 2.20 -9.90 -26.91
C GLN A 992 2.28 -8.45 -26.38
N GLU A 993 2.12 -7.44 -27.25
CA GLU A 993 2.31 -6.04 -26.89
C GLU A 993 1.52 -5.64 -25.63
N VAL A 994 2.13 -4.79 -24.81
CA VAL A 994 1.46 -4.18 -23.65
C VAL A 994 0.85 -2.86 -24.11
N LEU A 995 -0.46 -2.69 -23.94
CA LEU A 995 -1.18 -1.50 -24.41
C LEU A 995 -1.16 -0.41 -23.35
N ASP A 996 -1.71 -0.67 -22.17
CA ASP A 996 -1.80 0.30 -21.06
C ASP A 996 -1.17 -0.25 -19.78
N VAL A 997 -0.71 0.65 -18.92
CA VAL A 997 -0.04 0.35 -17.64
C VAL A 997 -0.38 1.44 -16.63
N HIS A 998 -0.60 1.07 -15.36
CA HIS A 998 -0.86 2.03 -14.29
C HIS A 998 -0.09 1.66 -13.01
N SER A 999 0.32 2.68 -12.25
CA SER A 999 0.88 2.53 -10.90
C SER A 999 -0.25 2.42 -9.88
N SER A 1000 -0.02 1.70 -8.78
CA SER A 1000 -0.81 1.89 -7.57
C SER A 1000 -0.48 3.24 -6.91
N PHE A 1001 -1.40 3.75 -6.10
CA PHE A 1001 -1.22 4.97 -5.31
C PHE A 1001 -0.18 4.81 -4.19
N ASP A 1002 0.04 3.59 -3.69
CA ASP A 1002 1.15 3.29 -2.76
C ASP A 1002 2.51 3.11 -3.47
N ASN A 1003 2.55 3.25 -4.81
CA ASN A 1003 3.69 3.02 -5.69
C ASN A 1003 4.39 1.64 -5.56
N SER A 1004 3.81 0.69 -4.81
CA SER A 1004 4.40 -0.63 -4.59
C SER A 1004 4.08 -1.64 -5.70
N ARG A 1005 3.04 -1.37 -6.51
CA ARG A 1005 2.46 -2.30 -7.48
C ARG A 1005 2.20 -1.64 -8.83
N LEU A 1006 2.18 -2.48 -9.86
CA LEU A 1006 1.77 -2.13 -11.22
C LEU A 1006 0.63 -3.05 -11.67
N CYS A 1007 -0.27 -2.51 -12.48
CA CYS A 1007 -1.18 -3.30 -13.31
C CYS A 1007 -0.95 -2.98 -14.79
N SER A 1008 -1.12 -3.97 -15.67
CA SER A 1008 -0.88 -3.80 -17.10
C SER A 1008 -1.79 -4.66 -17.96
N GLY A 1009 -2.28 -4.09 -19.06
CA GLY A 1009 -3.17 -4.73 -20.03
C GLY A 1009 -2.45 -5.01 -21.34
N GLY A 1010 -2.64 -6.21 -21.91
CA GLY A 1010 -1.97 -6.64 -23.13
C GLY A 1010 -2.87 -7.11 -24.25
N VAL A 1011 -2.31 -7.16 -25.46
CA VAL A 1011 -2.93 -7.80 -26.63
C VAL A 1011 -3.14 -9.30 -26.40
N ASP A 1012 -2.35 -9.92 -25.51
CA ASP A 1012 -2.52 -11.31 -25.07
C ASP A 1012 -3.69 -11.54 -24.08
N LYS A 1013 -4.66 -10.62 -24.05
CA LYS A 1013 -5.96 -10.72 -23.37
C LYS A 1013 -5.89 -10.84 -21.85
N ARG A 1014 -4.75 -10.44 -21.28
CA ARG A 1014 -4.42 -10.61 -19.87
C ARG A 1014 -4.23 -9.27 -19.18
N VAL A 1015 -4.60 -9.25 -17.90
CA VAL A 1015 -4.16 -8.22 -16.96
C VAL A 1015 -3.12 -8.87 -16.05
N LEU A 1016 -1.93 -8.27 -15.98
CA LEU A 1016 -0.91 -8.66 -15.01
C LEU A 1016 -0.95 -7.72 -13.82
N TYR A 1017 -0.71 -8.28 -12.64
CA TYR A 1017 -0.52 -7.53 -11.39
C TYR A 1017 0.87 -7.87 -10.86
N ILE A 1018 1.72 -6.86 -10.70
CA ILE A 1018 3.18 -6.98 -10.58
C ILE A 1018 3.65 -6.15 -9.38
N ASP A 1019 4.53 -6.70 -8.54
CA ASP A 1019 5.22 -5.94 -7.49
C ASP A 1019 6.41 -5.17 -8.08
N VAL A 1020 6.46 -3.86 -7.84
CA VAL A 1020 7.53 -2.97 -8.31
C VAL A 1020 8.90 -3.42 -7.81
N MET A 1021 9.01 -3.76 -6.52
CA MET A 1021 10.27 -3.96 -5.81
C MET A 1021 10.94 -5.30 -6.15
N SER A 1022 10.22 -6.42 -6.10
CA SER A 1022 10.78 -7.69 -6.59
C SER A 1022 10.71 -7.82 -8.12
N GLY A 1023 9.75 -7.17 -8.79
CA GLY A 1023 9.51 -7.34 -10.22
C GLY A 1023 8.82 -8.65 -10.58
N LYS A 1024 8.34 -9.40 -9.58
CA LYS A 1024 7.59 -10.64 -9.77
C LYS A 1024 6.13 -10.31 -10.10
N ILE A 1025 5.59 -11.07 -11.03
CA ILE A 1025 4.16 -11.03 -11.36
C ILE A 1025 3.43 -11.80 -10.26
N MET A 1026 2.65 -11.09 -9.45
CA MET A 1026 1.93 -11.65 -8.30
C MET A 1026 0.67 -12.40 -8.72
N LYS A 1027 -0.10 -11.85 -9.67
CA LYS A 1027 -1.26 -12.50 -10.29
C LYS A 1027 -1.25 -12.32 -11.81
N LYS A 1028 -1.84 -13.27 -12.54
CA LYS A 1028 -2.11 -13.20 -13.98
C LYS A 1028 -3.59 -13.45 -14.23
N TYR A 1029 -4.38 -12.39 -14.35
CA TYR A 1029 -5.80 -12.53 -14.66
C TYR A 1029 -5.96 -12.85 -16.15
N GLN A 1030 -6.68 -13.93 -16.47
CA GLN A 1030 -7.03 -14.28 -17.85
C GLN A 1030 -8.27 -13.47 -18.26
N ALA A 1031 -8.05 -12.15 -18.37
CA ALA A 1031 -9.07 -11.15 -18.10
C ALA A 1031 -10.23 -11.15 -19.11
N HIS A 1032 -9.93 -11.14 -20.40
CA HIS A 1032 -10.90 -10.79 -21.44
C HIS A 1032 -10.94 -11.80 -22.60
N ALA A 1033 -12.06 -11.81 -23.33
CA ALA A 1033 -12.18 -12.48 -24.62
C ALA A 1033 -11.48 -11.69 -25.74
N GLY A 1034 -11.28 -10.38 -25.55
CA GLY A 1034 -10.55 -9.47 -26.43
C GLY A 1034 -9.19 -9.00 -25.89
N ARG A 1035 -8.49 -8.13 -26.64
CA ARG A 1035 -7.30 -7.39 -26.14
C ARG A 1035 -7.69 -6.41 -25.04
N VAL A 1036 -6.87 -6.24 -24.02
CA VAL A 1036 -7.13 -5.29 -22.93
C VAL A 1036 -6.64 -3.90 -23.34
N GLN A 1037 -7.55 -2.94 -23.45
CA GLN A 1037 -7.31 -1.62 -24.05
C GLN A 1037 -6.81 -0.61 -23.00
N ALA A 1038 -7.43 -0.59 -21.81
CA ALA A 1038 -7.08 0.30 -20.70
C ALA A 1038 -7.17 -0.43 -19.35
N VAL A 1039 -6.35 -0.03 -18.38
CA VAL A 1039 -6.32 -0.57 -17.00
C VAL A 1039 -6.05 0.54 -15.99
N ARG A 1040 -6.79 0.55 -14.87
CA ARG A 1040 -6.62 1.53 -13.76
C ARG A 1040 -6.69 0.84 -12.40
N PHE A 1041 -6.06 1.40 -11.39
CA PHE A 1041 -6.29 1.06 -9.97
C PHE A 1041 -7.27 2.05 -9.35
N ASN A 1042 -8.01 1.63 -8.31
CA ASN A 1042 -8.64 2.58 -7.39
C ASN A 1042 -7.61 3.29 -6.48
N GLU A 1043 -8.06 4.35 -5.81
CA GLU A 1043 -7.25 5.18 -4.89
C GLU A 1043 -6.63 4.36 -3.74
N GLU A 1044 -7.35 3.37 -3.20
CA GLU A 1044 -6.82 2.49 -2.14
C GLU A 1044 -5.78 1.46 -2.64
N ALA A 1045 -5.56 1.34 -3.95
CA ALA A 1045 -4.78 0.25 -4.56
C ALA A 1045 -5.21 -1.18 -4.14
N THR A 1046 -6.52 -1.37 -3.94
CA THR A 1046 -7.18 -2.63 -3.57
C THR A 1046 -7.87 -3.32 -4.74
N ILE A 1047 -8.30 -2.54 -5.75
CA ILE A 1047 -9.09 -2.99 -6.90
C ILE A 1047 -8.42 -2.55 -8.20
N ILE A 1048 -8.49 -3.40 -9.23
CA ILE A 1048 -8.09 -3.09 -10.61
C ILE A 1048 -9.34 -3.09 -11.49
N PHE A 1049 -9.44 -2.12 -12.39
CA PHE A 1049 -10.43 -2.05 -13.46
C PHE A 1049 -9.76 -2.29 -14.81
N SER A 1050 -10.35 -3.08 -15.70
CA SER A 1050 -9.84 -3.31 -17.05
C SER A 1050 -10.92 -3.25 -18.13
N ALA A 1051 -10.66 -2.52 -19.21
CA ALA A 1051 -11.51 -2.42 -20.39
C ALA A 1051 -10.97 -3.26 -21.55
N SER A 1052 -11.85 -3.76 -22.42
CA SER A 1052 -11.47 -4.52 -23.60
C SER A 1052 -12.29 -4.21 -24.85
N ILE A 1053 -11.70 -4.58 -25.99
CA ILE A 1053 -12.35 -4.66 -27.30
C ILE A 1053 -13.57 -5.61 -27.33
N ASP A 1054 -13.76 -6.47 -26.32
CA ASP A 1054 -14.90 -7.39 -26.23
C ASP A 1054 -16.19 -6.76 -25.66
N GLY A 1055 -16.22 -5.44 -25.45
CA GLY A 1055 -17.36 -4.72 -24.89
C GLY A 1055 -17.44 -4.77 -23.36
N THR A 1056 -16.63 -5.60 -22.68
CA THR A 1056 -16.70 -5.72 -21.23
C THR A 1056 -15.70 -4.81 -20.50
N VAL A 1057 -16.14 -4.29 -19.35
CA VAL A 1057 -15.26 -3.80 -18.28
C VAL A 1057 -15.31 -4.78 -17.12
N LYS A 1058 -14.16 -5.07 -16.52
CA LYS A 1058 -14.02 -6.04 -15.44
C LYS A 1058 -13.31 -5.47 -14.24
N ILE A 1059 -13.82 -5.81 -13.06
CA ILE A 1059 -13.36 -5.32 -11.76
C ILE A 1059 -12.70 -6.49 -11.02
N TRP A 1060 -11.48 -6.33 -10.52
CA TRP A 1060 -10.67 -7.40 -9.93
C TRP A 1060 -10.20 -7.02 -8.52
N ASP A 1061 -10.51 -7.84 -7.51
CA ASP A 1061 -9.95 -7.67 -6.17
C ASP A 1061 -8.53 -8.26 -6.10
N ILE A 1062 -7.60 -7.46 -5.59
CA ILE A 1062 -6.22 -7.87 -5.35
C ILE A 1062 -6.13 -8.75 -4.09
N LYS A 1063 -6.95 -8.48 -3.07
CA LYS A 1063 -6.95 -9.17 -1.76
C LYS A 1063 -7.54 -10.58 -1.83
N SER A 1064 -8.65 -10.76 -2.56
CA SER A 1064 -9.24 -12.08 -2.84
C SER A 1064 -8.21 -13.02 -3.45
N ARG A 1065 -8.32 -14.31 -3.12
CA ARG A 1065 -7.45 -15.36 -3.68
C ARG A 1065 -7.96 -15.89 -5.03
N GLU A 1066 -9.13 -15.44 -5.45
CA GLU A 1066 -9.74 -15.81 -6.72
C GLU A 1066 -9.09 -15.04 -7.89
N TYR A 1067 -9.20 -15.63 -9.09
CA TYR A 1067 -8.66 -15.10 -10.35
C TYR A 1067 -9.75 -14.62 -11.31
N ASP A 1068 -11.01 -14.75 -10.91
CA ASP A 1068 -12.19 -14.26 -11.60
C ASP A 1068 -12.50 -12.80 -11.21
N PRO A 1069 -13.23 -12.05 -12.04
CA PRO A 1069 -13.61 -10.67 -11.71
C PRO A 1069 -14.71 -10.65 -10.65
N ILE A 1070 -14.68 -9.67 -9.73
CA ILE A 1070 -15.77 -9.41 -8.77
C ILE A 1070 -17.07 -9.13 -9.52
N GLN A 1071 -16.94 -8.34 -10.60
CA GLN A 1071 -18.05 -7.85 -11.40
C GLN A 1071 -17.59 -7.71 -12.86
N VAL A 1072 -18.50 -8.03 -13.76
CA VAL A 1072 -18.40 -7.76 -15.20
C VAL A 1072 -19.50 -6.74 -15.53
N LEU A 1073 -19.14 -5.72 -16.30
CA LEU A 1073 -20.06 -4.75 -16.88
C LEU A 1073 -20.04 -4.98 -18.39
N ASP A 1074 -21.16 -5.39 -18.97
CA ASP A 1074 -21.29 -5.77 -20.38
C ASP A 1074 -22.30 -4.90 -21.16
N ASP A 1075 -22.62 -3.72 -20.62
CA ASP A 1075 -23.55 -2.73 -21.21
C ASP A 1075 -23.06 -2.10 -22.54
N ALA A 1076 -21.76 -2.17 -22.85
CA ALA A 1076 -21.19 -1.54 -24.04
C ALA A 1076 -21.29 -2.46 -25.28
N LYS A 1077 -21.85 -1.93 -26.36
CA LYS A 1077 -22.21 -2.71 -27.56
C LYS A 1077 -21.06 -2.91 -28.55
N ASP A 1078 -19.95 -2.19 -28.33
CA ASP A 1078 -18.71 -2.25 -29.08
C ASP A 1078 -17.54 -1.97 -28.14
N SER A 1079 -16.32 -2.23 -28.61
CA SER A 1079 -15.04 -2.03 -27.92
C SER A 1079 -15.01 -0.84 -26.96
N VAL A 1080 -14.76 -1.12 -25.68
CA VAL A 1080 -14.45 -0.09 -24.68
C VAL A 1080 -13.04 0.45 -24.94
N THR A 1081 -12.91 1.77 -25.03
CA THR A 1081 -11.73 2.46 -25.52
C THR A 1081 -10.86 3.02 -24.41
N SER A 1082 -11.47 3.56 -23.34
CA SER A 1082 -10.76 4.08 -22.17
C SER A 1082 -11.58 3.97 -20.88
N ILE A 1083 -10.90 4.06 -19.74
CA ILE A 1083 -11.46 4.14 -18.39
C ILE A 1083 -10.86 5.35 -17.68
N SER A 1084 -11.71 6.13 -17.03
CA SER A 1084 -11.34 7.07 -15.97
C SER A 1084 -12.11 6.71 -14.69
N LEU A 1085 -11.59 7.12 -13.53
CA LEU A 1085 -12.15 6.82 -12.21
C LEU A 1085 -12.28 8.11 -11.40
N GLY A 1086 -13.40 8.28 -10.73
CA GLY A 1086 -13.56 9.19 -9.60
C GLY A 1086 -13.66 8.42 -8.29
N ASN A 1087 -13.87 9.12 -7.16
CA ASN A 1087 -13.79 8.54 -5.82
C ASN A 1087 -14.78 7.38 -5.58
N TYR A 1088 -15.92 7.38 -6.28
CA TYR A 1088 -16.98 6.36 -6.17
C TYR A 1088 -17.65 6.02 -7.51
N GLU A 1089 -17.07 6.49 -8.62
CA GLU A 1089 -17.65 6.40 -9.97
C GLU A 1089 -16.64 5.87 -10.97
N LEU A 1090 -17.13 5.04 -11.89
CA LEU A 1090 -16.39 4.52 -13.03
C LEU A 1090 -16.91 5.19 -14.30
N LEU A 1091 -16.04 5.86 -15.05
CA LEU A 1091 -16.36 6.53 -16.30
C LEU A 1091 -15.72 5.78 -17.48
N THR A 1092 -16.52 5.35 -18.46
CA THR A 1092 -16.03 4.56 -19.60
C THR A 1092 -16.50 5.11 -20.94
N THR A 1093 -15.69 4.91 -21.98
CA THR A 1093 -16.02 5.25 -23.37
C THR A 1093 -15.95 4.03 -24.26
N SER A 1094 -16.77 4.00 -25.30
CA SER A 1094 -16.76 2.93 -26.31
C SER A 1094 -16.97 3.45 -27.72
N LEU A 1095 -16.61 2.61 -28.71
CA LEU A 1095 -16.78 2.92 -30.13
C LEU A 1095 -18.27 2.99 -30.57
N ASP A 1096 -19.20 2.52 -29.74
CA ASP A 1096 -20.66 2.68 -29.89
C ASP A 1096 -21.17 4.12 -29.65
N GLN A 1097 -20.25 5.09 -29.59
CA GLN A 1097 -20.50 6.55 -29.52
C GLN A 1097 -21.12 7.03 -28.22
N ARG A 1098 -20.95 6.26 -27.13
CA ARG A 1098 -21.53 6.52 -25.82
C ARG A 1098 -20.48 6.64 -24.71
N VAL A 1099 -20.79 7.51 -23.74
CA VAL A 1099 -20.12 7.60 -22.44
C VAL A 1099 -21.00 6.91 -21.42
N ARG A 1100 -20.41 6.15 -20.50
CA ARG A 1100 -21.12 5.49 -19.39
C ARG A 1100 -20.50 5.88 -18.07
N LEU A 1101 -21.33 6.38 -17.16
CA LEU A 1101 -20.98 6.72 -15.79
C LEU A 1101 -21.69 5.73 -14.86
N TYR A 1102 -20.92 4.90 -14.17
CA TYR A 1102 -21.43 3.93 -13.19
C TYR A 1102 -21.13 4.46 -11.77
N ASP A 1103 -22.16 4.83 -11.00
CA ASP A 1103 -21.99 5.04 -9.54
C ASP A 1103 -21.93 3.67 -8.86
N ILE A 1104 -20.77 3.36 -8.28
CA ILE A 1104 -20.44 2.04 -7.74
C ILE A 1104 -21.20 1.78 -6.42
N ARG A 1105 -21.60 2.83 -5.69
CA ARG A 1105 -22.32 2.72 -4.41
C ARG A 1105 -23.80 2.49 -4.62
N TYR A 1106 -24.41 3.21 -5.57
CA TYR A 1106 -25.84 3.10 -5.85
C TYR A 1106 -26.19 2.09 -6.95
N GLY A 1107 -25.19 1.51 -7.62
CA GLY A 1107 -25.39 0.57 -8.73
C GLY A 1107 -26.10 1.19 -9.94
N LYS A 1108 -25.93 2.51 -10.14
CA LYS A 1108 -26.63 3.28 -11.18
C LYS A 1108 -25.75 3.51 -12.38
N LEU A 1109 -26.28 3.25 -13.57
CA LEU A 1109 -25.70 3.60 -14.85
C LEU A 1109 -26.40 4.83 -15.44
N TYR A 1110 -25.62 5.85 -15.80
CA TYR A 1110 -26.02 6.94 -16.68
C TYR A 1110 -25.29 6.78 -18.03
N GLU A 1111 -26.00 6.98 -19.14
CA GLU A 1111 -25.51 6.67 -20.49
C GLU A 1111 -25.81 7.83 -21.46
N ASP A 1112 -24.77 8.59 -21.82
CA ASP A 1112 -24.87 9.73 -22.74
C ASP A 1112 -24.43 9.34 -24.17
N TYR A 1113 -25.13 9.85 -25.19
CA TYR A 1113 -24.82 9.61 -26.60
C TYR A 1113 -24.23 10.85 -27.26
N ILE A 1114 -22.97 10.76 -27.70
CA ILE A 1114 -22.21 11.88 -28.29
C ILE A 1114 -22.34 11.91 -29.83
N GLY A 1115 -22.66 10.78 -30.47
CA GLY A 1115 -22.81 10.68 -31.93
C GLY A 1115 -21.49 10.66 -32.72
N HIS A 1116 -20.36 10.53 -32.03
CA HIS A 1116 -19.02 10.39 -32.60
C HIS A 1116 -18.28 9.22 -31.94
N ASN A 1117 -17.38 8.55 -32.66
CA ASN A 1117 -16.61 7.44 -32.11
C ASN A 1117 -15.54 7.97 -31.14
N LEU A 1118 -15.53 7.47 -29.91
CA LEU A 1118 -14.76 8.04 -28.80
C LEU A 1118 -13.39 7.36 -28.62
N THR A 1119 -12.30 8.13 -28.54
CA THR A 1119 -10.94 7.59 -28.36
C THR A 1119 -10.53 7.44 -26.91
N TYR A 1120 -10.68 8.49 -26.12
CA TYR A 1120 -10.10 8.59 -24.78
C TYR A 1120 -10.89 9.58 -23.92
N ILE A 1121 -10.91 9.36 -22.60
CA ILE A 1121 -11.60 10.22 -21.62
C ILE A 1121 -10.73 10.51 -20.39
N ASN A 1122 -10.85 11.73 -19.86
CA ASN A 1122 -10.39 12.07 -18.52
C ASN A 1122 -11.51 12.77 -17.76
N LEU A 1123 -11.53 12.62 -16.44
CA LEU A 1123 -12.16 13.56 -15.52
C LEU A 1123 -11.23 14.77 -15.30
N SER A 1124 -11.80 15.92 -14.95
CA SER A 1124 -11.07 17.04 -14.34
C SER A 1124 -10.64 16.69 -12.91
N HIS A 1125 -9.69 17.45 -12.34
CA HIS A 1125 -9.16 17.19 -11.00
C HIS A 1125 -10.23 17.38 -9.92
N ASP A 1126 -11.16 18.29 -10.14
CA ASP A 1126 -12.35 18.51 -9.29
C ASP A 1126 -13.48 17.47 -9.48
N GLN A 1127 -13.33 16.57 -10.47
CA GLN A 1127 -14.30 15.56 -10.88
C GLN A 1127 -15.70 16.09 -11.27
N GLN A 1128 -15.85 17.38 -11.59
CA GLN A 1128 -17.11 17.99 -12.05
C GLN A 1128 -17.27 17.99 -13.57
N CYS A 1129 -16.17 17.92 -14.33
CA CYS A 1129 -16.17 17.87 -15.78
C CYS A 1129 -15.53 16.57 -16.30
N TYR A 1130 -15.83 16.22 -17.55
CA TYR A 1130 -15.10 15.20 -18.28
C TYR A 1130 -14.76 15.65 -19.71
N LEU A 1131 -13.54 15.35 -20.14
CA LEU A 1131 -13.00 15.69 -21.46
C LEU A 1131 -12.95 14.45 -22.34
N VAL A 1132 -13.66 14.47 -23.47
CA VAL A 1132 -13.77 13.35 -24.42
C VAL A 1132 -13.06 13.65 -25.73
N GLY A 1133 -12.14 12.78 -26.15
CA GLY A 1133 -11.55 12.79 -27.49
C GLY A 1133 -12.36 11.96 -28.49
N THR A 1134 -12.45 12.41 -29.74
CA THR A 1134 -13.18 11.72 -30.81
C THR A 1134 -12.31 11.44 -32.05
N LEU A 1135 -12.64 10.40 -32.82
CA LEU A 1135 -12.08 10.13 -34.15
C LEU A 1135 -12.59 11.10 -35.25
N SER A 1136 -13.38 12.10 -34.88
CA SER A 1136 -13.84 13.19 -35.75
C SER A 1136 -12.98 14.46 -35.60
N SER A 1137 -11.74 14.33 -35.09
CA SER A 1137 -10.83 15.45 -34.81
C SER A 1137 -11.48 16.55 -33.93
N GLN A 1138 -12.26 16.14 -32.92
CA GLN A 1138 -12.89 17.04 -31.95
C GLN A 1138 -12.66 16.55 -30.52
N LEU A 1139 -12.22 17.47 -29.67
CA LEU A 1139 -12.27 17.33 -28.21
C LEU A 1139 -13.52 18.04 -27.71
N MET A 1140 -14.20 17.42 -26.75
CA MET A 1140 -15.49 17.88 -26.21
C MET A 1140 -15.45 17.83 -24.69
N LEU A 1141 -15.64 18.99 -24.04
CA LEU A 1141 -15.70 19.12 -22.59
C LEU A 1141 -17.17 19.12 -22.14
N PHE A 1142 -17.53 18.25 -21.19
CA PHE A 1142 -18.87 18.13 -20.64
C PHE A 1142 -18.90 18.39 -19.15
N ASP A 1143 -19.98 19.02 -18.69
CA ASP A 1143 -20.44 19.04 -17.31
C ASP A 1143 -21.02 17.65 -16.96
N LYS A 1144 -20.48 17.02 -15.92
CA LYS A 1144 -20.83 15.67 -15.45
C LYS A 1144 -22.20 15.59 -14.79
N ILE A 1145 -22.67 16.67 -14.16
CA ILE A 1145 -23.95 16.70 -13.43
C ILE A 1145 -25.11 16.86 -14.41
N ASN A 1146 -24.93 17.73 -15.42
CA ASN A 1146 -26.00 18.08 -16.36
C ASN A 1146 -25.89 17.38 -17.73
N GLY A 1147 -24.87 16.54 -17.96
CA GLY A 1147 -24.57 15.93 -19.27
C GLY A 1147 -24.30 16.94 -20.38
N LYS A 1148 -24.04 18.20 -20.01
CA LYS A 1148 -24.10 19.35 -20.93
C LYS A 1148 -22.73 19.61 -21.54
N LEU A 1149 -22.68 19.64 -22.86
CA LEU A 1149 -21.51 20.14 -23.61
C LEU A 1149 -21.22 21.60 -23.21
N LEU A 1150 -20.02 21.83 -22.67
CA LEU A 1150 -19.50 23.15 -22.35
C LEU A 1150 -18.72 23.73 -23.53
N GLN A 1151 -17.74 22.98 -24.04
CA GLN A 1151 -16.70 23.49 -24.95
C GLN A 1151 -16.35 22.47 -26.05
N LYS A 1152 -15.92 22.96 -27.22
CA LYS A 1152 -15.32 22.15 -28.31
C LYS A 1152 -13.97 22.71 -28.75
N PHE A 1153 -13.04 21.82 -29.09
CA PHE A 1153 -11.70 22.14 -29.61
C PHE A 1153 -11.45 21.30 -30.88
N VAL A 1154 -10.95 21.91 -31.96
CA VAL A 1154 -11.02 21.33 -33.33
C VAL A 1154 -9.69 21.41 -34.10
N ASP A 1155 -8.63 21.98 -33.50
CA ASP A 1155 -7.39 22.37 -34.22
C ASP A 1155 -6.35 21.24 -34.37
N TYR A 1156 -6.70 20.00 -34.03
CA TYR A 1156 -5.83 18.82 -34.07
C TYR A 1156 -6.33 17.78 -35.08
N THR A 1157 -5.47 16.83 -35.49
CA THR A 1157 -5.85 15.77 -36.43
C THR A 1157 -5.83 14.40 -35.76
N ASN A 1158 -6.98 13.75 -35.70
CA ASN A 1158 -7.20 12.43 -35.11
C ASN A 1158 -8.34 11.70 -35.84
N ASN A 1159 -8.00 10.69 -36.66
CA ASN A 1159 -8.93 10.01 -37.57
C ASN A 1159 -8.81 8.47 -37.54
N THR A 1160 -7.63 7.96 -37.17
CA THR A 1160 -7.19 6.57 -37.41
C THR A 1160 -6.65 5.93 -36.13
N TYR A 1161 -5.93 6.70 -35.31
CA TYR A 1161 -5.29 6.23 -34.09
C TYR A 1161 -6.09 6.55 -32.83
N MET A 1162 -5.80 5.82 -31.76
CA MET A 1162 -6.36 6.09 -30.43
C MET A 1162 -5.43 7.07 -29.72
N ILE A 1163 -5.64 8.37 -29.95
CA ILE A 1163 -4.83 9.43 -29.33
C ILE A 1163 -5.35 9.77 -27.94
N GLU A 1164 -4.43 9.78 -26.98
CA GLU A 1164 -4.65 10.21 -25.60
C GLU A 1164 -4.60 11.73 -25.44
N ASN A 1165 -5.23 12.21 -24.36
CA ASN A 1165 -5.33 13.62 -24.01
C ASN A 1165 -5.07 13.77 -22.51
N ALA A 1166 -4.75 14.97 -22.04
CA ALA A 1166 -4.61 15.28 -20.63
C ALA A 1166 -5.06 16.71 -20.32
N LEU A 1167 -5.43 16.94 -19.06
CA LEU A 1167 -5.58 18.26 -18.47
C LEU A 1167 -4.29 18.63 -17.74
N SER A 1168 -4.02 19.93 -17.56
CA SER A 1168 -3.02 20.41 -16.60
C SER A 1168 -3.43 20.08 -15.16
N ASN A 1169 -2.48 20.10 -14.23
CA ASN A 1169 -2.78 19.91 -12.81
C ASN A 1169 -3.88 20.88 -12.31
N ASP A 1170 -3.81 22.13 -12.75
CA ASP A 1170 -4.70 23.22 -12.34
C ASP A 1170 -5.95 23.34 -13.25
N ASP A 1171 -6.22 22.34 -14.10
CA ASP A 1171 -7.27 22.28 -15.13
C ASP A 1171 -7.31 23.44 -16.17
N GLN A 1172 -6.47 24.48 -16.06
CA GLN A 1172 -6.41 25.63 -16.96
C GLN A 1172 -6.15 25.30 -18.44
N PHE A 1173 -5.46 24.18 -18.72
CA PHE A 1173 -4.96 23.81 -20.05
C PHE A 1173 -5.33 22.38 -20.45
N ILE A 1174 -5.61 22.19 -21.74
CA ILE A 1174 -5.80 20.87 -22.36
C ILE A 1174 -4.62 20.59 -23.28
N TYR A 1175 -4.07 19.38 -23.18
CA TYR A 1175 -3.02 18.85 -24.03
C TYR A 1175 -3.55 17.67 -24.86
N SER A 1176 -3.25 17.67 -26.17
CA SER A 1176 -3.58 16.57 -27.08
C SER A 1176 -2.43 16.23 -28.00
N GLY A 1177 -2.23 14.94 -28.27
CA GLY A 1177 -1.41 14.47 -29.37
C GLY A 1177 -2.10 14.71 -30.72
N SER A 1178 -1.38 14.50 -31.81
CA SER A 1178 -1.93 14.63 -33.15
C SER A 1178 -1.24 13.67 -34.12
N GLU A 1179 -1.98 13.14 -35.09
CA GLU A 1179 -1.48 12.18 -36.08
C GLU A 1179 -0.30 12.74 -36.91
N ASN A 1180 -0.28 14.06 -37.09
CA ASN A 1180 0.77 14.78 -37.81
C ASN A 1180 2.08 15.02 -37.01
N GLY A 1181 2.19 14.52 -35.77
CA GLY A 1181 3.39 14.63 -34.92
C GLY A 1181 3.44 15.88 -34.02
N ARG A 1182 2.38 16.69 -34.03
CA ARG A 1182 2.24 17.86 -33.16
C ARG A 1182 1.66 17.48 -31.79
N LEU A 1183 2.17 18.12 -30.75
CA LEU A 1183 1.50 18.32 -29.48
C LEU A 1183 0.78 19.67 -29.54
N ILE A 1184 -0.49 19.73 -29.17
CA ILE A 1184 -1.28 20.96 -29.19
C ILE A 1184 -1.80 21.26 -27.79
N CYS A 1185 -1.75 22.54 -27.40
CA CYS A 1185 -2.27 23.05 -26.14
C CYS A 1185 -3.34 24.13 -26.38
N TRP A 1186 -4.45 24.03 -25.65
CA TRP A 1186 -5.52 25.04 -25.59
C TRP A 1186 -5.74 25.50 -24.15
N ASN A 1187 -6.19 26.73 -23.98
CA ASN A 1187 -6.78 27.17 -22.71
C ASN A 1187 -8.22 26.63 -22.59
N LEU A 1188 -8.55 26.03 -21.44
CA LEU A 1188 -9.85 25.38 -21.19
C LEU A 1188 -11.03 26.33 -21.43
N LEU A 1189 -10.99 27.50 -20.78
CA LEU A 1189 -12.10 28.45 -20.72
C LEU A 1189 -12.37 29.18 -22.05
N THR A 1190 -11.33 29.48 -22.82
CA THR A 1190 -11.45 30.26 -24.07
C THR A 1190 -11.48 29.41 -25.35
N ALA A 1191 -11.19 28.11 -25.25
CA ALA A 1191 -10.95 27.20 -26.38
C ALA A 1191 -9.87 27.66 -27.38
N LYS A 1192 -9.11 28.71 -27.07
CA LYS A 1192 -8.09 29.25 -27.96
C LYS A 1192 -6.85 28.38 -27.88
N GLN A 1193 -6.36 27.93 -29.04
CA GLN A 1193 -5.06 27.30 -29.17
C GLN A 1193 -3.96 28.28 -28.70
N ILE A 1194 -3.13 27.84 -27.77
CA ILE A 1194 -2.00 28.62 -27.23
C ILE A 1194 -0.75 28.33 -28.05
N CYS A 1195 -0.46 27.04 -28.26
CA CYS A 1195 0.72 26.61 -29.01
C CYS A 1195 0.47 25.31 -29.80
N SER A 1196 1.33 25.12 -30.80
CA SER A 1196 1.49 23.89 -31.57
C SER A 1196 2.97 23.56 -31.56
N ILE A 1197 3.33 22.46 -30.91
CA ILE A 1197 4.71 22.05 -30.66
C ILE A 1197 5.03 20.85 -31.56
N GLU A 1198 6.07 20.97 -32.37
CA GLU A 1198 6.58 19.88 -33.21
C GLU A 1198 7.73 19.16 -32.51
N HIS A 1199 7.71 17.83 -32.54
CA HIS A 1199 8.80 17.00 -32.00
C HIS A 1199 10.00 17.07 -32.94
N GLU A 1200 11.23 17.14 -32.42
CA GLU A 1200 12.47 17.37 -33.20
C GLU A 1200 12.86 16.29 -34.23
N SER A 1201 12.03 15.26 -34.45
CA SER A 1201 12.24 14.33 -35.58
C SER A 1201 11.50 14.85 -36.82
N ASP A 1202 12.19 14.89 -37.97
CA ASP A 1202 11.66 15.31 -39.28
C ASP A 1202 10.70 14.26 -39.88
N SER A 1203 9.81 13.71 -39.04
CA SER A 1203 8.93 12.60 -39.36
C SER A 1203 7.52 12.84 -38.83
N ARG A 1204 6.54 12.84 -39.75
CA ARG A 1204 5.10 13.04 -39.47
C ARG A 1204 4.48 11.80 -38.83
N LYS A 1205 5.00 11.40 -37.66
CA LYS A 1205 4.58 10.21 -36.91
C LYS A 1205 3.79 10.62 -35.69
N SER A 1206 2.68 9.92 -35.43
CA SER A 1206 1.69 10.29 -34.42
C SER A 1206 2.24 10.31 -32.99
N VAL A 1207 1.80 11.32 -32.23
CA VAL A 1207 1.97 11.37 -30.78
C VAL A 1207 0.79 10.62 -30.18
N ASN A 1208 0.99 9.35 -29.81
CA ASN A 1208 -0.12 8.47 -29.42
C ASN A 1208 -0.51 8.63 -27.95
N THR A 1209 0.48 8.83 -27.08
CA THR A 1209 0.33 8.81 -25.62
C THR A 1209 1.04 10.00 -24.98
N LEU A 1210 0.42 10.55 -23.94
CA LEU A 1210 0.93 11.67 -23.16
C LEU A 1210 0.38 11.62 -21.72
N THR A 1211 1.07 12.28 -20.80
CA THR A 1211 0.68 12.37 -19.39
C THR A 1211 1.21 13.65 -18.79
N HIS A 1212 0.34 14.44 -18.15
CA HIS A 1212 0.77 15.54 -17.30
C HIS A 1212 1.38 14.99 -16.01
N HIS A 1213 2.27 15.75 -15.39
CA HIS A 1213 2.82 15.47 -14.07
C HIS A 1213 1.83 15.93 -12.98
N PRO A 1214 1.68 15.19 -11.86
CA PRO A 1214 0.59 15.39 -10.90
C PRO A 1214 0.80 16.53 -9.89
N LYS A 1215 1.83 17.38 -10.06
CA LYS A 1215 2.17 18.49 -9.14
C LYS A 1215 2.80 19.69 -9.87
N GLU A 1216 4.01 19.50 -10.40
CA GLU A 1216 4.73 20.48 -11.24
C GLU A 1216 4.20 20.54 -12.68
N ASP A 1217 4.40 21.67 -13.37
CA ASP A 1217 4.10 21.90 -14.80
C ASP A 1217 5.09 21.21 -15.76
N LYS A 1218 5.15 19.89 -15.66
CA LYS A 1218 5.90 18.99 -16.55
C LYS A 1218 4.94 18.12 -17.35
N LEU A 1219 5.25 17.90 -18.63
CA LEU A 1219 4.48 17.03 -19.52
C LEU A 1219 5.40 15.99 -20.16
N LEU A 1220 5.00 14.71 -20.13
CA LEU A 1220 5.63 13.66 -20.93
C LEU A 1220 4.80 13.35 -22.17
N THR A 1221 5.48 13.22 -23.31
CA THR A 1221 4.92 12.63 -24.55
C THR A 1221 5.82 11.48 -25.03
N ALA A 1222 5.26 10.55 -25.82
CA ALA A 1222 6.06 9.58 -26.55
C ALA A 1222 5.75 9.55 -28.05
N GLN A 1223 6.82 9.38 -28.84
CA GLN A 1223 6.79 9.23 -30.29
C GLN A 1223 7.67 8.01 -30.65
N GLU A 1224 7.06 6.96 -31.21
CA GLU A 1224 7.69 5.64 -31.38
C GLU A 1224 8.37 5.12 -30.10
N GLY A 1225 9.70 4.97 -30.09
CA GLY A 1225 10.48 4.51 -28.93
C GLY A 1225 11.08 5.62 -28.07
N ASN A 1226 10.81 6.89 -28.41
CA ASN A 1226 11.37 8.07 -27.74
C ASN A 1226 10.38 8.66 -26.72
N ILE A 1227 10.91 9.14 -25.59
CA ILE A 1227 10.17 9.86 -24.56
C ILE A 1227 10.71 11.29 -24.50
N TYR A 1228 9.82 12.28 -24.48
CA TYR A 1228 10.16 13.71 -24.43
C TYR A 1228 9.61 14.31 -23.14
N LEU A 1229 10.47 15.02 -22.39
CA LEU A 1229 10.08 15.80 -21.21
C LEU A 1229 10.01 17.29 -21.60
N TRP A 1230 8.80 17.82 -21.55
CA TRP A 1230 8.50 19.22 -21.80
C TRP A 1230 8.33 19.96 -20.47
N ILE A 1231 8.93 21.15 -20.37
CA ILE A 1231 8.80 22.02 -19.21
C ILE A 1231 8.33 23.40 -19.68
N LYS A 1232 7.34 23.96 -18.97
CA LYS A 1232 6.86 25.34 -19.15
C LYS A 1232 7.90 26.31 -18.57
N GLN A 1233 8.18 27.41 -19.27
CA GLN A 1233 9.03 28.48 -18.72
C GLN A 1233 8.19 29.74 -18.45
N ASP A 1234 8.23 30.22 -17.21
CA ASP A 1234 7.51 31.42 -16.80
C ASP A 1234 8.31 32.72 -17.02
N ASN A 1235 9.64 32.61 -17.19
CA ASN A 1235 10.54 33.76 -17.37
C ASN A 1235 10.85 34.07 -18.84
N ILE A 1236 9.93 34.75 -19.53
CA ILE A 1236 10.27 35.62 -20.68
C ILE A 1236 9.53 36.94 -20.53
N GLU A 1237 10.27 38.01 -20.25
CA GLU A 1237 9.75 39.38 -20.28
C GLU A 1237 9.60 39.88 -21.73
N GLU A 1238 8.63 40.78 -21.91
CA GLU A 1238 8.33 41.53 -23.15
C GLU A 1238 7.83 40.72 -24.38
N LYS A 1239 7.49 41.47 -25.43
CA LYS A 1239 6.47 41.12 -26.43
C LYS A 1239 7.04 40.50 -27.72
N GLU A 1240 6.13 39.96 -28.54
CA GLU A 1240 6.31 39.66 -29.97
C GLU A 1240 7.03 38.36 -30.40
N GLU A 1241 6.75 37.21 -29.77
CA GLU A 1241 6.27 36.01 -30.50
C GLU A 1241 5.68 34.92 -29.58
N ILE A 1242 4.35 34.76 -29.58
CA ILE A 1242 3.65 33.72 -28.80
C ILE A 1242 3.75 32.36 -29.52
N LYS A 1243 4.94 31.74 -29.49
CA LYS A 1243 5.20 30.46 -30.18
C LYS A 1243 6.05 29.42 -29.45
N LYS A 1244 6.76 29.76 -28.35
CA LYS A 1244 7.63 28.81 -27.62
C LYS A 1244 7.62 29.00 -26.10
N ASN A 1245 6.47 28.77 -25.47
CA ASN A 1245 6.33 28.76 -24.00
C ASN A 1245 6.78 27.43 -23.35
N PHE A 1246 7.02 26.39 -24.16
CA PHE A 1246 7.55 25.10 -23.73
C PHE A 1246 8.89 24.83 -24.42
N ILE A 1247 9.85 24.31 -23.66
CA ILE A 1247 11.15 23.85 -24.17
C ILE A 1247 11.30 22.36 -23.83
N ILE A 1248 11.95 21.60 -24.72
CA ILE A 1248 12.41 20.24 -24.41
C ILE A 1248 13.56 20.39 -23.42
N GLU A 1249 13.31 20.10 -22.13
CA GLU A 1249 14.37 20.14 -21.13
C GLU A 1249 15.28 18.92 -21.28
N LYS A 1250 14.69 17.74 -21.54
CA LYS A 1250 15.42 16.50 -21.85
C LYS A 1250 14.67 15.62 -22.86
N GLN A 1251 15.36 15.24 -23.94
CA GLN A 1251 14.99 14.05 -24.71
C GLN A 1251 15.56 12.81 -23.99
N ILE A 1252 14.69 11.93 -23.48
CA ILE A 1252 15.10 10.69 -22.82
C ILE A 1252 15.38 9.65 -23.92
N ASN A 1253 16.58 9.76 -24.50
CA ASN A 1253 17.06 8.82 -25.49
C ASN A 1253 17.67 7.60 -24.79
N VAL A 1254 17.09 6.42 -25.00
CA VAL A 1254 17.30 5.16 -24.26
C VAL A 1254 18.75 4.60 -24.32
N SER A 1255 19.62 5.27 -25.06
CA SER A 1255 20.92 4.78 -25.53
C SER A 1255 22.15 5.26 -24.74
N LYS A 1256 22.10 6.41 -24.06
CA LYS A 1256 23.30 7.14 -23.57
C LYS A 1256 23.99 6.60 -22.30
N PHE A 1257 23.58 5.46 -21.75
CA PHE A 1257 23.82 5.11 -20.35
C PHE A 1257 25.12 4.37 -19.97
N VAL A 1258 26.13 4.26 -20.85
CA VAL A 1258 27.35 3.43 -20.60
C VAL A 1258 28.69 4.11 -20.95
N SER A 1259 28.72 5.43 -21.17
CA SER A 1259 29.95 6.14 -21.57
C SER A 1259 30.97 6.38 -20.45
N GLY A 1260 30.52 6.64 -19.22
CA GLY A 1260 31.33 7.23 -18.14
C GLY A 1260 32.28 6.32 -17.36
N GLY A 1261 32.96 5.36 -18.00
CA GLY A 1261 33.89 4.45 -17.29
C GLY A 1261 34.55 3.37 -18.14
N PHE A 1262 34.89 3.69 -19.39
CA PHE A 1262 35.27 2.71 -20.41
C PHE A 1262 36.43 3.19 -21.33
N GLU A 1263 37.20 4.16 -20.84
CA GLU A 1263 38.49 4.62 -21.41
C GLU A 1263 39.66 3.76 -20.89
#